data_AF-A0A8S4RNS6-F1
#
_entry.id   AF-A0A8S4RNS6-F1
#
_cell.length_a   1.000
_cell.length_b   1.000
_cell.length_c   1.000
_cell.angle_alpha   90.00
_cell.angle_beta   90.00
_cell.angle_gamma   90.00
#
_symmetry.space_group_name_H-M   'P 1'
#
loop_
_entity.id
_entity.type
_entity.pdbx_description
1 polymer ?
#
loop_
_entity_poly.entity_id
_entity_poly.type
_entity_poly.pdbx_seq_one_letter_code
_entity_poly.pdbx_strand_id
1 'polypeptide(L)'
;MCLMWLTSAILALSAVLPAWSASLSATTGARYQAPDECRWTTDDEDSGVALQCRLRTINSELENTNFSAIQPHLTVRLRLECSDALFFQSSLSPGSFRQLIELRELTIEYCKIGNLSDGAFTGLRELRNLTIRTHNTDWSTMSLEVTPTAFSRDVQNLERLDFSENNMLTFPEGALCSLRNLEYLNVTGNRMRDVSHFQFSTAHRHPTEKCGDNLLVLDLSRNVIDTLPPGLLSGLRRLQKLYLQGNGLNSVADRALEGLISLTTIRFSDNQLTSLPPELFSDTKELKEIYLNNNTITVLAPGLFSDLFQLLVLDLSYNELTSDWINTSTFSGLKRLVFLDFSHNRVSKMEIALFRDLHNLQILKMQDNFIEHISENVFTSLGNLHTLILSNNRLTNIESFSFIGLPVLSVLSIDSNRISKIHPNALRNCTSLQDLHINGNRLDEVPIALKEIPQLKTLDLGENLIVSIENASFMTMQQMYGLRLTENNIGNISKGVFDKMTSLKILNLSRNKIHKIEAGAFDGNINLQAIRLDGNYLTDIGGLFAKLPNLVWLNISDNRLEWFDYAMIPTGLQWLDIHANRIAELGNYFEIESQLSLSTFDASSNRLTEITGSAIPNSVEMLYLNDNLISKVQSYTFFKKPNLTRVDLYGNKITSLDPNSLRISAVPQDKSVPEFFIGGNPLECDCTMEWLQKINTGNRARTQPKLMDLDSIYCKLLYNRGNAYVPLVEAAPHQFLCKYDFHCFALCHCCDFDACDCEMTCPNNCTCYHDQSWSANVVECSNAGYNNLLPERIPMEATQLYLDGNEIKVLPSHAFIGRKRLKILYLNSSHIETIHNRTFNGLKELEVLHLDYNSLTVVEGQEFDGLDNLRELYINNNKIKTIGKEMFSHMSRLKILHLHHNRLVTLTVWQINPAITSITLSDNPWSCDCEYTELFREWTKRVSSITDVSSIRCVYSKTNSTDIAMFNASIFEDTNAGFKIIDENGTICTGLPSINNSINGNLTATKTIITNEEVQDYIPLLCVALGAVLLVLIVITIVFKYRQQMRVWFHSKFGVRLFYKASDMDRDDREKLYDAFVSYSSKDEAWVTEKLAPVLERGDPPYKLYLHYRDFPVGGYVADNIIQAVESSRRTIMVLSENFIKSEWCRFEFKSAHHQVLRDRRKRLIVVILGEVPQKDLDPDIRLYLKTNTHFNWGDKLFWEKLRFALPDVPDKQRCHGMPSPGAGAVPMHRHHHPRNHLGALPPPPVHGAHPVLPPHPSHTQHQIPTRGSPRNLSVHV
;
A
#
# COMPACT_ATOMS: atom_id res chain seq x y z
N MET A 1 -43.29 -12.35 -31.76
CA MET A 1 -44.09 -11.12 -32.03
C MET A 1 -45.33 -11.12 -31.15
N CYS A 2 -45.95 -9.96 -30.92
CA CYS A 2 -47.14 -9.77 -30.07
C CYS A 2 -46.97 -10.18 -28.58
N LEU A 3 -46.15 -9.44 -27.82
CA LEU A 3 -46.59 -8.76 -26.56
C LEU A 3 -45.47 -7.84 -25.99
N MET A 4 -45.15 -6.74 -26.68
CA MET A 4 -44.23 -5.69 -26.17
C MET A 4 -44.54 -4.28 -26.75
N TRP A 5 -45.83 -3.91 -26.82
CA TRP A 5 -46.26 -2.57 -27.26
C TRP A 5 -47.49 -2.11 -26.45
N LEU A 6 -47.23 -1.62 -25.23
CA LEU A 6 -48.10 -0.84 -24.33
C LEU A 6 -47.23 -0.44 -23.12
N THR A 7 -46.24 0.43 -23.34
CA THR A 7 -46.29 1.91 -23.29
C THR A 7 -45.87 2.46 -21.93
N SER A 8 -44.59 2.78 -21.80
CA SER A 8 -44.08 3.67 -20.76
C SER A 8 -44.66 5.07 -20.95
N ALA A 9 -45.45 5.54 -19.99
CA ALA A 9 -45.94 6.91 -19.92
C ALA A 9 -46.10 7.32 -18.45
N ILE A 10 -45.99 8.63 -18.17
CA ILE A 10 -46.16 9.25 -16.85
C ILE A 10 -45.06 8.89 -15.84
N LEU A 11 -43.92 9.59 -15.92
CA LEU A 11 -42.99 9.72 -14.78
C LEU A 11 -42.27 11.08 -14.75
N ALA A 12 -43.05 12.18 -14.87
CA ALA A 12 -42.63 13.55 -14.50
C ALA A 12 -43.81 14.54 -14.55
N LEU A 13 -44.43 14.87 -13.41
CA LEU A 13 -44.99 16.19 -13.03
C LEU A 13 -46.00 16.09 -11.88
N SER A 14 -45.53 16.31 -10.65
CA SER A 14 -46.18 17.20 -9.66
C SER A 14 -45.43 17.13 -8.33
N ALA A 15 -44.88 18.25 -7.90
CA ALA A 15 -44.58 18.50 -6.50
C ALA A 15 -45.67 19.43 -5.95
N VAL A 16 -46.19 19.12 -4.76
CA VAL A 16 -46.81 20.02 -3.76
C VAL A 16 -47.54 19.15 -2.73
N LEU A 17 -47.07 19.20 -1.48
CA LEU A 17 -47.84 18.86 -0.27
C LEU A 17 -48.74 20.06 0.08
N PRO A 18 -49.88 19.92 0.81
CA PRO A 18 -50.02 18.96 1.91
C PRO A 18 -51.43 18.38 2.18
N ALA A 19 -51.50 17.63 3.30
CA ALA A 19 -52.59 17.64 4.28
C ALA A 19 -53.82 16.73 4.13
N TRP A 20 -53.99 15.92 5.19
CA TRP A 20 -55.27 15.48 5.80
C TRP A 20 -56.12 14.44 5.04
N SER A 21 -55.90 13.17 5.38
CA SER A 21 -56.90 12.45 6.18
C SER A 21 -56.23 11.38 7.04
N ALA A 22 -56.78 11.14 8.24
CA ALA A 22 -56.33 10.11 9.16
C ALA A 22 -57.54 9.27 9.61
N SER A 23 -57.28 8.04 10.04
CA SER A 23 -58.23 7.06 10.59
C SER A 23 -59.43 6.67 9.70
N LEU A 24 -59.47 5.39 9.33
CA LEU A 24 -60.54 4.47 9.76
C LEU A 24 -60.20 3.02 9.38
N SER A 25 -59.45 2.33 10.25
CA SER A 25 -59.50 0.87 10.33
C SER A 25 -59.24 0.40 11.77
N ALA A 26 -60.34 0.10 12.45
CA ALA A 26 -60.45 -0.68 13.66
C ALA A 26 -61.84 -1.35 13.56
N THR A 27 -62.08 -2.58 14.02
CA THR A 27 -61.44 -3.30 15.13
C THR A 27 -61.35 -4.81 14.89
N THR A 28 -60.14 -5.35 14.90
CA THR A 28 -59.74 -6.54 15.68
C THR A 28 -58.26 -6.35 16.04
N GLY A 29 -57.69 -6.91 17.11
CA GLY A 29 -58.31 -7.67 18.20
C GLY A 29 -57.42 -7.70 19.44
N ALA A 30 -56.10 -7.67 19.25
CA ALA A 30 -55.10 -7.36 20.26
C ALA A 30 -54.00 -6.48 19.66
N ARG A 31 -53.41 -5.55 20.43
CA ARG A 31 -52.10 -5.00 20.09
C ARG A 31 -51.06 -6.04 20.51
N TYR A 32 -50.44 -6.72 19.54
CA TYR A 32 -49.25 -7.52 19.83
C TYR A 32 -48.17 -6.58 20.37
N GLN A 33 -47.72 -6.84 21.59
CA GLN A 33 -46.69 -6.07 22.27
C GLN A 33 -45.44 -6.95 22.37
N ALA A 34 -44.45 -6.63 21.56
CA ALA A 34 -43.14 -7.27 21.61
C ALA A 34 -42.32 -6.75 22.81
N PRO A 35 -41.38 -7.55 23.35
CA PRO A 35 -40.32 -7.07 24.24
C PRO A 35 -39.44 -6.01 23.55
N ASP A 36 -38.78 -5.13 24.31
CA ASP A 36 -38.05 -3.97 23.78
C ASP A 36 -36.90 -4.31 22.80
N GLU A 37 -36.29 -5.48 22.94
CA GLU A 37 -35.22 -5.99 22.06
C GLU A 37 -35.73 -6.74 20.82
N CYS A 38 -37.06 -6.86 20.67
CA CYS A 38 -37.71 -7.63 19.63
C CYS A 38 -38.57 -6.76 18.70
N ARG A 39 -38.47 -7.02 17.41
CA ARG A 39 -39.35 -6.44 16.37
C ARG A 39 -40.27 -7.53 15.84
N TRP A 40 -41.51 -7.16 15.54
CA TRP A 40 -42.52 -8.08 15.06
C TRP A 40 -43.09 -7.63 13.72
N THR A 41 -43.52 -8.59 12.91
CA THR A 41 -44.30 -8.38 11.69
C THR A 41 -45.52 -9.29 11.69
N THR A 42 -46.61 -8.84 11.07
CA THR A 42 -47.66 -9.78 10.62
C THR A 42 -47.06 -10.74 9.61
N ASP A 43 -47.52 -11.98 9.63
CA ASP A 43 -47.28 -12.93 8.55
C ASP A 43 -48.39 -12.74 7.50
N ASP A 44 -48.04 -12.63 6.21
CA ASP A 44 -49.01 -12.25 5.17
C ASP A 44 -49.87 -13.44 4.68
N GLU A 45 -49.45 -14.68 4.97
CA GLU A 45 -50.13 -15.90 4.53
C GLU A 45 -50.98 -16.58 5.62
N ASP A 46 -50.67 -16.35 6.89
CA ASP A 46 -51.31 -17.02 8.03
C ASP A 46 -51.50 -16.04 9.20
N SER A 47 -52.54 -16.20 10.00
CA SER A 47 -53.00 -15.16 10.96
C SER A 47 -52.17 -14.99 12.25
N GLY A 48 -50.86 -15.24 12.16
CA GLY A 48 -49.88 -15.15 13.25
C GLY A 48 -48.88 -14.01 13.11
N VAL A 49 -47.93 -13.98 14.04
CA VAL A 49 -46.87 -12.99 14.17
C VAL A 49 -45.50 -13.67 14.05
N ALA A 50 -44.62 -13.08 13.25
CA ALA A 50 -43.19 -13.40 13.23
C ALA A 50 -42.43 -12.41 14.13
N LEU A 51 -41.56 -12.93 15.01
CA LEU A 51 -40.80 -12.13 15.97
C LEU A 51 -39.28 -12.30 15.72
N GLN A 52 -38.56 -11.21 15.56
CA GLN A 52 -37.10 -11.17 15.48
C GLN A 52 -36.54 -10.39 16.68
N CYS A 53 -35.81 -11.08 17.56
CA CYS A 53 -35.15 -10.50 18.72
C CYS A 53 -33.64 -10.37 18.47
N ARG A 54 -33.09 -9.18 18.71
CA ARG A 54 -31.66 -8.89 18.60
C ARG A 54 -31.06 -8.75 19.99
N LEU A 55 -30.45 -9.83 20.45
CA LEU A 55 -29.95 -10.01 21.80
C LEU A 55 -28.43 -9.78 21.84
N ARG A 56 -27.86 -9.53 23.02
CA ARG A 56 -26.40 -9.61 23.19
C ARG A 56 -25.97 -11.07 23.32
N THR A 57 -26.68 -11.81 24.17
CA THR A 57 -26.51 -13.25 24.42
C THR A 57 -27.84 -13.89 24.80
N ILE A 58 -27.92 -15.23 24.82
CA ILE A 58 -29.00 -15.94 25.50
C ILE A 58 -28.48 -16.51 26.82
N ASN A 59 -28.99 -16.05 27.96
CA ASN A 59 -28.64 -16.51 29.32
C ASN A 59 -27.12 -16.66 29.53
N SER A 60 -26.41 -15.54 29.68
CA SER A 60 -24.98 -15.48 29.99
C SER A 60 -24.73 -14.82 31.35
N GLU A 61 -23.47 -14.73 31.78
CA GLU A 61 -23.07 -14.01 33.00
C GLU A 61 -23.46 -12.52 32.99
N LEU A 62 -23.69 -11.94 31.80
CA LEU A 62 -24.10 -10.54 31.64
C LEU A 62 -25.62 -10.34 31.66
N GLU A 63 -26.42 -11.36 31.30
CA GLU A 63 -27.80 -11.16 30.85
C GLU A 63 -28.65 -12.43 30.96
N ASN A 64 -29.77 -12.35 31.71
CA ASN A 64 -30.76 -13.43 31.82
C ASN A 64 -31.95 -13.16 30.89
N THR A 65 -32.16 -14.03 29.90
CA THR A 65 -33.11 -13.81 28.79
C THR A 65 -34.47 -14.45 29.10
N ASN A 66 -35.45 -13.64 29.49
CA ASN A 66 -36.77 -14.15 29.86
C ASN A 66 -37.75 -14.22 28.66
N PHE A 67 -37.79 -15.36 27.98
CA PHE A 67 -38.73 -15.61 26.87
C PHE A 67 -40.22 -15.62 27.27
N SER A 68 -40.56 -15.62 28.57
CA SER A 68 -41.96 -15.54 29.06
C SER A 68 -42.65 -14.21 28.75
N ALA A 69 -41.91 -13.21 28.24
CA ALA A 69 -42.47 -11.94 27.79
C ALA A 69 -43.07 -12.00 26.36
N ILE A 70 -42.84 -13.09 25.62
CA ILE A 70 -43.34 -13.31 24.26
C ILE A 70 -44.79 -13.84 24.32
N GLN A 71 -45.69 -13.31 23.49
CA GLN A 71 -47.12 -13.70 23.52
C GLN A 71 -47.31 -15.10 22.88
N PRO A 72 -47.74 -16.12 23.64
CA PRO A 72 -47.60 -17.52 23.22
C PRO A 72 -48.58 -17.99 22.14
N HIS A 73 -49.79 -17.42 22.10
CA HIS A 73 -50.86 -17.81 21.19
C HIS A 73 -50.88 -17.04 19.86
N LEU A 74 -49.90 -16.17 19.63
CA LEU A 74 -49.80 -15.36 18.40
C LEU A 74 -48.45 -15.51 17.70
N THR A 75 -47.40 -15.97 18.38
CA THR A 75 -46.04 -16.03 17.83
C THR A 75 -45.80 -17.36 17.12
N VAL A 76 -45.83 -17.35 15.78
CA VAL A 76 -45.70 -18.56 14.94
C VAL A 76 -44.29 -18.76 14.37
N ARG A 77 -43.49 -17.68 14.26
CA ARG A 77 -42.05 -17.75 13.93
C ARG A 77 -41.23 -16.92 14.92
N LEU A 78 -40.08 -17.45 15.35
CA LEU A 78 -39.15 -16.76 16.26
C LEU A 78 -37.72 -16.84 15.71
N ARG A 79 -37.09 -15.69 15.49
CA ARG A 79 -35.66 -15.56 15.18
C ARG A 79 -34.93 -14.88 16.33
N LEU A 80 -33.92 -15.55 16.88
CA LEU A 80 -32.99 -15.02 17.86
C LEU A 80 -31.65 -14.77 17.16
N GLU A 81 -31.22 -13.52 17.16
CA GLU A 81 -29.99 -13.05 16.51
C GLU A 81 -29.11 -12.44 17.60
N CYS A 82 -28.06 -13.15 18.01
CA CYS A 82 -27.11 -12.63 19.00
C CYS A 82 -26.05 -11.74 18.35
N SER A 83 -25.34 -10.93 19.14
CA SER A 83 -24.23 -10.14 18.64
C SER A 83 -23.02 -11.02 18.28
N ASP A 84 -22.62 -10.91 17.02
CA ASP A 84 -21.33 -11.38 16.48
C ASP A 84 -20.14 -10.88 17.31
N ALA A 85 -20.08 -9.57 17.56
CA ALA A 85 -18.98 -8.87 18.24
C ALA A 85 -18.90 -9.07 19.76
N LEU A 86 -19.88 -9.71 20.40
CA LEU A 86 -19.84 -9.98 21.85
C LEU A 86 -19.44 -11.42 22.15
N PHE A 87 -18.44 -11.58 23.01
CA PHE A 87 -17.62 -12.78 23.11
C PHE A 87 -17.91 -13.62 24.35
N PHE A 88 -19.20 -13.97 24.51
CA PHE A 88 -19.73 -14.65 25.69
C PHE A 88 -20.56 -15.89 25.31
N GLN A 89 -20.36 -16.97 26.06
CA GLN A 89 -21.14 -18.20 25.92
C GLN A 89 -22.63 -17.94 26.23
N SER A 90 -23.50 -18.49 25.39
CA SER A 90 -24.95 -18.50 25.57
C SER A 90 -25.42 -19.88 26.02
N SER A 91 -26.48 -19.93 26.83
CA SER A 91 -27.07 -21.17 27.36
C SER A 91 -28.58 -21.26 27.15
N LEU A 92 -29.05 -22.41 26.68
CA LEU A 92 -30.49 -22.72 26.57
C LEU A 92 -30.90 -23.57 27.77
N SER A 93 -31.50 -22.93 28.77
CA SER A 93 -32.07 -23.62 29.93
C SER A 93 -33.20 -24.56 29.49
N PRO A 94 -33.33 -25.79 30.02
CA PRO A 94 -34.41 -26.71 29.69
C PRO A 94 -35.79 -26.05 29.85
N GLY A 95 -36.63 -26.16 28.82
CA GLY A 95 -37.96 -25.53 28.80
C GLY A 95 -38.00 -24.02 28.59
N SER A 96 -36.90 -23.38 28.15
CA SER A 96 -36.85 -21.92 27.85
C SER A 96 -38.01 -21.45 26.95
N PHE A 97 -38.43 -22.29 26.00
CA PHE A 97 -39.49 -21.98 25.03
C PHE A 97 -40.85 -22.59 25.38
N ARG A 98 -41.03 -23.18 26.58
CA ARG A 98 -42.18 -24.03 26.95
C ARG A 98 -43.56 -23.39 26.83
N GLN A 99 -43.63 -22.06 26.80
CA GLN A 99 -44.89 -21.32 26.64
C GLN A 99 -45.30 -21.17 25.16
N LEU A 100 -44.37 -21.24 24.21
CA LEU A 100 -44.56 -20.93 22.79
C LEU A 100 -45.17 -22.11 22.01
N ILE A 101 -46.38 -22.52 22.40
CA ILE A 101 -47.01 -23.75 21.89
C ILE A 101 -47.39 -23.70 20.39
N GLU A 102 -47.68 -22.51 19.85
CA GLU A 102 -48.04 -22.30 18.43
C GLU A 102 -46.81 -22.12 17.51
N LEU A 103 -45.58 -22.24 18.05
CA LEU A 103 -44.36 -21.90 17.32
C LEU A 103 -44.02 -22.97 16.28
N ARG A 104 -44.08 -22.59 15.00
CA ARG A 104 -43.78 -23.46 13.85
C ARG A 104 -42.36 -23.33 13.33
N GLU A 105 -41.72 -22.18 13.55
CA GLU A 105 -40.33 -21.94 13.17
C GLU A 105 -39.52 -21.31 14.30
N LEU A 106 -38.35 -21.89 14.58
CA LEU A 106 -37.34 -21.36 15.48
C LEU A 106 -35.99 -21.26 14.75
N THR A 107 -35.46 -20.04 14.64
CA THR A 107 -34.11 -19.76 14.14
C THR A 107 -33.28 -19.14 15.25
N ILE A 108 -32.07 -19.67 15.47
CA ILE A 108 -31.08 -19.12 16.41
C ILE A 108 -29.76 -18.92 15.66
N GLU A 109 -29.26 -17.69 15.60
CA GLU A 109 -28.09 -17.28 14.82
C GLU A 109 -27.09 -16.46 15.65
N TYR A 110 -25.80 -16.73 15.47
CA TYR A 110 -24.64 -16.15 16.19
C TYR A 110 -24.65 -16.34 17.72
N CYS A 111 -25.67 -16.98 18.28
CA CYS A 111 -25.77 -17.29 19.70
C CYS A 111 -24.86 -18.47 20.04
N LYS A 112 -23.91 -18.23 20.93
CA LYS A 112 -22.69 -19.03 21.13
C LYS A 112 -22.99 -20.20 22.07
N ILE A 113 -23.73 -21.18 21.55
CA ILE A 113 -24.27 -22.32 22.32
C ILE A 113 -23.32 -23.50 22.20
N GLY A 114 -22.91 -24.08 23.34
CA GLY A 114 -22.00 -25.23 23.37
C GLY A 114 -22.69 -26.59 23.52
N ASN A 115 -23.90 -26.64 24.09
CA ASN A 115 -24.61 -27.89 24.36
C ASN A 115 -26.13 -27.70 24.28
N LEU A 116 -26.82 -28.57 23.56
CA LEU A 116 -28.28 -28.71 23.55
C LEU A 116 -28.69 -29.87 24.46
N SER A 117 -28.98 -29.49 25.71
CA SER A 117 -29.41 -30.41 26.77
C SER A 117 -30.85 -30.91 26.60
N ASP A 118 -31.16 -32.02 27.28
CA ASP A 118 -32.50 -32.61 27.29
C ASP A 118 -33.59 -31.59 27.69
N GLY A 119 -34.60 -31.48 26.83
CA GLY A 119 -35.73 -30.58 27.05
C GLY A 119 -35.48 -29.11 26.66
N ALA A 120 -34.38 -28.77 25.98
CA ALA A 120 -34.17 -27.44 25.40
C ALA A 120 -35.38 -26.96 24.56
N PHE A 121 -36.01 -27.88 23.82
CA PHE A 121 -37.20 -27.63 22.97
C PHE A 121 -38.53 -28.10 23.57
N THR A 122 -38.60 -28.40 24.88
CA THR A 122 -39.84 -28.87 25.52
C THR A 122 -40.95 -27.85 25.39
N GLY A 123 -42.11 -28.30 24.87
CA GLY A 123 -43.29 -27.49 24.58
C GLY A 123 -43.50 -27.13 23.10
N LEU A 124 -42.49 -27.24 22.25
CA LEU A 124 -42.53 -26.79 20.84
C LEU A 124 -43.16 -27.82 19.89
N ARG A 125 -44.46 -28.09 20.05
CA ARG A 125 -45.15 -29.22 19.38
C ARG A 125 -45.52 -29.00 17.92
N GLU A 126 -45.81 -27.75 17.55
CA GLU A 126 -46.11 -27.38 16.16
C GLU A 126 -44.86 -27.04 15.35
N LEU A 127 -43.66 -27.24 15.92
CA LEU A 127 -42.38 -26.89 15.31
C LEU A 127 -42.07 -27.77 14.09
N ARG A 128 -41.99 -27.14 12.93
CA ARG A 128 -41.64 -27.75 11.63
C ARG A 128 -40.23 -27.37 11.19
N ASN A 129 -39.82 -26.13 11.44
CA ASN A 129 -38.53 -25.58 11.03
C ASN A 129 -37.68 -25.28 12.27
N LEU A 130 -36.51 -25.92 12.38
CA LEU A 130 -35.49 -25.61 13.39
C LEU A 130 -34.16 -25.29 12.71
N THR A 131 -33.69 -24.06 12.89
CA THR A 131 -32.38 -23.60 12.42
C THR A 131 -31.55 -23.15 13.61
N ILE A 132 -30.35 -23.70 13.77
CA ILE A 132 -29.37 -23.28 14.77
C ILE A 132 -28.04 -23.11 14.04
N ARG A 133 -27.53 -21.88 13.98
CA ARG A 133 -26.22 -21.51 13.44
C ARG A 133 -25.47 -20.68 14.47
N THR A 134 -24.74 -21.37 15.33
CA THR A 134 -23.97 -20.72 16.42
C THR A 134 -22.81 -19.88 15.90
N HIS A 135 -22.31 -20.17 14.70
CA HIS A 135 -21.04 -19.68 14.16
C HIS A 135 -19.83 -20.01 15.06
N ASN A 136 -19.95 -21.10 15.83
CA ASN A 136 -18.85 -21.70 16.61
C ASN A 136 -17.66 -22.14 15.73
N THR A 137 -17.77 -22.12 14.40
CA THR A 137 -16.66 -22.42 13.47
C THR A 137 -15.45 -21.52 13.67
N ASP A 138 -15.66 -20.26 14.10
CA ASP A 138 -14.62 -19.31 14.44
C ASP A 138 -13.98 -19.55 15.83
N TRP A 139 -14.60 -20.34 16.71
CA TRP A 139 -14.09 -20.63 18.07
C TRP A 139 -13.70 -22.09 18.17
N SER A 140 -12.41 -22.37 17.90
CA SER A 140 -11.89 -23.72 17.70
C SER A 140 -11.98 -24.65 18.93
N THR A 141 -12.23 -24.07 20.11
CA THR A 141 -12.43 -24.77 21.38
C THR A 141 -13.90 -25.09 21.69
N MET A 142 -14.84 -24.62 20.87
CA MET A 142 -16.27 -24.70 21.13
C MET A 142 -16.98 -25.42 19.98
N SER A 143 -17.57 -26.58 20.26
CA SER A 143 -18.37 -27.37 19.32
C SER A 143 -19.79 -27.51 19.85
N LEU A 144 -20.81 -27.44 18.99
CA LEU A 144 -22.19 -27.69 19.42
C LEU A 144 -22.40 -29.19 19.69
N GLU A 145 -22.46 -29.56 20.97
CA GLU A 145 -22.88 -30.90 21.40
C GLU A 145 -24.42 -30.96 21.50
N VAL A 146 -25.00 -32.14 21.29
CA VAL A 146 -26.45 -32.38 21.34
C VAL A 146 -26.72 -33.68 22.10
N THR A 147 -27.70 -33.70 23.01
CA THR A 147 -28.07 -34.95 23.69
C THR A 147 -28.88 -35.87 22.77
N PRO A 148 -28.69 -37.21 22.80
CA PRO A 148 -29.46 -38.13 21.96
C PRO A 148 -30.98 -38.00 22.12
N THR A 149 -31.42 -37.65 23.34
CA THR A 149 -32.83 -37.47 23.70
C THR A 149 -33.40 -36.08 23.41
N ALA A 150 -32.62 -35.12 22.88
CA ALA A 150 -33.08 -33.76 22.57
C ALA A 150 -34.32 -33.70 21.66
N PHE A 151 -34.41 -34.62 20.68
CA PHE A 151 -35.51 -34.70 19.70
C PHE A 151 -36.60 -35.73 20.05
N SER A 152 -36.59 -36.30 21.27
CA SER A 152 -37.37 -37.50 21.58
C SER A 152 -38.86 -37.25 21.89
N ARG A 153 -39.23 -36.10 22.46
CA ARG A 153 -40.58 -35.87 23.04
C ARG A 153 -41.46 -34.90 22.25
N ASP A 154 -41.14 -33.61 22.27
CA ASP A 154 -42.08 -32.57 21.82
C ASP A 154 -41.89 -32.13 20.35
N VAL A 155 -40.75 -32.42 19.69
CA VAL A 155 -40.44 -31.90 18.33
C VAL A 155 -40.52 -32.96 17.21
N GLN A 156 -41.41 -33.94 17.35
CA GLN A 156 -41.52 -35.06 16.39
C GLN A 156 -42.09 -34.66 15.01
N ASN A 157 -42.73 -33.48 14.92
CA ASN A 157 -43.34 -32.94 13.71
C ASN A 157 -42.34 -32.23 12.76
N LEU A 158 -41.05 -32.20 13.11
CA LEU A 158 -40.05 -31.42 12.37
C LEU A 158 -39.89 -31.88 10.92
N GLU A 159 -40.03 -30.93 9.99
CA GLU A 159 -39.92 -31.09 8.52
C GLU A 159 -38.54 -30.65 8.02
N ARG A 160 -37.95 -29.62 8.64
CA ARG A 160 -36.65 -29.03 8.30
C ARG A 160 -35.76 -28.87 9.53
N LEU A 161 -34.56 -29.46 9.47
CA LEU A 161 -33.50 -29.30 10.48
C LEU A 161 -32.24 -28.70 9.83
N ASP A 162 -31.75 -27.60 10.37
CA ASP A 162 -30.54 -26.91 9.91
C ASP A 162 -29.59 -26.68 11.08
N PHE A 163 -28.47 -27.39 11.06
CA PHE A 163 -27.34 -27.31 12.00
C PHE A 163 -26.06 -26.87 11.27
N SER A 164 -26.16 -25.97 10.29
CA SER A 164 -24.97 -25.44 9.62
C SER A 164 -24.11 -24.50 10.51
N GLU A 165 -22.80 -24.43 10.21
CA GLU A 165 -21.82 -23.52 10.85
C GLU A 165 -21.74 -23.65 12.39
N ASN A 166 -21.68 -24.89 12.91
CA ASN A 166 -21.74 -25.20 14.35
C ASN A 166 -20.48 -25.88 14.93
N ASN A 167 -19.44 -26.08 14.13
CA ASN A 167 -18.20 -26.76 14.53
C ASN A 167 -18.42 -28.18 15.10
N MET A 168 -19.49 -28.88 14.66
CA MET A 168 -19.85 -30.21 15.16
C MET A 168 -18.87 -31.29 14.65
N LEU A 169 -18.40 -32.16 15.53
CA LEU A 169 -17.51 -33.28 15.20
C LEU A 169 -18.27 -34.58 14.86
N THR A 170 -19.40 -34.82 15.54
CA THR A 170 -20.25 -36.01 15.43
C THR A 170 -21.70 -35.63 15.67
N PHE A 171 -22.64 -36.34 15.04
CA PHE A 171 -24.06 -36.24 15.38
C PHE A 171 -24.43 -37.35 16.39
N PRO A 172 -25.38 -37.13 17.33
CA PRO A 172 -25.71 -38.15 18.33
C PRO A 172 -26.37 -39.37 17.70
N GLU A 173 -25.94 -40.56 18.13
CA GLU A 173 -26.34 -41.81 17.48
C GLU A 173 -27.86 -42.04 17.56
N GLY A 174 -28.48 -42.33 16.42
CA GLY A 174 -29.91 -42.61 16.32
C GLY A 174 -30.85 -41.43 16.61
N ALA A 175 -30.35 -40.22 16.90
CA ALA A 175 -31.18 -39.09 17.33
C ALA A 175 -32.12 -38.53 16.25
N LEU A 176 -31.92 -38.89 14.98
CA LEU A 176 -32.86 -38.60 13.88
C LEU A 176 -34.02 -39.60 13.78
N CYS A 177 -33.96 -40.76 14.43
CA CYS A 177 -34.94 -41.84 14.27
C CYS A 177 -36.31 -41.51 14.91
N SER A 178 -36.40 -40.47 15.76
CA SER A 178 -37.68 -39.91 16.24
C SER A 178 -38.31 -38.90 15.26
N LEU A 179 -37.52 -38.28 14.38
CA LEU A 179 -37.94 -37.19 13.48
C LEU A 179 -38.56 -37.76 12.19
N ARG A 180 -39.75 -38.35 12.33
CA ARG A 180 -40.43 -39.11 11.26
C ARG A 180 -40.85 -38.26 10.06
N ASN A 181 -41.05 -36.96 10.24
CA ASN A 181 -41.49 -36.04 9.19
C ASN A 181 -40.33 -35.31 8.47
N LEU A 182 -39.07 -35.59 8.84
CA LEU A 182 -37.93 -34.82 8.37
C LEU A 182 -37.68 -35.01 6.87
N GLU A 183 -37.89 -33.95 6.08
CA GLU A 183 -37.66 -33.92 4.64
C GLU A 183 -36.36 -33.18 4.26
N TYR A 184 -35.84 -32.30 5.11
CA TYR A 184 -34.60 -31.57 4.88
C TYR A 184 -33.66 -31.62 6.10
N LEU A 185 -32.40 -32.03 5.87
CA LEU A 185 -31.32 -31.97 6.84
C LEU A 185 -30.10 -31.24 6.26
N ASN A 186 -29.63 -30.20 6.96
CA ASN A 186 -28.40 -29.49 6.65
C ASN A 186 -27.45 -29.52 7.84
N VAL A 187 -26.22 -30.02 7.63
CA VAL A 187 -25.11 -29.98 8.59
C VAL A 187 -23.84 -29.39 7.96
N THR A 188 -24.00 -28.48 7.01
CA THR A 188 -22.92 -27.80 6.28
C THR A 188 -21.99 -27.00 7.19
N GLY A 189 -20.68 -26.94 6.90
CA GLY A 189 -19.77 -26.07 7.66
C GLY A 189 -19.51 -26.59 9.08
N ASN A 190 -19.33 -27.90 9.19
CA ASN A 190 -19.00 -28.58 10.43
C ASN A 190 -17.67 -29.34 10.26
N ARG A 191 -17.31 -30.16 11.26
CA ARG A 191 -16.08 -30.96 11.25
C ARG A 191 -16.41 -32.46 11.37
N MET A 192 -17.52 -32.88 10.77
CA MET A 192 -17.92 -34.28 10.72
C MET A 192 -17.01 -35.06 9.75
N ARG A 193 -16.53 -36.23 10.21
CA ARG A 193 -15.80 -37.20 9.38
C ARG A 193 -16.61 -38.45 9.10
N ASP A 194 -17.29 -38.97 10.12
CA ASP A 194 -18.16 -40.14 9.99
C ASP A 194 -19.64 -39.73 10.07
N VAL A 195 -20.44 -40.33 9.19
CA VAL A 195 -21.89 -40.15 9.06
C VAL A 195 -22.67 -41.43 9.42
N SER A 196 -21.98 -42.49 9.85
CA SER A 196 -22.58 -43.75 10.31
C SER A 196 -23.55 -43.56 11.49
N HIS A 197 -23.25 -42.61 12.38
CA HIS A 197 -24.06 -42.26 13.56
C HIS A 197 -25.51 -41.86 13.25
N PHE A 198 -25.80 -41.39 12.02
CA PHE A 198 -27.18 -41.12 11.61
C PHE A 198 -28.05 -42.38 11.41
N GLN A 199 -27.43 -43.57 11.41
CA GLN A 199 -28.08 -44.89 11.25
C GLN A 199 -28.96 -45.01 9.98
N PHE A 200 -28.58 -44.34 8.89
CA PHE A 200 -29.32 -44.38 7.62
C PHE A 200 -29.31 -45.74 6.90
N SER A 201 -28.39 -46.65 7.22
CA SER A 201 -28.26 -47.93 6.54
C SER A 201 -29.43 -48.89 6.82
N THR A 202 -29.58 -49.90 5.97
CA THR A 202 -30.55 -50.99 6.12
C THR A 202 -29.94 -52.28 6.67
N ALA A 203 -28.61 -52.43 6.65
CA ALA A 203 -27.92 -53.71 6.89
C ALA A 203 -27.91 -54.20 8.35
N HIS A 204 -28.21 -53.34 9.32
CA HIS A 204 -28.11 -53.65 10.77
C HIS A 204 -29.41 -53.36 11.54
N ARG A 205 -30.55 -53.23 10.85
CA ARG A 205 -31.82 -52.79 11.47
C ARG A 205 -32.49 -53.87 12.32
N HIS A 206 -32.89 -53.49 13.54
CA HIS A 206 -34.11 -54.06 14.14
C HIS A 206 -35.35 -53.54 13.36
N PRO A 207 -36.42 -54.33 13.16
CA PRO A 207 -37.50 -53.98 12.21
C PRO A 207 -38.32 -52.72 12.52
N THR A 208 -38.19 -52.17 13.73
CA THR A 208 -39.03 -51.10 14.29
C THR A 208 -38.45 -49.68 14.12
N GLU A 209 -37.17 -49.56 13.79
CA GLU A 209 -36.46 -48.26 13.75
C GLU A 209 -36.11 -47.88 12.31
N LYS A 210 -36.47 -46.64 11.95
CA LYS A 210 -36.49 -46.10 10.59
C LYS A 210 -36.00 -44.66 10.63
N CYS A 211 -34.75 -44.46 10.24
CA CYS A 211 -34.03 -43.19 10.39
C CYS A 211 -33.86 -42.56 9.00
N GLY A 212 -34.41 -41.35 8.79
CA GLY A 212 -34.32 -40.64 7.51
C GLY A 212 -35.17 -41.19 6.36
N ASP A 213 -36.07 -42.17 6.60
CA ASP A 213 -36.91 -42.81 5.56
C ASP A 213 -37.73 -41.80 4.69
N ASN A 214 -37.99 -40.57 5.18
CA ASN A 214 -38.71 -39.50 4.47
C ASN A 214 -37.83 -38.38 3.89
N LEU A 215 -36.51 -38.42 4.11
CA LEU A 215 -35.61 -37.33 3.76
C LEU A 215 -35.54 -37.12 2.23
N LEU A 216 -35.71 -35.86 1.80
CA LEU A 216 -35.64 -35.41 0.40
C LEU A 216 -34.32 -34.71 0.08
N VAL A 217 -33.75 -33.99 1.05
CA VAL A 217 -32.49 -33.24 0.90
C VAL A 217 -31.56 -33.53 2.07
N LEU A 218 -30.31 -33.88 1.76
CA LEU A 218 -29.23 -34.08 2.72
C LEU A 218 -28.02 -33.23 2.30
N ASP A 219 -27.69 -32.22 3.12
CA ASP A 219 -26.50 -31.39 2.93
C ASP A 219 -25.43 -31.71 3.98
N LEU A 220 -24.34 -32.31 3.49
CA LEU A 220 -23.14 -32.72 4.20
C LEU A 220 -21.91 -31.92 3.70
N SER A 221 -22.12 -30.83 2.97
CA SER A 221 -21.04 -30.06 2.35
C SER A 221 -20.15 -29.34 3.38
N ARG A 222 -18.94 -28.94 2.97
CA ARG A 222 -17.97 -28.22 3.84
C ARG A 222 -17.76 -28.89 5.20
N ASN A 223 -17.49 -30.20 5.16
CA ASN A 223 -17.15 -31.04 6.31
C ASN A 223 -15.76 -31.70 6.06
N VAL A 224 -15.39 -32.70 6.84
CA VAL A 224 -14.10 -33.42 6.72
C VAL A 224 -14.28 -34.91 6.44
N ILE A 225 -15.37 -35.26 5.73
CA ILE A 225 -15.64 -36.64 5.29
C ILE A 225 -14.58 -37.03 4.26
N ASP A 226 -13.95 -38.20 4.44
CA ASP A 226 -12.80 -38.66 3.65
C ASP A 226 -13.11 -39.81 2.68
N THR A 227 -14.14 -40.60 2.99
CA THR A 227 -14.57 -41.78 2.24
C THR A 227 -16.09 -41.94 2.31
N LEU A 228 -16.70 -42.55 1.29
CA LEU A 228 -18.11 -42.96 1.32
C LEU A 228 -18.25 -44.49 1.18
N PRO A 229 -18.43 -45.24 2.29
CA PRO A 229 -18.54 -46.71 2.28
C PRO A 229 -19.85 -47.25 1.66
N PRO A 230 -19.88 -48.54 1.26
CA PRO A 230 -21.01 -49.16 0.56
C PRO A 230 -22.28 -49.23 1.44
N GLY A 231 -23.46 -49.05 0.84
CA GLY A 231 -24.76 -49.25 1.50
C GLY A 231 -25.06 -48.33 2.69
N LEU A 232 -24.23 -47.33 2.96
CA LEU A 232 -24.33 -46.42 4.12
C LEU A 232 -25.64 -45.62 4.13
N LEU A 233 -26.07 -45.16 2.96
CA LEU A 233 -27.25 -44.30 2.77
C LEU A 233 -28.51 -45.10 2.35
N SER A 234 -28.45 -46.44 2.36
CA SER A 234 -29.45 -47.34 1.72
C SER A 234 -30.90 -47.27 2.23
N GLY A 235 -31.13 -46.61 3.38
CA GLY A 235 -32.48 -46.32 3.88
C GLY A 235 -33.14 -45.09 3.26
N LEU A 236 -32.37 -44.15 2.69
CA LEU A 236 -32.83 -42.83 2.22
C LEU A 236 -33.52 -42.89 0.85
N ARG A 237 -34.47 -43.81 0.68
CA ARG A 237 -35.08 -44.15 -0.63
C ARG A 237 -35.86 -42.99 -1.28
N ARG A 238 -36.30 -42.00 -0.48
CA ARG A 238 -36.97 -40.77 -0.95
C ARG A 238 -36.01 -39.61 -1.29
N LEU A 239 -34.70 -39.76 -1.03
CA LEU A 239 -33.72 -38.68 -1.20
C LEU A 239 -33.63 -38.25 -2.66
N GLN A 240 -33.80 -36.95 -2.90
CA GLN A 240 -33.72 -36.32 -4.23
C GLN A 240 -32.41 -35.55 -4.42
N LYS A 241 -31.85 -34.98 -3.34
CA LYS A 241 -30.65 -34.13 -3.41
C LYS A 241 -29.63 -34.52 -2.35
N LEU A 242 -28.41 -34.81 -2.79
CA LEU A 242 -27.26 -35.13 -1.93
C LEU A 242 -26.12 -34.15 -2.23
N TYR A 243 -25.73 -33.38 -1.21
CA TYR A 243 -24.67 -32.38 -1.32
C TYR A 243 -23.47 -32.79 -0.44
N LEU A 244 -22.32 -33.02 -1.08
CA LEU A 244 -21.06 -33.46 -0.46
C LEU A 244 -19.89 -32.55 -0.85
N GLN A 245 -20.16 -31.40 -1.49
CA GLN A 245 -19.09 -30.52 -1.99
C GLN A 245 -18.20 -29.93 -0.89
N GLY A 246 -16.92 -29.67 -1.18
CA GLY A 246 -15.99 -29.07 -0.22
C GLY A 246 -15.62 -30.00 0.94
N ASN A 247 -15.56 -31.31 0.72
CA ASN A 247 -15.13 -32.31 1.70
C ASN A 247 -13.70 -32.80 1.40
N GLY A 248 -13.22 -33.76 2.18
CA GLY A 248 -11.93 -34.43 1.97
C GLY A 248 -12.02 -35.74 1.19
N LEU A 249 -13.10 -35.97 0.42
CA LEU A 249 -13.38 -37.29 -0.18
C LEU A 249 -12.27 -37.66 -1.17
N ASN A 250 -11.48 -38.69 -0.82
CA ASN A 250 -10.46 -39.26 -1.69
C ASN A 250 -10.99 -40.44 -2.52
N SER A 251 -12.01 -41.13 -2.01
CA SER A 251 -12.60 -42.30 -2.65
C SER A 251 -14.07 -42.50 -2.26
N VAL A 252 -14.81 -43.12 -3.18
CA VAL A 252 -16.19 -43.57 -3.01
C VAL A 252 -16.21 -45.06 -3.35
N ALA A 253 -16.88 -45.87 -2.54
CA ALA A 253 -16.95 -47.31 -2.76
C ALA A 253 -17.93 -47.68 -3.88
N ASP A 254 -17.76 -48.87 -4.49
CA ASP A 254 -18.82 -49.51 -5.25
C ASP A 254 -20.11 -49.54 -4.42
N ARG A 255 -21.26 -49.23 -5.03
CA ARG A 255 -22.58 -49.23 -4.37
C ARG A 255 -22.70 -48.33 -3.13
N ALA A 256 -21.87 -47.28 -3.02
CA ALA A 256 -22.02 -46.24 -1.99
C ALA A 256 -23.39 -45.51 -2.04
N LEU A 257 -24.04 -45.48 -3.22
CA LEU A 257 -25.35 -44.87 -3.47
C LEU A 257 -26.50 -45.90 -3.60
N GLU A 258 -26.28 -47.16 -3.20
CA GLU A 258 -27.28 -48.23 -3.24
C GLU A 258 -28.59 -47.82 -2.56
N GLY A 259 -29.74 -48.11 -3.19
CA GLY A 259 -31.05 -47.78 -2.65
C GLY A 259 -31.50 -46.32 -2.77
N LEU A 260 -30.67 -45.39 -3.26
CA LEU A 260 -31.02 -43.98 -3.48
C LEU A 260 -31.87 -43.76 -4.76
N ILE A 261 -32.93 -44.56 -4.92
CA ILE A 261 -33.73 -44.68 -6.15
C ILE A 261 -34.45 -43.39 -6.60
N SER A 262 -34.62 -42.40 -5.72
CA SER A 262 -35.27 -41.11 -6.01
C SER A 262 -34.29 -39.98 -6.34
N LEU A 263 -32.97 -40.25 -6.37
CA LEU A 263 -31.94 -39.21 -6.40
C LEU A 263 -31.89 -38.50 -7.76
N THR A 264 -32.12 -37.18 -7.76
CA THR A 264 -32.10 -36.33 -8.96
C THR A 264 -30.86 -35.45 -9.08
N THR A 265 -30.26 -35.05 -7.95
CA THR A 265 -29.08 -34.17 -7.91
C THR A 265 -28.03 -34.72 -6.96
N ILE A 266 -26.78 -34.83 -7.44
CA ILE A 266 -25.63 -35.15 -6.60
C ILE A 266 -24.46 -34.18 -6.86
N ARG A 267 -23.81 -33.72 -5.78
CA ARG A 267 -22.65 -32.83 -5.85
C ARG A 267 -21.47 -33.39 -5.06
N PHE A 268 -20.44 -33.78 -5.79
CA PHE A 268 -19.12 -34.17 -5.31
C PHE A 268 -18.04 -33.09 -5.60
N SER A 269 -18.45 -31.88 -5.97
CA SER A 269 -17.56 -30.77 -6.30
C SER A 269 -16.53 -30.48 -5.21
N ASP A 270 -15.37 -29.93 -5.55
CA ASP A 270 -14.39 -29.44 -4.57
C ASP A 270 -13.95 -30.53 -3.57
N ASN A 271 -13.50 -31.67 -4.08
CA ASN A 271 -13.07 -32.85 -3.32
C ASN A 271 -11.72 -33.38 -3.87
N GLN A 272 -11.28 -34.56 -3.44
CA GLN A 272 -9.98 -35.16 -3.78
C GLN A 272 -10.13 -36.51 -4.50
N LEU A 273 -11.24 -36.71 -5.22
CA LEU A 273 -11.54 -37.98 -5.89
C LEU A 273 -10.54 -38.23 -7.02
N THR A 274 -9.96 -39.43 -7.08
CA THR A 274 -9.03 -39.84 -8.14
C THR A 274 -9.68 -40.64 -9.27
N SER A 275 -10.80 -41.31 -8.96
CA SER A 275 -11.50 -42.26 -9.83
C SER A 275 -12.92 -42.52 -9.32
N LEU A 276 -13.83 -42.95 -10.20
CA LEU A 276 -15.20 -43.34 -9.84
C LEU A 276 -15.44 -44.85 -10.12
N PRO A 277 -16.04 -45.60 -9.18
CA PRO A 277 -16.32 -47.03 -9.36
C PRO A 277 -17.41 -47.29 -10.43
N PRO A 278 -17.35 -48.42 -11.18
CA PRO A 278 -18.30 -48.70 -12.26
C PRO A 278 -19.76 -48.82 -11.81
N GLU A 279 -20.01 -49.42 -10.64
CA GLU A 279 -21.38 -49.65 -10.12
C GLU A 279 -21.88 -48.47 -9.24
N LEU A 280 -21.29 -47.28 -9.34
CA LEU A 280 -21.68 -46.14 -8.49
C LEU A 280 -23.13 -45.70 -8.66
N PHE A 281 -23.64 -45.72 -9.90
CA PHE A 281 -24.93 -45.15 -10.28
C PHE A 281 -25.98 -46.19 -10.70
N SER A 282 -25.80 -47.48 -10.31
CA SER A 282 -26.67 -48.60 -10.75
C SER A 282 -28.15 -48.39 -10.43
N ASP A 283 -28.43 -47.78 -9.28
CA ASP A 283 -29.77 -47.64 -8.72
C ASP A 283 -30.37 -46.25 -8.94
N THR A 284 -29.50 -45.25 -9.15
CA THR A 284 -29.83 -43.81 -9.16
C THR A 284 -30.28 -43.32 -10.55
N LYS A 285 -31.21 -44.04 -11.19
CA LYS A 285 -31.55 -43.85 -12.61
C LYS A 285 -32.38 -42.59 -12.92
N GLU A 286 -32.88 -41.92 -11.88
CA GLU A 286 -33.59 -40.63 -11.96
C GLU A 286 -32.66 -39.40 -11.85
N LEU A 287 -31.34 -39.59 -11.86
CA LEU A 287 -30.34 -38.50 -11.84
C LEU A 287 -30.49 -37.56 -13.04
N LYS A 288 -30.59 -36.28 -12.74
CA LYS A 288 -30.71 -35.13 -13.67
C LYS A 288 -29.47 -34.24 -13.62
N GLU A 289 -28.79 -34.17 -12.48
CA GLU A 289 -27.64 -33.30 -12.24
C GLU A 289 -26.52 -34.06 -11.53
N ILE A 290 -25.35 -34.12 -12.17
CA ILE A 290 -24.11 -34.62 -11.57
C ILE A 290 -23.04 -33.51 -11.66
N TYR A 291 -22.50 -33.13 -10.51
CA TYR A 291 -21.36 -32.22 -10.41
C TYR A 291 -20.17 -32.93 -9.76
N LEU A 292 -19.07 -33.04 -10.49
CA LEU A 292 -17.79 -33.68 -10.13
C LEU A 292 -16.61 -32.70 -10.30
N ASN A 293 -16.92 -31.41 -10.47
CA ASN A 293 -15.93 -30.39 -10.80
C ASN A 293 -14.93 -30.13 -9.65
N ASN A 294 -13.73 -29.66 -9.99
CA ASN A 294 -12.66 -29.38 -9.03
C ASN A 294 -12.33 -30.60 -8.15
N ASN A 295 -11.86 -31.66 -8.82
CA ASN A 295 -11.39 -32.90 -8.23
C ASN A 295 -10.07 -33.33 -8.92
N THR A 296 -9.56 -34.52 -8.60
CA THR A 296 -8.32 -35.07 -9.19
C THR A 296 -8.59 -36.29 -10.07
N ILE A 297 -9.76 -36.36 -10.73
CA ILE A 297 -10.19 -37.58 -11.42
C ILE A 297 -9.32 -37.80 -12.65
N THR A 298 -8.60 -38.94 -12.64
CA THR A 298 -7.74 -39.40 -13.73
C THR A 298 -8.35 -40.56 -14.52
N VAL A 299 -9.40 -41.21 -13.97
CA VAL A 299 -9.99 -42.46 -14.51
C VAL A 299 -11.51 -42.42 -14.35
N LEU A 300 -12.23 -42.74 -15.44
CA LEU A 300 -13.68 -42.97 -15.46
C LEU A 300 -13.99 -44.37 -16.01
N ALA A 301 -14.84 -45.13 -15.34
CA ALA A 301 -15.24 -46.45 -15.84
C ALA A 301 -15.97 -46.34 -17.21
N PRO A 302 -15.65 -47.16 -18.22
CA PRO A 302 -16.40 -47.18 -19.48
C PRO A 302 -17.87 -47.49 -19.24
N GLY A 303 -18.76 -46.64 -19.77
CA GLY A 303 -20.21 -46.78 -19.58
C GLY A 303 -20.75 -46.33 -18.21
N LEU A 304 -19.95 -45.70 -17.33
CA LEU A 304 -20.37 -45.23 -15.99
C LEU A 304 -21.70 -44.45 -15.95
N PHE A 305 -22.03 -43.74 -17.03
CA PHE A 305 -23.23 -42.91 -17.15
C PHE A 305 -24.31 -43.49 -18.09
N SER A 306 -24.13 -44.70 -18.65
CA SER A 306 -24.96 -45.20 -19.78
C SER A 306 -26.45 -45.30 -19.50
N ASP A 307 -26.81 -45.59 -18.25
CA ASP A 307 -28.17 -45.83 -17.79
C ASP A 307 -28.90 -44.56 -17.33
N LEU A 308 -28.21 -43.41 -17.33
CA LEU A 308 -28.72 -42.14 -16.79
C LEU A 308 -29.51 -41.35 -17.83
N PHE A 309 -30.58 -41.98 -18.35
CA PHE A 309 -31.41 -41.43 -19.42
C PHE A 309 -32.12 -40.11 -19.06
N GLN A 310 -32.17 -39.75 -17.78
CA GLN A 310 -32.74 -38.49 -17.28
C GLN A 310 -31.72 -37.35 -17.14
N LEU A 311 -30.42 -37.59 -17.35
CA LEU A 311 -29.37 -36.62 -17.07
C LEU A 311 -29.49 -35.38 -17.96
N LEU A 312 -29.50 -34.20 -17.34
CA LEU A 312 -29.61 -32.87 -17.96
C LEU A 312 -28.30 -32.08 -17.84
N VAL A 313 -27.58 -32.26 -16.74
CA VAL A 313 -26.34 -31.54 -16.41
C VAL A 313 -25.26 -32.54 -15.99
N LEU A 314 -24.11 -32.50 -16.67
CA LEU A 314 -22.89 -33.22 -16.29
C LEU A 314 -21.71 -32.24 -16.28
N ASP A 315 -21.11 -32.03 -15.11
CA ASP A 315 -19.94 -31.18 -14.92
C ASP A 315 -18.76 -32.01 -14.40
N LEU A 316 -17.74 -32.15 -15.26
CA LEU A 316 -16.47 -32.84 -15.05
C LEU A 316 -15.28 -31.86 -15.08
N SER A 317 -15.54 -30.55 -15.04
CA SER A 317 -14.50 -29.52 -15.19
C SER A 317 -13.47 -29.53 -14.06
N TYR A 318 -12.28 -28.96 -14.28
CA TYR A 318 -11.19 -28.93 -13.28
C TYR A 318 -10.86 -30.33 -12.72
N ASN A 319 -10.36 -31.20 -13.60
CA ASN A 319 -9.95 -32.58 -13.30
C ASN A 319 -8.70 -32.95 -14.11
N GLU A 320 -8.24 -34.21 -14.06
CA GLU A 320 -7.05 -34.68 -14.77
C GLU A 320 -7.35 -35.62 -15.96
N LEU A 321 -8.58 -35.57 -16.49
CA LEU A 321 -9.08 -36.52 -17.49
C LEU A 321 -8.34 -36.40 -18.84
N THR A 322 -7.96 -37.54 -19.41
CA THR A 322 -7.33 -37.64 -20.73
C THR A 322 -8.31 -38.12 -21.80
N SER A 323 -7.89 -38.02 -23.07
CA SER A 323 -8.64 -38.54 -24.23
C SER A 323 -8.98 -40.03 -24.16
N ASP A 324 -8.26 -40.80 -23.33
CA ASP A 324 -8.50 -42.24 -23.15
C ASP A 324 -9.81 -42.51 -22.40
N TRP A 325 -10.21 -41.58 -21.51
CA TRP A 325 -11.40 -41.66 -20.67
C TRP A 325 -12.56 -40.77 -21.15
N ILE A 326 -12.29 -39.82 -22.05
CA ILE A 326 -13.29 -39.04 -22.80
C ILE A 326 -13.39 -39.61 -24.22
N ASN A 327 -14.10 -40.75 -24.33
CA ASN A 327 -14.23 -41.54 -25.56
C ASN A 327 -15.72 -41.80 -25.90
N THR A 328 -15.96 -42.44 -27.04
CA THR A 328 -17.30 -42.78 -27.57
C THR A 328 -18.24 -43.53 -26.61
N SER A 329 -17.73 -44.22 -25.60
CA SER A 329 -18.56 -44.88 -24.57
C SER A 329 -18.95 -43.97 -23.40
N THR A 330 -18.18 -42.91 -23.13
CA THR A 330 -18.31 -42.08 -21.90
C THR A 330 -19.65 -41.35 -21.82
N PHE A 331 -20.20 -40.91 -22.95
CA PHE A 331 -21.44 -40.12 -23.01
C PHE A 331 -22.61 -40.82 -23.72
N SER A 332 -22.50 -42.13 -24.00
CA SER A 332 -23.58 -42.86 -24.66
C SER A 332 -24.82 -42.96 -23.77
N GLY A 333 -26.02 -42.99 -24.38
CA GLY A 333 -27.29 -43.05 -23.67
C GLY A 333 -27.82 -41.72 -23.13
N LEU A 334 -26.98 -40.70 -22.94
CA LEU A 334 -27.29 -39.38 -22.33
C LEU A 334 -28.14 -38.44 -23.20
N LYS A 335 -29.22 -38.96 -23.77
CA LYS A 335 -30.06 -38.30 -24.80
C LYS A 335 -30.80 -37.06 -24.31
N ARG A 336 -30.92 -36.84 -23.00
CA ARG A 336 -31.56 -35.66 -22.39
C ARG A 336 -30.56 -34.58 -21.96
N LEU A 337 -29.26 -34.79 -22.12
CA LEU A 337 -28.22 -33.87 -21.64
C LEU A 337 -28.34 -32.51 -22.33
N VAL A 338 -28.38 -31.44 -21.55
CA VAL A 338 -28.52 -30.03 -21.98
C VAL A 338 -27.22 -29.27 -21.79
N PHE A 339 -26.49 -29.57 -20.69
CA PHE A 339 -25.21 -28.97 -20.33
C PHE A 339 -24.15 -30.05 -20.12
N LEU A 340 -23.01 -29.90 -20.80
CA LEU A 340 -21.82 -30.71 -20.63
C LEU A 340 -20.58 -29.81 -20.50
N ASP A 341 -19.86 -29.93 -19.39
CA ASP A 341 -18.60 -29.24 -19.16
C ASP A 341 -17.51 -30.25 -18.77
N PHE A 342 -16.41 -30.27 -19.52
CA PHE A 342 -15.16 -30.97 -19.17
C PHE A 342 -13.94 -30.06 -19.43
N SER A 343 -14.11 -28.76 -19.22
CA SER A 343 -13.04 -27.79 -19.28
C SER A 343 -11.98 -27.98 -18.18
N HIS A 344 -10.80 -27.35 -18.33
CA HIS A 344 -9.70 -27.46 -17.37
C HIS A 344 -9.33 -28.93 -17.08
N ASN A 345 -9.05 -29.67 -18.15
CA ASN A 345 -8.70 -31.10 -18.16
C ASN A 345 -7.48 -31.34 -19.10
N ARG A 346 -7.18 -32.60 -19.43
CA ARG A 346 -6.01 -33.00 -20.24
C ARG A 346 -6.39 -33.69 -21.55
N VAL A 347 -7.61 -33.45 -22.06
CA VAL A 347 -8.10 -34.01 -23.32
C VAL A 347 -7.34 -33.38 -24.49
N SER A 348 -6.81 -34.22 -25.37
CA SER A 348 -5.98 -33.81 -26.52
C SER A 348 -6.55 -34.20 -27.88
N LYS A 349 -7.50 -35.13 -27.90
CA LYS A 349 -8.13 -35.70 -29.10
C LYS A 349 -9.62 -35.88 -28.86
N MET A 350 -10.42 -35.80 -29.92
CA MET A 350 -11.84 -36.13 -29.92
C MET A 350 -12.10 -37.27 -30.91
N GLU A 351 -12.96 -38.22 -30.54
CA GLU A 351 -13.40 -39.27 -31.46
C GLU A 351 -14.58 -38.79 -32.31
N ILE A 352 -14.66 -39.19 -33.57
CA ILE A 352 -15.69 -38.73 -34.54
C ILE A 352 -17.14 -38.94 -34.02
N ALA A 353 -17.37 -39.94 -33.18
CA ALA A 353 -18.69 -40.26 -32.62
C ALA A 353 -18.85 -39.91 -31.13
N LEU A 354 -17.93 -39.12 -30.54
CA LEU A 354 -17.90 -38.79 -29.10
C LEU A 354 -19.23 -38.25 -28.56
N PHE A 355 -19.96 -37.45 -29.35
CA PHE A 355 -21.21 -36.81 -28.95
C PHE A 355 -22.45 -37.42 -29.63
N ARG A 356 -22.36 -38.65 -30.15
CA ARG A 356 -23.36 -39.25 -31.05
C ARG A 356 -24.80 -39.24 -30.54
N ASP A 357 -25.02 -39.46 -29.24
CA ASP A 357 -26.35 -39.56 -28.63
C ASP A 357 -26.88 -38.21 -28.07
N LEU A 358 -26.08 -37.15 -28.04
CA LEU A 358 -26.33 -35.91 -27.26
C LEU A 358 -27.26 -34.90 -27.97
N HIS A 359 -28.38 -35.37 -28.51
CA HIS A 359 -29.24 -34.60 -29.40
C HIS A 359 -29.90 -33.35 -28.78
N ASN A 360 -30.01 -33.26 -27.46
CA ASN A 360 -30.62 -32.13 -26.74
C ASN A 360 -29.59 -31.15 -26.15
N LEU A 361 -28.31 -31.34 -26.41
CA LEU A 361 -27.24 -30.52 -25.82
C LEU A 361 -27.31 -29.08 -26.34
N GLN A 362 -27.35 -28.11 -25.42
CA GLN A 362 -27.44 -26.68 -25.70
C GLN A 362 -26.12 -25.95 -25.39
N ILE A 363 -25.39 -26.41 -24.36
CA ILE A 363 -24.13 -25.82 -23.92
C ILE A 363 -23.07 -26.93 -23.83
N LEU A 364 -21.96 -26.74 -24.57
CA LEU A 364 -20.79 -27.62 -24.54
C LEU A 364 -19.53 -26.79 -24.25
N LYS A 365 -18.83 -27.17 -23.18
CA LYS A 365 -17.63 -26.48 -22.69
C LYS A 365 -16.43 -27.43 -22.63
N MET A 366 -15.38 -27.04 -23.33
CA MET A 366 -14.15 -27.81 -23.52
C MET A 366 -12.90 -26.92 -23.44
N GLN A 367 -13.02 -25.70 -22.90
CA GLN A 367 -11.89 -24.79 -22.76
C GLN A 367 -10.79 -25.34 -21.85
N ASP A 368 -9.59 -24.77 -21.92
CA ASP A 368 -8.44 -25.14 -21.07
C ASP A 368 -8.15 -26.65 -21.11
N ASN A 369 -8.00 -27.15 -22.34
CA ASN A 369 -7.61 -28.52 -22.65
C ASN A 369 -6.42 -28.49 -23.63
N PHE A 370 -6.04 -29.65 -24.17
CA PHE A 370 -4.92 -29.78 -25.11
C PHE A 370 -5.37 -30.16 -26.52
N ILE A 371 -6.60 -29.82 -26.93
CA ILE A 371 -7.18 -30.19 -28.22
C ILE A 371 -6.42 -29.49 -29.34
N GLU A 372 -5.76 -30.27 -30.20
CA GLU A 372 -4.94 -29.77 -31.33
C GLU A 372 -5.73 -29.68 -32.64
N HIS A 373 -6.76 -30.52 -32.82
CA HIS A 373 -7.61 -30.57 -34.01
C HIS A 373 -9.07 -30.89 -33.68
N ILE A 374 -10.01 -30.33 -34.46
CA ILE A 374 -11.42 -30.73 -34.45
C ILE A 374 -11.61 -31.83 -35.50
N SER A 375 -12.10 -32.99 -35.08
CA SER A 375 -12.37 -34.12 -35.98
C SER A 375 -13.59 -33.85 -36.86
N GLU A 376 -13.51 -34.23 -38.13
CA GLU A 376 -14.61 -34.04 -39.09
C GLU A 376 -15.92 -34.65 -38.57
N ASN A 377 -17.03 -33.92 -38.73
CA ASN A 377 -18.38 -34.35 -38.38
C ASN A 377 -18.64 -34.62 -36.88
N VAL A 378 -17.69 -34.37 -35.96
CA VAL A 378 -17.83 -34.70 -34.52
C VAL A 378 -19.06 -34.09 -33.84
N PHE A 379 -19.50 -32.91 -34.30
CA PHE A 379 -20.67 -32.20 -33.78
C PHE A 379 -21.98 -32.50 -34.53
N THR A 380 -22.02 -33.46 -35.47
CA THR A 380 -23.18 -33.66 -36.37
C THR A 380 -24.48 -34.01 -35.63
N SER A 381 -24.40 -34.64 -34.46
CA SER A 381 -25.57 -34.95 -33.62
C SER A 381 -26.10 -33.76 -32.81
N LEU A 382 -25.36 -32.64 -32.71
CA LEU A 382 -25.59 -31.54 -31.77
C LEU A 382 -26.50 -30.43 -32.36
N GLY A 383 -27.58 -30.82 -33.03
CA GLY A 383 -28.46 -29.89 -33.76
C GLY A 383 -29.16 -28.81 -32.93
N ASN A 384 -29.13 -28.92 -31.60
CA ASN A 384 -29.69 -27.97 -30.64
C ASN A 384 -28.63 -27.12 -29.89
N LEU A 385 -27.35 -27.20 -30.27
CA LEU A 385 -26.27 -26.52 -29.55
C LEU A 385 -26.27 -25.01 -29.81
N HIS A 386 -26.43 -24.22 -28.74
CA HIS A 386 -26.45 -22.76 -28.75
C HIS A 386 -25.11 -22.14 -28.38
N THR A 387 -24.30 -22.82 -27.56
CA THR A 387 -23.00 -22.33 -27.07
C THR A 387 -21.94 -23.42 -27.15
N LEU A 388 -20.82 -23.11 -27.81
CA LEU A 388 -19.63 -23.96 -27.91
C LEU A 388 -18.39 -23.17 -27.46
N ILE A 389 -17.72 -23.64 -26.40
CA ILE A 389 -16.51 -23.02 -25.85
C ILE A 389 -15.32 -23.97 -25.99
N LEU A 390 -14.33 -23.53 -26.77
CA LEU A 390 -13.09 -24.23 -27.14
C LEU A 390 -11.84 -23.34 -26.91
N SER A 391 -11.98 -22.27 -26.11
CA SER A 391 -10.93 -21.34 -25.69
C SER A 391 -9.73 -22.06 -25.05
N ASN A 392 -8.56 -21.41 -24.97
CA ASN A 392 -7.39 -21.92 -24.24
C ASN A 392 -6.97 -23.37 -24.63
N ASN A 393 -7.08 -23.69 -25.93
CA ASN A 393 -6.69 -25.00 -26.47
C ASN A 393 -5.46 -24.86 -27.39
N ARG A 394 -5.23 -25.83 -28.30
CA ARG A 394 -4.05 -25.87 -29.18
C ARG A 394 -4.41 -25.88 -30.67
N LEU A 395 -5.64 -25.53 -31.02
CA LEU A 395 -6.17 -25.59 -32.39
C LEU A 395 -5.30 -24.78 -33.35
N THR A 396 -4.81 -25.40 -34.43
CA THR A 396 -3.89 -24.77 -35.38
C THR A 396 -4.55 -24.23 -36.64
N ASN A 397 -5.62 -24.89 -37.11
CA ASN A 397 -6.42 -24.56 -38.28
C ASN A 397 -7.89 -24.93 -38.01
N ILE A 398 -8.82 -24.31 -38.74
CA ILE A 398 -10.23 -24.72 -38.78
C ILE A 398 -10.60 -25.14 -40.21
N GLU A 399 -10.87 -26.43 -40.39
CA GLU A 399 -11.18 -27.03 -41.70
C GLU A 399 -12.68 -26.96 -42.05
N SER A 400 -13.02 -27.22 -43.31
CA SER A 400 -14.38 -27.09 -43.89
C SER A 400 -15.48 -27.85 -43.15
N PHE A 401 -15.16 -28.98 -42.51
CA PHE A 401 -16.13 -29.86 -41.83
C PHE A 401 -16.06 -29.79 -40.29
N SER A 402 -15.37 -28.79 -39.73
CA SER A 402 -15.16 -28.66 -38.28
C SER A 402 -16.47 -28.38 -37.50
N PHE A 403 -17.34 -27.52 -38.04
CA PHE A 403 -18.57 -27.06 -37.37
C PHE A 403 -19.86 -27.49 -38.11
N ILE A 404 -19.82 -28.63 -38.79
CA ILE A 404 -20.99 -29.23 -39.42
C ILE A 404 -21.96 -29.80 -38.37
N GLY A 405 -23.26 -29.56 -38.56
CA GLY A 405 -24.32 -29.97 -37.62
C GLY A 405 -24.74 -28.92 -36.58
N LEU A 406 -24.24 -27.68 -36.67
CA LEU A 406 -24.46 -26.62 -35.67
C LEU A 406 -25.33 -25.44 -36.19
N PRO A 407 -26.61 -25.65 -36.59
CA PRO A 407 -27.44 -24.64 -37.24
C PRO A 407 -27.94 -23.52 -36.33
N VAL A 408 -28.14 -23.80 -35.03
CA VAL A 408 -28.68 -22.85 -34.03
C VAL A 408 -27.60 -22.25 -33.13
N LEU A 409 -26.32 -22.47 -33.45
CA LEU A 409 -25.20 -21.98 -32.67
C LEU A 409 -25.22 -20.45 -32.64
N SER A 410 -25.29 -19.88 -31.43
CA SER A 410 -25.37 -18.44 -31.20
C SER A 410 -24.05 -17.86 -30.70
N VAL A 411 -23.27 -18.65 -29.94
CA VAL A 411 -21.98 -18.25 -29.35
C VAL A 411 -20.92 -19.29 -29.66
N LEU A 412 -19.80 -18.85 -30.23
CA LEU A 412 -18.61 -19.66 -30.52
C LEU A 412 -17.35 -18.98 -29.97
N SER A 413 -16.67 -19.64 -29.05
CA SER A 413 -15.35 -19.21 -28.55
C SER A 413 -14.28 -20.21 -28.98
N ILE A 414 -13.33 -19.74 -29.79
CA ILE A 414 -12.10 -20.44 -30.20
C ILE A 414 -10.88 -19.51 -30.05
N ASP A 415 -11.00 -18.55 -29.14
CA ASP A 415 -9.96 -17.62 -28.72
C ASP A 415 -8.79 -18.33 -28.01
N SER A 416 -7.69 -17.62 -27.80
CA SER A 416 -6.56 -18.06 -26.96
C SER A 416 -6.00 -19.43 -27.40
N ASN A 417 -5.91 -19.63 -28.72
CA ASN A 417 -5.54 -20.88 -29.37
C ASN A 417 -4.26 -20.67 -30.23
N ARG A 418 -4.09 -21.40 -31.34
CA ARG A 418 -2.94 -21.29 -32.25
C ARG A 418 -3.38 -21.13 -33.70
N ILE A 419 -4.62 -20.70 -33.93
CA ILE A 419 -5.29 -20.76 -35.23
C ILE A 419 -4.60 -19.79 -36.18
N SER A 420 -3.99 -20.34 -37.22
CA SER A 420 -3.35 -19.57 -38.30
C SER A 420 -4.29 -19.37 -39.49
N LYS A 421 -5.18 -20.33 -39.78
CA LYS A 421 -6.10 -20.29 -40.93
C LYS A 421 -7.47 -20.86 -40.60
N ILE A 422 -8.51 -20.27 -41.21
CA ILE A 422 -9.90 -20.73 -41.16
C ILE A 422 -10.40 -20.90 -42.59
N HIS A 423 -10.80 -22.12 -42.96
CA HIS A 423 -11.24 -22.43 -44.31
C HIS A 423 -12.52 -21.63 -44.68
N PRO A 424 -12.63 -21.02 -45.89
CA PRO A 424 -13.73 -20.10 -46.24
C PRO A 424 -15.17 -20.63 -46.08
N ASN A 425 -15.36 -21.95 -46.08
CA ASN A 425 -16.67 -22.59 -45.90
C ASN A 425 -16.91 -23.16 -44.48
N ALA A 426 -15.97 -23.02 -43.54
CA ALA A 426 -16.02 -23.71 -42.24
C ALA A 426 -17.21 -23.30 -41.36
N LEU A 427 -17.68 -22.05 -41.49
CA LEU A 427 -18.78 -21.49 -40.71
C LEU A 427 -20.14 -21.55 -41.44
N ARG A 428 -20.20 -22.18 -42.63
CA ARG A 428 -21.37 -22.18 -43.54
C ARG A 428 -22.67 -22.72 -42.92
N ASN A 429 -22.58 -23.57 -41.89
CA ASN A 429 -23.75 -24.07 -41.18
C ASN A 429 -24.13 -23.23 -39.95
N CYS A 430 -23.24 -22.38 -39.44
CA CYS A 430 -23.45 -21.59 -38.22
C CYS A 430 -24.19 -20.27 -38.50
N THR A 431 -25.20 -20.29 -39.36
CA THR A 431 -25.86 -19.07 -39.88
C THR A 431 -26.60 -18.24 -38.82
N SER A 432 -26.88 -18.83 -37.66
CA SER A 432 -27.49 -18.19 -36.49
C SER A 432 -26.49 -17.50 -35.55
N LEU A 433 -25.19 -17.55 -35.85
CA LEU A 433 -24.13 -17.08 -34.95
C LEU A 433 -24.20 -15.57 -34.73
N GLN A 434 -24.21 -15.17 -33.45
CA GLN A 434 -24.32 -13.78 -33.01
C GLN A 434 -23.03 -13.28 -32.36
N ASP A 435 -22.32 -14.14 -31.62
CA ASP A 435 -21.10 -13.76 -30.91
C ASP A 435 -19.95 -14.74 -31.24
N LEU A 436 -18.84 -14.19 -31.71
CA LEU A 436 -17.67 -14.94 -32.18
C LEU A 436 -16.37 -14.37 -31.60
N HIS A 437 -15.73 -15.16 -30.74
CA HIS A 437 -14.47 -14.83 -30.10
C HIS A 437 -13.34 -15.67 -30.71
N ILE A 438 -12.43 -15.02 -31.45
CA ILE A 438 -11.25 -15.66 -32.06
C ILE A 438 -9.96 -14.88 -31.76
N ASN A 439 -10.00 -14.00 -30.75
CA ASN A 439 -8.84 -13.26 -30.27
C ASN A 439 -7.73 -14.18 -29.70
N GLY A 440 -6.51 -13.69 -29.53
CA GLY A 440 -5.41 -14.50 -28.97
C GLY A 440 -5.00 -15.67 -29.87
N ASN A 441 -4.92 -15.43 -31.18
CA ASN A 441 -4.63 -16.42 -32.21
C ASN A 441 -3.48 -15.96 -33.12
N ARG A 442 -3.37 -16.51 -34.34
CA ARG A 442 -2.26 -16.28 -35.28
C ARG A 442 -2.72 -15.92 -36.69
N LEU A 443 -3.92 -15.33 -36.80
CA LEU A 443 -4.51 -14.92 -38.08
C LEU A 443 -3.73 -13.71 -38.65
N ASP A 444 -3.29 -13.82 -39.90
CA ASP A 444 -2.58 -12.78 -40.67
C ASP A 444 -3.54 -11.90 -41.51
N GLU A 445 -4.74 -12.40 -41.78
CA GLU A 445 -5.84 -11.71 -42.49
C GLU A 445 -7.19 -11.86 -41.75
N VAL A 446 -8.16 -11.01 -42.09
CA VAL A 446 -9.55 -11.14 -41.60
C VAL A 446 -10.24 -12.30 -42.35
N PRO A 447 -10.67 -13.39 -41.68
CA PRO A 447 -11.11 -14.60 -42.36
C PRO A 447 -12.32 -14.41 -43.29
N ILE A 448 -12.16 -14.79 -44.57
CA ILE A 448 -13.23 -14.74 -45.58
C ILE A 448 -14.47 -15.59 -45.18
N ALA A 449 -14.29 -16.58 -44.31
CA ALA A 449 -15.38 -17.40 -43.75
C ALA A 449 -16.46 -16.58 -43.00
N LEU A 450 -16.12 -15.39 -42.52
CA LEU A 450 -17.03 -14.51 -41.80
C LEU A 450 -18.22 -14.02 -42.65
N LYS A 451 -18.12 -14.06 -43.98
CA LYS A 451 -19.23 -13.69 -44.89
C LYS A 451 -20.47 -14.59 -44.73
N GLU A 452 -20.28 -15.84 -44.30
CA GLU A 452 -21.33 -16.87 -44.20
C GLU A 452 -22.24 -16.70 -42.97
N ILE A 453 -21.89 -15.79 -42.04
CA ILE A 453 -22.58 -15.59 -40.74
C ILE A 453 -23.19 -14.17 -40.60
N PRO A 454 -24.23 -13.84 -41.39
CA PRO A 454 -24.76 -12.46 -41.49
C PRO A 454 -25.49 -11.95 -40.23
N GLN A 455 -25.76 -12.80 -39.24
CA GLN A 455 -26.42 -12.43 -37.97
C GLN A 455 -25.44 -11.97 -36.88
N LEU A 456 -24.14 -11.91 -37.18
CA LEU A 456 -23.10 -11.59 -36.20
C LEU A 456 -23.25 -10.17 -35.64
N LYS A 457 -23.24 -10.08 -34.30
CA LYS A 457 -23.41 -8.87 -33.48
C LYS A 457 -22.12 -8.48 -32.77
N THR A 458 -21.35 -9.43 -32.25
CA THR A 458 -20.02 -9.16 -31.70
C THR A 458 -18.94 -10.03 -32.34
N LEU A 459 -17.81 -9.41 -32.63
CA LEU A 459 -16.63 -10.06 -33.21
C LEU A 459 -15.38 -9.57 -32.51
N ASP A 460 -14.66 -10.51 -31.89
CA ASP A 460 -13.34 -10.25 -31.31
C ASP A 460 -12.24 -10.94 -32.14
N LEU A 461 -11.47 -10.09 -32.84
CA LEU A 461 -10.29 -10.41 -33.63
C LEU A 461 -9.01 -9.86 -32.95
N GLY A 462 -9.08 -9.44 -31.69
CA GLY A 462 -7.93 -8.88 -30.96
C GLY A 462 -6.76 -9.86 -30.82
N GLU A 463 -5.57 -9.37 -30.44
CA GLU A 463 -4.40 -10.21 -30.12
C GLU A 463 -4.10 -11.25 -31.23
N ASN A 464 -3.98 -10.77 -32.46
CA ASN A 464 -3.72 -11.56 -33.66
C ASN A 464 -2.61 -10.88 -34.49
N LEU A 465 -2.37 -11.35 -35.73
CA LEU A 465 -1.29 -10.85 -36.59
C LEU A 465 -1.80 -10.03 -37.77
N ILE A 466 -3.08 -9.64 -37.79
CA ILE A 466 -3.80 -9.10 -38.96
C ILE A 466 -3.13 -7.82 -39.48
N VAL A 467 -2.76 -7.82 -40.77
CA VAL A 467 -2.01 -6.70 -41.40
C VAL A 467 -2.93 -5.68 -42.09
N SER A 468 -4.09 -6.11 -42.59
CA SER A 468 -5.01 -5.29 -43.38
C SER A 468 -6.47 -5.74 -43.23
N ILE A 469 -7.38 -4.79 -43.43
CA ILE A 469 -8.84 -5.00 -43.36
C ILE A 469 -9.43 -4.81 -44.76
N GLU A 470 -10.03 -5.85 -45.34
CA GLU A 470 -10.69 -5.76 -46.65
C GLU A 470 -12.21 -5.63 -46.54
N ASN A 471 -12.81 -4.79 -47.40
CA ASN A 471 -14.27 -4.60 -47.51
C ASN A 471 -15.02 -5.93 -47.77
N ALA A 472 -14.40 -6.84 -48.54
CA ALA A 472 -14.98 -8.15 -48.87
C ALA A 472 -15.29 -9.02 -47.63
N SER A 473 -14.48 -8.93 -46.57
CA SER A 473 -14.64 -9.76 -45.37
C SER A 473 -15.82 -9.36 -44.47
N PHE A 474 -16.33 -8.12 -44.61
CA PHE A 474 -17.43 -7.57 -43.79
C PHE A 474 -18.73 -7.34 -44.58
N MET A 475 -18.77 -7.77 -45.85
CA MET A 475 -19.80 -7.39 -46.82
C MET A 475 -21.25 -7.68 -46.37
N THR A 476 -21.46 -8.67 -45.51
CA THR A 476 -22.77 -9.14 -45.02
C THR A 476 -23.13 -8.69 -43.59
N MET A 477 -22.23 -8.02 -42.86
CA MET A 477 -22.35 -7.80 -41.40
C MET A 477 -23.24 -6.62 -40.97
N GLN A 478 -24.49 -6.57 -41.45
CA GLN A 478 -25.40 -5.45 -41.15
C GLN A 478 -25.83 -5.37 -39.68
N GLN A 479 -25.78 -6.48 -38.94
CA GLN A 479 -26.16 -6.57 -37.52
C GLN A 479 -25.00 -6.32 -36.54
N MET A 480 -23.78 -6.07 -37.03
CA MET A 480 -22.60 -5.87 -36.20
C MET A 480 -22.79 -4.68 -35.26
N TYR A 481 -22.75 -4.94 -33.95
CA TYR A 481 -22.86 -3.97 -32.86
C TYR A 481 -21.47 -3.58 -32.33
N GLY A 482 -20.56 -4.55 -32.21
CA GLY A 482 -19.20 -4.32 -31.69
C GLY A 482 -18.14 -5.10 -32.46
N LEU A 483 -17.11 -4.39 -32.91
CA LEU A 483 -15.95 -4.95 -33.61
C LEU A 483 -14.67 -4.60 -32.85
N ARG A 484 -13.87 -5.62 -32.52
CA ARG A 484 -12.58 -5.48 -31.83
C ARG A 484 -11.46 -6.08 -32.67
N LEU A 485 -10.41 -5.29 -32.87
CA LEU A 485 -9.24 -5.55 -33.70
C LEU A 485 -7.97 -5.07 -32.97
N THR A 486 -8.00 -5.01 -31.63
CA THR A 486 -6.89 -4.51 -30.79
C THR A 486 -5.67 -5.43 -30.86
N GLU A 487 -4.46 -4.93 -30.57
CA GLU A 487 -3.21 -5.71 -30.54
C GLU A 487 -3.02 -6.57 -31.82
N ASN A 488 -2.93 -5.89 -32.96
CA ASN A 488 -2.75 -6.47 -34.29
C ASN A 488 -1.68 -5.68 -35.10
N ASN A 489 -1.49 -6.02 -36.37
CA ASN A 489 -0.50 -5.38 -37.26
C ASN A 489 -1.11 -4.36 -38.24
N ILE A 490 -2.34 -3.91 -38.03
CA ILE A 490 -3.14 -3.19 -39.04
C ILE A 490 -2.46 -1.88 -39.44
N GLY A 491 -2.21 -1.72 -40.74
CA GLY A 491 -1.67 -0.51 -41.34
C GLY A 491 -2.72 0.56 -41.60
N ASN A 492 -2.73 1.14 -42.80
CA ASN A 492 -3.68 2.20 -43.16
C ASN A 492 -5.12 1.68 -43.31
N ILE A 493 -6.09 2.53 -42.97
CA ILE A 493 -7.52 2.25 -43.12
C ILE A 493 -8.10 3.08 -44.27
N SER A 494 -8.64 2.40 -45.27
CA SER A 494 -9.31 3.01 -46.42
C SER A 494 -10.80 3.27 -46.19
N LYS A 495 -11.36 4.21 -46.95
CA LYS A 495 -12.78 4.55 -46.92
C LYS A 495 -13.62 3.40 -47.48
N GLY A 496 -14.79 3.18 -46.89
CA GLY A 496 -15.75 2.17 -47.35
C GLY A 496 -15.64 0.80 -46.67
N VAL A 497 -14.57 0.55 -45.89
CA VAL A 497 -14.34 -0.72 -45.19
C VAL A 497 -15.41 -1.00 -44.13
N PHE A 498 -15.88 0.03 -43.41
CA PHE A 498 -16.86 -0.12 -42.34
C PHE A 498 -18.32 0.15 -42.76
N ASP A 499 -18.57 0.68 -43.96
CA ASP A 499 -19.88 1.15 -44.45
C ASP A 499 -21.02 0.11 -44.37
N LYS A 500 -20.71 -1.19 -44.38
CA LYS A 500 -21.72 -2.26 -44.29
C LYS A 500 -22.22 -2.53 -42.87
N MET A 501 -21.45 -2.15 -41.87
CA MET A 501 -21.75 -2.33 -40.45
C MET A 501 -22.52 -1.12 -39.91
N THR A 502 -23.72 -0.88 -40.46
CA THR A 502 -24.55 0.29 -40.13
C THR A 502 -25.06 0.29 -38.69
N SER A 503 -25.10 -0.87 -38.03
CA SER A 503 -25.49 -1.03 -36.62
C SER A 503 -24.34 -0.80 -35.62
N LEU A 504 -23.11 -0.56 -36.10
CA LEU A 504 -21.89 -0.55 -35.28
C LEU A 504 -21.90 0.58 -34.26
N LYS A 505 -21.70 0.23 -32.99
CA LYS A 505 -21.65 1.16 -31.85
C LYS A 505 -20.28 1.25 -31.20
N ILE A 506 -19.53 0.15 -31.19
CA ILE A 506 -18.22 0.06 -30.53
C ILE A 506 -17.20 -0.43 -31.56
N LEU A 507 -16.16 0.38 -31.79
CA LEU A 507 -15.03 0.02 -32.65
C LEU A 507 -13.72 0.17 -31.87
N ASN A 508 -12.98 -0.93 -31.73
CA ASN A 508 -11.67 -0.94 -31.07
C ASN A 508 -10.57 -1.34 -32.06
N LEU A 509 -9.71 -0.38 -32.40
CA LEU A 509 -8.57 -0.45 -33.32
C LEU A 509 -7.25 -0.05 -32.60
N SER A 510 -7.27 -0.03 -31.26
CA SER A 510 -6.09 0.29 -30.44
C SER A 510 -4.92 -0.66 -30.68
N ARG A 511 -3.69 -0.23 -30.36
CA ARG A 511 -2.48 -1.05 -30.36
C ARG A 511 -2.23 -1.75 -31.70
N ASN A 512 -2.20 -0.95 -32.75
CA ASN A 512 -1.98 -1.38 -34.12
C ASN A 512 -0.83 -0.58 -34.76
N LYS A 513 -0.74 -0.56 -36.08
CA LYS A 513 0.30 0.15 -36.85
C LYS A 513 -0.34 1.21 -37.76
N ILE A 514 -1.46 1.78 -37.33
CA ILE A 514 -2.26 2.69 -38.16
C ILE A 514 -1.54 4.03 -38.25
N HIS A 515 -0.99 4.31 -39.43
CA HIS A 515 -0.36 5.59 -39.75
C HIS A 515 -1.36 6.62 -40.29
N LYS A 516 -2.35 6.17 -41.07
CA LYS A 516 -3.39 7.03 -41.65
C LYS A 516 -4.73 6.32 -41.78
N ILE A 517 -5.79 7.07 -41.54
CA ILE A 517 -7.19 6.73 -41.86
C ILE A 517 -7.66 7.70 -42.94
N GLU A 518 -8.43 7.24 -43.93
CA GLU A 518 -8.98 8.12 -44.97
C GLU A 518 -10.18 8.96 -44.47
N ALA A 519 -10.28 10.19 -44.96
CA ALA A 519 -11.29 11.15 -44.50
C ALA A 519 -12.73 10.65 -44.76
N GLY A 520 -13.53 10.59 -43.70
CA GLY A 520 -14.87 10.01 -43.71
C GLY A 520 -14.90 8.49 -43.90
N ALA A 521 -13.86 7.74 -43.49
CA ALA A 521 -13.90 6.27 -43.41
C ALA A 521 -14.94 5.72 -42.40
N PHE A 522 -15.48 6.58 -41.53
CA PHE A 522 -16.55 6.28 -40.57
C PHE A 522 -17.90 6.94 -40.95
N ASP A 523 -18.00 7.64 -42.09
CA ASP A 523 -19.20 8.42 -42.49
C ASP A 523 -20.49 7.58 -42.50
N GLY A 524 -20.41 6.28 -42.79
CA GLY A 524 -21.56 5.37 -42.82
C GLY A 524 -21.99 4.84 -41.45
N ASN A 525 -21.16 4.97 -40.42
CA ASN A 525 -21.35 4.33 -39.12
C ASN A 525 -21.93 5.30 -38.08
N ILE A 526 -23.03 5.98 -38.45
CA ILE A 526 -23.68 7.04 -37.64
C ILE A 526 -24.12 6.61 -36.23
N ASN A 527 -24.15 5.31 -35.94
CA ASN A 527 -24.51 4.72 -34.65
C ASN A 527 -23.31 4.52 -33.70
N LEU A 528 -22.08 4.86 -34.12
CA LEU A 528 -20.88 4.76 -33.28
C LEU A 528 -21.02 5.62 -32.02
N GLN A 529 -20.80 4.98 -30.86
CA GLN A 529 -20.85 5.56 -29.52
C GLN A 529 -19.47 5.56 -28.86
N ALA A 530 -18.62 4.57 -29.16
CA ALA A 530 -17.25 4.47 -28.66
C ALA A 530 -16.26 4.08 -29.78
N ILE A 531 -15.18 4.86 -29.90
CA ILE A 531 -14.04 4.56 -30.78
C ILE A 531 -12.75 4.55 -29.95
N ARG A 532 -11.96 3.48 -30.08
CA ARG A 532 -10.60 3.38 -29.54
C ARG A 532 -9.58 3.22 -30.66
N LEU A 533 -8.62 4.13 -30.70
CA LEU A 533 -7.49 4.20 -31.63
C LEU A 533 -6.15 4.40 -30.88
N ASP A 534 -6.17 4.26 -29.55
CA ASP A 534 -5.00 4.43 -28.67
C ASP A 534 -3.84 3.48 -29.03
N GLY A 535 -2.58 3.92 -28.87
CA GLY A 535 -1.41 3.10 -29.18
C GLY A 535 -1.24 2.86 -30.68
N ASN A 536 -1.16 3.92 -31.48
CA ASN A 536 -1.02 3.86 -32.94
C ASN A 536 0.01 4.90 -33.43
N TYR A 537 0.04 5.17 -34.74
CA TYR A 537 1.01 6.09 -35.36
C TYR A 537 0.32 7.21 -36.15
N LEU A 538 -0.91 7.58 -35.78
CA LEU A 538 -1.68 8.66 -36.40
C LEU A 538 -0.98 10.00 -36.20
N THR A 539 -0.90 10.80 -37.27
CA THR A 539 -0.38 12.18 -37.24
C THR A 539 -1.46 13.23 -37.48
N ASP A 540 -2.65 12.82 -37.91
CA ASP A 540 -3.80 13.67 -38.28
C ASP A 540 -5.12 12.90 -38.03
N ILE A 541 -6.17 13.64 -37.68
CA ILE A 541 -7.56 13.16 -37.49
C ILE A 541 -8.60 13.98 -38.27
N GLY A 542 -8.15 14.88 -39.16
CA GLY A 542 -9.00 15.80 -39.92
C GLY A 542 -10.09 15.08 -40.71
N GLY A 543 -11.35 15.40 -40.40
CA GLY A 543 -12.51 14.84 -41.11
C GLY A 543 -12.82 13.37 -40.80
N LEU A 544 -12.35 12.83 -39.67
CA LEU A 544 -12.70 11.47 -39.22
C LEU A 544 -13.98 11.41 -38.38
N PHE A 545 -14.15 12.28 -37.38
CA PHE A 545 -15.17 12.10 -36.33
C PHE A 545 -16.31 13.12 -36.33
N ALA A 546 -16.12 14.32 -36.92
CA ALA A 546 -17.08 15.43 -36.86
C ALA A 546 -18.50 15.14 -37.40
N LYS A 547 -18.70 14.04 -38.16
CA LYS A 547 -20.02 13.59 -38.65
C LYS A 547 -20.66 12.45 -37.84
N LEU A 548 -20.13 12.11 -36.67
CA LEU A 548 -20.64 11.03 -35.82
C LEU A 548 -21.49 11.61 -34.67
N PRO A 549 -22.82 11.79 -34.85
CA PRO A 549 -23.65 12.53 -33.89
C PRO A 549 -23.87 11.80 -32.56
N ASN A 550 -23.64 10.48 -32.53
CA ASN A 550 -23.85 9.63 -31.36
C ASN A 550 -22.55 9.28 -30.60
N LEU A 551 -21.40 9.82 -31.01
CA LEU A 551 -20.10 9.48 -30.42
C LEU A 551 -19.97 10.11 -29.03
N VAL A 552 -19.91 9.28 -27.99
CA VAL A 552 -19.81 9.68 -26.58
C VAL A 552 -18.38 9.56 -26.08
N TRP A 553 -17.65 8.54 -26.54
CA TRP A 553 -16.31 8.17 -26.09
C TRP A 553 -15.33 8.08 -27.27
N LEU A 554 -14.27 8.90 -27.25
CA LEU A 554 -13.16 8.82 -28.21
C LEU A 554 -11.82 8.72 -27.47
N ASN A 555 -11.07 7.66 -27.74
CA ASN A 555 -9.67 7.57 -27.34
C ASN A 555 -8.74 7.56 -28.56
N ILE A 556 -7.83 8.53 -28.63
CA ILE A 556 -6.78 8.72 -29.65
C ILE A 556 -5.40 8.98 -29.01
N SER A 557 -5.19 8.47 -27.79
CA SER A 557 -3.95 8.60 -27.02
C SER A 557 -2.80 7.74 -27.56
N ASP A 558 -1.58 7.93 -27.04
CA ASP A 558 -0.36 7.20 -27.44
C ASP A 558 -0.22 7.10 -28.97
N ASN A 559 -0.14 8.28 -29.59
CA ASN A 559 -0.12 8.47 -31.04
C ASN A 559 0.94 9.54 -31.40
N ARG A 560 0.86 10.14 -32.59
CA ARG A 560 1.85 11.11 -33.09
C ARG A 560 1.21 12.40 -33.58
N LEU A 561 0.06 12.77 -33.02
CA LEU A 561 -0.65 14.00 -33.35
C LEU A 561 0.17 15.20 -32.89
N GLU A 562 0.49 16.12 -33.81
CA GLU A 562 1.29 17.33 -33.53
C GLU A 562 0.40 18.59 -33.44
N TRP A 563 -0.84 18.51 -33.92
CA TRP A 563 -1.89 19.54 -33.89
C TRP A 563 -3.25 18.91 -33.54
N PHE A 564 -4.13 19.67 -32.90
CA PHE A 564 -5.51 19.30 -32.57
C PHE A 564 -6.40 20.55 -32.55
N ASP A 565 -7.63 20.46 -33.06
CA ASP A 565 -8.66 21.50 -32.91
C ASP A 565 -10.03 20.86 -32.63
N TYR A 566 -10.83 21.49 -31.76
CA TYR A 566 -12.15 20.96 -31.38
C TYR A 566 -13.14 20.80 -32.56
N ALA A 567 -12.96 21.47 -33.69
CA ALA A 567 -13.77 21.25 -34.89
C ALA A 567 -13.56 19.88 -35.56
N MET A 568 -12.55 19.10 -35.12
CA MET A 568 -12.31 17.73 -35.60
C MET A 568 -13.21 16.68 -34.92
N ILE A 569 -13.81 17.00 -33.77
CA ILE A 569 -14.66 16.12 -32.96
C ILE A 569 -16.15 16.54 -33.01
N PRO A 570 -17.10 15.64 -32.73
CA PRO A 570 -18.51 16.00 -32.60
C PRO A 570 -18.79 16.67 -31.24
N THR A 571 -19.68 17.66 -31.22
CA THR A 571 -19.99 18.47 -30.02
C THR A 571 -20.67 17.70 -28.87
N GLY A 572 -21.31 16.58 -29.19
CA GLY A 572 -21.94 15.67 -28.21
C GLY A 572 -20.96 14.75 -27.45
N LEU A 573 -19.66 14.79 -27.78
CA LEU A 573 -18.64 13.96 -27.13
C LEU A 573 -18.54 14.29 -25.63
N GLN A 574 -18.51 13.27 -24.78
CA GLN A 574 -18.48 13.40 -23.31
C GLN A 574 -17.12 13.02 -22.69
N TRP A 575 -16.39 12.11 -23.35
CA TRP A 575 -15.07 11.66 -22.92
C TRP A 575 -14.11 11.72 -24.10
N LEU A 576 -13.02 12.47 -23.93
CA LEU A 576 -11.93 12.62 -24.88
C LEU A 576 -10.58 12.35 -24.19
N ASP A 577 -9.77 11.52 -24.82
CA ASP A 577 -8.39 11.25 -24.42
C ASP A 577 -7.46 11.43 -25.62
N ILE A 578 -6.52 12.37 -25.45
CA ILE A 578 -5.44 12.68 -26.39
C ILE A 578 -4.07 12.51 -25.71
N HIS A 579 -3.97 11.77 -24.59
CA HIS A 579 -2.75 11.63 -23.81
C HIS A 579 -1.58 11.09 -24.63
N ALA A 580 -0.34 11.35 -24.19
CA ALA A 580 0.88 10.84 -24.84
C ALA A 580 0.94 11.10 -26.37
N ASN A 581 0.59 12.31 -26.79
CA ASN A 581 0.77 12.80 -28.16
C ASN A 581 1.88 13.88 -28.20
N ARG A 582 1.92 14.71 -29.26
CA ARG A 582 2.94 15.75 -29.47
C ARG A 582 2.35 17.14 -29.57
N ILE A 583 1.10 17.31 -29.12
CA ILE A 583 0.28 18.49 -29.33
C ILE A 583 0.87 19.67 -28.54
N ALA A 584 1.15 20.78 -29.22
CA ALA A 584 1.79 21.96 -28.64
C ALA A 584 0.81 23.03 -28.11
N GLU A 585 -0.43 23.03 -28.62
CA GLU A 585 -1.52 23.91 -28.22
C GLU A 585 -2.88 23.22 -28.48
N LEU A 586 -3.93 23.63 -27.75
CA LEU A 586 -5.29 23.10 -27.92
C LEU A 586 -6.11 24.05 -28.79
N GLY A 587 -6.29 23.70 -30.07
CA GLY A 587 -7.00 24.53 -31.04
C GLY A 587 -8.49 24.69 -30.73
N ASN A 588 -8.96 25.95 -30.76
CA ASN A 588 -10.37 26.31 -30.69
C ASN A 588 -10.65 27.46 -31.68
N TYR A 589 -10.32 27.25 -32.97
CA TYR A 589 -10.38 28.30 -34.00
C TYR A 589 -11.78 28.92 -34.18
N PHE A 590 -12.84 28.19 -33.80
CA PHE A 590 -14.24 28.58 -33.99
C PHE A 590 -14.97 29.00 -32.69
N GLU A 591 -14.28 29.14 -31.55
CA GLU A 591 -14.86 29.55 -30.26
C GLU A 591 -16.07 28.68 -29.83
N ILE A 592 -15.91 27.36 -29.95
CA ILE A 592 -16.97 26.36 -29.71
C ILE A 592 -16.92 25.71 -28.32
N GLU A 593 -16.07 26.19 -27.41
CA GLU A 593 -15.87 25.60 -26.07
C GLU A 593 -17.11 25.70 -25.16
N SER A 594 -18.09 26.51 -25.55
CA SER A 594 -19.44 26.60 -24.98
C SER A 594 -20.45 25.60 -25.54
N GLN A 595 -20.16 24.96 -26.67
CA GLN A 595 -21.04 24.01 -27.38
C GLN A 595 -20.65 22.54 -27.15
N LEU A 596 -19.43 22.28 -26.66
CA LEU A 596 -18.92 20.95 -26.37
C LEU A 596 -19.55 20.35 -25.09
N SER A 597 -19.75 19.03 -25.08
CA SER A 597 -20.40 18.28 -23.98
C SER A 597 -19.43 17.47 -23.11
N LEU A 598 -18.12 17.77 -23.17
CA LEU A 598 -17.06 17.01 -22.49
C LEU A 598 -17.16 17.12 -20.97
N SER A 599 -17.30 15.98 -20.27
CA SER A 599 -17.13 15.87 -18.80
C SER A 599 -15.68 15.51 -18.46
N THR A 600 -15.09 14.54 -19.16
CA THR A 600 -13.70 14.12 -18.93
C THR A 600 -12.84 14.45 -20.14
N PHE A 601 -11.72 15.13 -19.91
CA PHE A 601 -10.74 15.46 -20.94
C PHE A 601 -9.31 15.20 -20.43
N ASP A 602 -8.62 14.24 -21.05
CA ASP A 602 -7.21 13.96 -20.80
C ASP A 602 -6.35 14.46 -21.96
N ALA A 603 -5.46 15.40 -21.66
CA ALA A 603 -4.43 15.91 -22.56
C ALA A 603 -3.03 15.85 -21.90
N SER A 604 -2.83 14.91 -20.96
CA SER A 604 -1.57 14.69 -20.27
C SER A 604 -0.46 14.17 -21.19
N SER A 605 0.80 14.24 -20.73
CA SER A 605 1.99 13.74 -21.47
C SER A 605 2.12 14.28 -22.91
N ASN A 606 1.71 15.54 -23.15
CA ASN A 606 1.79 16.21 -24.44
C ASN A 606 2.90 17.29 -24.43
N ARG A 607 2.85 18.26 -25.36
CA ARG A 607 3.84 19.35 -25.49
C ARG A 607 3.22 20.73 -25.24
N LEU A 608 2.08 20.81 -24.57
CA LEU A 608 1.34 22.05 -24.31
C LEU A 608 2.24 23.04 -23.55
N THR A 609 2.28 24.31 -23.97
CA THR A 609 3.22 25.34 -23.45
C THR A 609 2.56 26.48 -22.67
N GLU A 610 1.33 26.83 -23.03
CA GLU A 610 0.45 27.76 -22.32
C GLU A 610 -0.98 27.20 -22.32
N ILE A 611 -1.76 27.48 -21.28
CA ILE A 611 -3.18 27.12 -21.22
C ILE A 611 -4.08 28.34 -20.85
N THR A 612 -5.15 28.50 -21.61
CA THR A 612 -6.06 29.67 -21.60
C THR A 612 -7.50 29.28 -21.26
N GLY A 613 -8.34 30.26 -20.94
CA GLY A 613 -9.76 30.01 -20.61
C GLY A 613 -10.62 29.51 -21.78
N SER A 614 -10.21 29.75 -23.03
CA SER A 614 -10.86 29.26 -24.26
C SER A 614 -10.29 27.93 -24.75
N ALA A 615 -9.11 27.50 -24.28
CA ALA A 615 -8.56 26.18 -24.57
C ALA A 615 -9.30 25.05 -23.82
N ILE A 616 -10.07 25.37 -22.76
CA ILE A 616 -10.78 24.41 -21.92
C ILE A 616 -12.29 24.51 -22.18
N PRO A 617 -13.00 23.40 -22.48
CA PRO A 617 -14.46 23.37 -22.63
C PRO A 617 -15.21 23.74 -21.35
N ASN A 618 -16.36 24.42 -21.48
CA ASN A 618 -17.12 24.94 -20.34
C ASN A 618 -17.87 23.85 -19.54
N SER A 619 -18.02 22.67 -20.12
CA SER A 619 -18.69 21.49 -19.56
C SER A 619 -17.82 20.61 -18.64
N VAL A 620 -16.48 20.76 -18.72
CA VAL A 620 -15.52 19.83 -18.11
C VAL A 620 -15.62 19.75 -16.59
N GLU A 621 -15.54 18.52 -16.12
CA GLU A 621 -15.54 18.07 -14.73
C GLU A 621 -14.13 17.58 -14.33
N MET A 622 -13.55 16.69 -15.12
CA MET A 622 -12.22 16.10 -14.91
C MET A 622 -11.26 16.53 -16.02
N LEU A 623 -10.21 17.27 -15.67
CA LEU A 623 -9.20 17.78 -16.61
C LEU A 623 -7.78 17.33 -16.24
N TYR A 624 -7.11 16.63 -17.14
CA TYR A 624 -5.72 16.18 -16.95
C TYR A 624 -4.79 16.88 -17.95
N LEU A 625 -3.82 17.64 -17.42
CA LEU A 625 -2.80 18.41 -18.14
C LEU A 625 -1.39 18.14 -17.59
N ASN A 626 -1.22 17.09 -16.78
CA ASN A 626 0.06 16.72 -16.19
C ASN A 626 1.10 16.31 -17.25
N ASP A 627 2.37 16.35 -16.85
CA ASP A 627 3.54 15.91 -17.63
C ASP A 627 3.67 16.57 -19.02
N ASN A 628 3.21 17.82 -19.11
CA ASN A 628 3.33 18.69 -20.27
C ASN A 628 4.50 19.69 -20.11
N LEU A 629 4.59 20.66 -21.03
CA LEU A 629 5.59 21.73 -21.03
C LEU A 629 5.01 23.08 -20.57
N ILE A 630 3.88 23.09 -19.86
CA ILE A 630 3.12 24.31 -19.57
C ILE A 630 3.97 25.19 -18.66
N SER A 631 4.32 26.38 -19.14
CA SER A 631 5.08 27.40 -18.41
C SER A 631 4.20 28.53 -17.90
N LYS A 632 3.03 28.73 -18.55
CA LYS A 632 2.12 29.85 -18.31
C LYS A 632 0.67 29.36 -18.23
N VAL A 633 -0.01 29.73 -17.16
CA VAL A 633 -1.46 29.54 -16.97
C VAL A 633 -2.08 30.92 -16.92
N GLN A 634 -2.93 31.26 -17.90
CA GLN A 634 -3.51 32.58 -18.02
C GLN A 634 -4.45 32.90 -16.83
N SER A 635 -4.50 34.16 -16.40
CA SER A 635 -5.49 34.63 -15.43
C SER A 635 -6.92 34.29 -15.90
N TYR A 636 -7.75 33.78 -14.99
CA TYR A 636 -9.13 33.34 -15.20
C TYR A 636 -9.32 32.11 -16.11
N THR A 637 -8.28 31.31 -16.38
CA THR A 637 -8.37 30.07 -17.17
C THR A 637 -9.47 29.10 -16.71
N PHE A 638 -9.66 28.93 -15.39
CA PHE A 638 -10.68 28.04 -14.82
C PHE A 638 -12.00 28.75 -14.46
N PHE A 639 -12.16 30.01 -14.87
CA PHE A 639 -13.38 30.77 -14.64
C PHE A 639 -14.50 30.36 -15.62
N LYS A 640 -15.77 30.48 -15.18
CA LYS A 640 -16.95 29.99 -15.92
C LYS A 640 -16.95 28.47 -16.23
N LYS A 641 -16.22 27.67 -15.45
CA LYS A 641 -16.24 26.19 -15.49
C LYS A 641 -17.02 25.62 -14.30
N PRO A 642 -18.38 25.55 -14.35
CA PRO A 642 -19.22 25.28 -13.17
C PRO A 642 -19.26 23.81 -12.72
N ASN A 643 -18.83 22.88 -13.57
CA ASN A 643 -18.84 21.44 -13.30
C ASN A 643 -17.49 20.90 -12.80
N LEU A 644 -16.44 21.72 -12.84
CA LEU A 644 -15.07 21.32 -12.57
C LEU A 644 -14.92 20.71 -11.17
N THR A 645 -14.37 19.50 -11.07
CA THR A 645 -14.10 18.80 -9.79
C THR A 645 -12.63 18.44 -9.63
N ARG A 646 -11.90 18.13 -10.72
CA ARG A 646 -10.44 17.90 -10.70
C ARG A 646 -9.71 18.65 -11.82
N VAL A 647 -8.59 19.27 -11.48
CA VAL A 647 -7.56 19.71 -12.45
C VAL A 647 -6.20 19.15 -12.04
N ASP A 648 -5.51 18.53 -12.99
CA ASP A 648 -4.13 18.05 -12.81
C ASP A 648 -3.14 18.84 -13.68
N LEU A 649 -2.20 19.55 -13.05
CA LEU A 649 -1.12 20.32 -13.68
C LEU A 649 0.27 19.81 -13.22
N TYR A 650 0.34 18.63 -12.60
CA TYR A 650 1.58 18.07 -12.07
C TYR A 650 2.69 17.92 -13.13
N GLY A 651 3.96 18.06 -12.74
CA GLY A 651 5.12 17.75 -13.60
C GLY A 651 5.41 18.73 -14.76
N ASN A 652 4.69 19.84 -14.82
CA ASN A 652 4.80 20.88 -15.86
C ASN A 652 6.07 21.76 -15.71
N LYS A 653 6.09 22.95 -16.33
CA LYS A 653 7.22 23.88 -16.36
C LYS A 653 6.86 25.27 -15.81
N ILE A 654 5.82 25.34 -14.97
CA ILE A 654 5.31 26.57 -14.38
C ILE A 654 6.35 27.13 -13.40
N THR A 655 6.76 28.38 -13.61
CA THR A 655 7.67 29.10 -12.71
C THR A 655 6.95 30.06 -11.77
N SER A 656 5.85 30.67 -12.20
CA SER A 656 5.10 31.68 -11.42
C SER A 656 3.59 31.57 -11.66
N LEU A 657 2.77 31.86 -10.64
CA LEU A 657 1.30 31.84 -10.73
C LEU A 657 0.69 33.13 -10.16
N ASP A 658 -0.08 33.84 -10.99
CA ASP A 658 -0.94 34.94 -10.54
C ASP A 658 -2.12 34.36 -9.71
N PRO A 659 -2.58 35.03 -8.63
CA PRO A 659 -3.74 34.59 -7.85
C PRO A 659 -5.03 34.39 -8.66
N ASN A 660 -5.16 34.96 -9.87
CA ASN A 660 -6.30 34.74 -10.75
C ASN A 660 -6.08 33.59 -11.75
N SER A 661 -4.87 33.07 -11.94
CA SER A 661 -4.61 31.94 -12.86
C SER A 661 -5.32 30.66 -12.41
N LEU A 662 -5.41 30.41 -11.10
CA LEU A 662 -6.14 29.27 -10.53
C LEU A 662 -7.61 29.59 -10.20
N ARG A 663 -8.08 30.83 -10.42
CA ARG A 663 -9.36 31.32 -9.91
C ARG A 663 -10.56 30.71 -10.65
N ILE A 664 -11.48 30.17 -9.85
CA ILE A 664 -12.69 29.48 -10.30
C ILE A 664 -13.94 30.35 -10.12
N SER A 665 -15.05 29.90 -10.71
CA SER A 665 -16.39 30.40 -10.35
C SER A 665 -16.69 30.16 -8.86
N ALA A 666 -17.48 31.03 -8.24
CA ALA A 666 -17.89 30.87 -6.85
C ALA A 666 -18.71 29.58 -6.66
N VAL A 667 -18.22 28.65 -5.84
CA VAL A 667 -18.82 27.31 -5.67
C VAL A 667 -19.93 27.33 -4.61
N PRO A 668 -21.15 26.86 -4.91
CA PRO A 668 -22.24 26.70 -3.92
C PRO A 668 -21.84 25.88 -2.68
N GLN A 669 -22.51 26.11 -1.55
CA GLN A 669 -22.14 25.48 -0.26
C GLN A 669 -22.45 23.98 -0.20
N ASP A 670 -23.39 23.51 -1.01
CA ASP A 670 -23.81 22.11 -1.18
C ASP A 670 -22.81 21.24 -1.97
N LYS A 671 -21.85 21.86 -2.66
CA LYS A 671 -20.79 21.16 -3.42
C LYS A 671 -19.44 21.23 -2.72
N SER A 672 -18.54 20.30 -3.02
CA SER A 672 -17.11 20.45 -2.74
C SER A 672 -16.48 21.52 -3.65
N VAL A 673 -15.41 22.18 -3.20
CA VAL A 673 -14.55 22.95 -4.11
C VAL A 673 -13.69 22.00 -4.95
N PRO A 674 -13.28 22.39 -6.18
CA PRO A 674 -12.45 21.55 -7.05
C PRO A 674 -11.08 21.25 -6.42
N GLU A 675 -10.58 20.04 -6.68
CA GLU A 675 -9.25 19.60 -6.27
C GLU A 675 -8.22 19.84 -7.38
N PHE A 676 -7.13 20.52 -7.03
CA PHE A 676 -6.07 20.92 -7.95
C PHE A 676 -4.73 20.32 -7.51
N PHE A 677 -3.91 19.93 -8.50
CA PHE A 677 -2.59 19.35 -8.33
C PHE A 677 -1.58 20.17 -9.15
N ILE A 678 -0.53 20.70 -8.51
CA ILE A 678 0.48 21.58 -9.14
C ILE A 678 1.94 21.20 -8.79
N GLY A 679 2.16 20.08 -8.09
CA GLY A 679 3.48 19.57 -7.71
C GLY A 679 4.39 19.26 -8.91
N GLY A 680 5.69 19.05 -8.64
CA GLY A 680 6.69 18.78 -9.68
C GLY A 680 7.00 19.95 -10.62
N ASN A 681 6.36 21.12 -10.45
CA ASN A 681 6.66 22.34 -11.20
C ASN A 681 7.85 23.11 -10.58
N PRO A 682 8.71 23.75 -11.41
CA PRO A 682 9.88 24.50 -10.97
C PRO A 682 9.52 25.93 -10.49
N LEU A 683 8.65 26.04 -9.48
CA LEU A 683 8.14 27.33 -9.01
C LEU A 683 9.23 28.20 -8.37
N GLU A 684 9.31 29.46 -8.79
CA GLU A 684 10.17 30.50 -8.24
C GLU A 684 9.36 31.32 -7.24
N CYS A 685 9.66 31.18 -5.95
CA CYS A 685 8.88 31.78 -4.87
C CYS A 685 9.43 33.16 -4.50
N ASP A 686 9.15 34.13 -5.37
CA ASP A 686 9.39 35.55 -5.12
C ASP A 686 8.33 36.15 -4.16
N CYS A 687 8.40 37.46 -3.90
CA CYS A 687 7.42 38.13 -3.06
C CYS A 687 5.98 38.09 -3.60
N THR A 688 5.76 37.81 -4.89
CA THR A 688 4.41 37.70 -5.47
C THR A 688 3.75 36.35 -5.16
N MET A 689 4.51 35.33 -4.76
CA MET A 689 4.05 33.95 -4.57
C MET A 689 3.60 33.58 -3.14
N GLU A 690 3.76 34.47 -2.15
CA GLU A 690 3.46 34.20 -0.72
C GLU A 690 1.99 33.77 -0.45
N TRP A 691 1.06 34.15 -1.34
CA TRP A 691 -0.35 33.74 -1.26
C TRP A 691 -0.56 32.23 -1.42
N LEU A 692 0.34 31.52 -2.13
CA LEU A 692 0.16 30.12 -2.47
C LEU A 692 0.17 29.22 -1.23
N GLN A 693 0.97 29.57 -0.21
CA GLN A 693 0.95 28.91 1.11
C GLN A 693 -0.44 28.97 1.78
N LYS A 694 -1.20 30.03 1.51
CA LYS A 694 -2.43 30.41 2.24
C LYS A 694 -3.71 30.06 1.46
N ILE A 695 -3.60 29.54 0.23
CA ILE A 695 -4.73 29.29 -0.68
C ILE A 695 -5.81 28.41 -0.04
N ASN A 696 -5.43 27.33 0.62
CA ASN A 696 -6.33 26.38 1.27
C ASN A 696 -7.00 26.95 2.54
N THR A 697 -6.49 28.04 3.11
CA THR A 697 -6.99 28.62 4.39
C THR A 697 -7.74 29.94 4.21
N GLY A 698 -7.44 30.72 3.17
CA GLY A 698 -8.00 32.06 2.96
C GLY A 698 -9.37 32.12 2.26
N ASN A 699 -9.84 31.00 1.69
CA ASN A 699 -10.88 30.94 0.66
C ASN A 699 -12.35 31.13 1.17
N ARG A 700 -12.64 32.17 1.96
CA ARG A 700 -14.00 32.45 2.47
C ARG A 700 -15.04 32.67 1.37
N ALA A 701 -14.62 33.13 0.18
CA ALA A 701 -15.49 33.38 -0.96
C ALA A 701 -15.78 32.13 -1.83
N ARG A 702 -15.09 31.00 -1.58
CA ARG A 702 -15.18 29.76 -2.39
C ARG A 702 -14.90 30.00 -3.89
N THR A 703 -13.92 30.85 -4.18
CA THR A 703 -13.47 31.25 -5.54
C THR A 703 -12.04 30.81 -5.87
N GLN A 704 -11.34 30.15 -4.95
CA GLN A 704 -10.11 29.40 -5.21
C GLN A 704 -10.38 27.88 -5.13
N PRO A 705 -9.59 27.03 -5.81
CA PRO A 705 -9.62 25.59 -5.63
C PRO A 705 -8.92 25.17 -4.32
N LYS A 706 -8.94 23.87 -4.04
CA LYS A 706 -8.18 23.22 -2.96
C LYS A 706 -6.95 22.54 -3.58
N LEU A 707 -5.75 22.98 -3.19
CA LEU A 707 -4.52 22.26 -3.56
C LEU A 707 -4.37 21.01 -2.71
N MET A 708 -4.19 19.86 -3.36
CA MET A 708 -4.10 18.55 -2.71
C MET A 708 -2.67 18.06 -2.46
N ASP A 709 -1.70 18.68 -3.13
CA ASP A 709 -0.30 18.25 -3.18
C ASP A 709 0.67 19.32 -2.68
N LEU A 710 0.20 20.25 -1.84
CA LEU A 710 0.94 21.40 -1.28
C LEU A 710 2.31 21.00 -0.68
N ASP A 711 2.35 19.88 0.04
CA ASP A 711 3.56 19.32 0.68
C ASP A 711 4.64 18.87 -0.32
N SER A 712 4.26 18.64 -1.59
CA SER A 712 5.16 18.21 -2.66
C SER A 712 5.79 19.37 -3.45
N ILE A 713 5.34 20.60 -3.19
CA ILE A 713 5.78 21.80 -3.91
C ILE A 713 7.12 22.26 -3.34
N TYR A 714 8.13 22.42 -4.19
CA TYR A 714 9.41 23.00 -3.84
C TYR A 714 9.52 24.41 -4.43
N CYS A 715 9.76 25.39 -3.56
CA CYS A 715 10.10 26.75 -3.91
C CYS A 715 11.58 26.84 -4.27
N LYS A 716 11.90 27.33 -5.47
CA LYS A 716 13.19 27.95 -5.77
C LYS A 716 13.17 29.37 -5.18
N LEU A 717 14.09 29.69 -4.28
CA LEU A 717 14.21 31.03 -3.69
C LEU A 717 15.07 31.94 -4.58
N LEU A 718 14.71 33.22 -4.71
CA LEU A 718 15.50 34.21 -5.47
C LEU A 718 16.81 34.61 -4.77
N TYR A 719 16.89 34.46 -3.44
CA TYR A 719 18.10 34.69 -2.66
C TYR A 719 18.18 33.74 -1.46
N ASN A 720 19.25 32.94 -1.37
CA ASN A 720 19.66 32.22 -0.16
C ASN A 720 21.14 31.77 -0.28
N ARG A 721 21.99 32.09 0.72
CA ARG A 721 23.39 31.63 0.78
C ARG A 721 23.49 30.16 1.23
N GLY A 722 23.02 29.23 0.38
CA GLY A 722 23.20 27.78 0.56
C GLY A 722 22.12 26.94 -0.09
N ASN A 723 20.89 27.03 0.42
CA ASN A 723 19.76 26.20 -0.03
C ASN A 723 18.85 26.97 -0.99
N ALA A 724 19.12 26.86 -2.30
CA ALA A 724 18.30 27.48 -3.34
C ALA A 724 16.86 26.90 -3.44
N TYR A 725 16.61 25.73 -2.86
CA TYR A 725 15.30 25.06 -2.86
C TYR A 725 14.84 24.75 -1.43
N VAL A 726 13.56 25.02 -1.14
CA VAL A 726 12.90 24.77 0.16
C VAL A 726 11.46 24.28 -0.10
N PRO A 727 10.88 23.35 0.67
CA PRO A 727 9.47 23.01 0.55
C PRO A 727 8.56 24.22 0.80
N LEU A 728 7.51 24.40 -0.01
CA LEU A 728 6.60 25.56 0.08
C LEU A 728 6.02 25.75 1.49
N VAL A 729 5.76 24.65 2.21
CA VAL A 729 5.18 24.65 3.57
C VAL A 729 6.21 25.04 4.65
N GLU A 730 7.50 24.89 4.37
CA GLU A 730 8.61 25.20 5.30
C GLU A 730 9.21 26.60 5.08
N ALA A 731 9.00 27.20 3.90
CA ALA A 731 9.50 28.53 3.57
C ALA A 731 8.89 29.61 4.47
N ALA A 732 9.72 30.45 5.09
CA ALA A 732 9.27 31.54 5.94
C ALA A 732 8.88 32.78 5.08
N PRO A 733 7.88 33.59 5.48
CA PRO A 733 7.44 34.77 4.70
C PRO A 733 8.56 35.73 4.29
N HIS A 734 9.58 35.92 5.13
CA HIS A 734 10.73 36.77 4.85
C HIS A 734 11.71 36.21 3.79
N GLN A 735 11.45 35.01 3.26
CA GLN A 735 12.21 34.40 2.15
C GLN A 735 11.52 34.60 0.80
N PHE A 736 10.24 35.00 0.78
CA PHE A 736 9.49 35.40 -0.42
C PHE A 736 9.89 36.83 -0.78
N LEU A 737 11.05 36.95 -1.42
CA LEU A 737 11.72 38.20 -1.71
C LEU A 737 11.58 38.60 -3.19
N CYS A 738 11.43 39.89 -3.47
CA CYS A 738 11.53 40.48 -4.81
C CYS A 738 12.75 41.40 -4.91
N LYS A 739 13.43 41.42 -6.07
CA LYS A 739 14.51 42.41 -6.32
C LYS A 739 13.90 43.81 -6.48
N TYR A 740 14.55 44.82 -5.92
CA TYR A 740 14.24 46.23 -6.18
C TYR A 740 15.52 47.04 -6.50
N ASP A 741 15.36 48.11 -7.27
CA ASP A 741 16.43 49.07 -7.60
C ASP A 741 16.26 50.41 -6.84
N PHE A 742 15.02 50.85 -6.59
CA PHE A 742 14.69 51.93 -5.64
C PHE A 742 13.28 51.74 -5.06
N HIS A 743 13.00 52.30 -3.88
CA HIS A 743 11.66 52.34 -3.28
C HIS A 743 11.43 53.61 -2.45
N CYS A 744 10.18 54.05 -2.38
CA CYS A 744 9.73 55.19 -1.58
C CYS A 744 8.41 54.89 -0.86
N PHE A 745 8.41 55.00 0.46
CA PHE A 745 7.20 54.81 1.27
C PHE A 745 6.23 55.98 1.11
N ALA A 746 4.94 55.67 0.94
CA ALA A 746 3.85 56.64 0.77
C ALA A 746 3.65 57.63 1.94
N LEU A 747 4.38 57.47 3.05
CA LEU A 747 4.38 58.36 4.21
C LEU A 747 5.51 59.40 4.20
N CYS A 748 6.45 59.38 3.24
CA CYS A 748 7.47 60.41 3.14
C CYS A 748 7.15 61.49 2.10
N HIS A 749 7.23 62.75 2.52
CA HIS A 749 6.90 63.93 1.70
C HIS A 749 8.07 64.50 0.88
N CYS A 750 9.23 63.83 0.87
CA CYS A 750 10.48 64.40 0.34
C CYS A 750 11.24 63.46 -0.62
N CYS A 751 10.57 62.46 -1.21
CA CYS A 751 11.20 61.50 -2.13
C CYS A 751 11.70 62.09 -3.45
N ASP A 752 11.30 63.31 -3.82
CA ASP A 752 11.79 63.99 -5.04
C ASP A 752 13.13 64.75 -4.81
N PHE A 753 13.79 64.59 -3.66
CA PHE A 753 14.99 65.32 -3.28
C PHE A 753 16.13 64.41 -2.82
N ASP A 754 17.26 64.42 -3.53
CA ASP A 754 18.52 63.68 -3.23
C ASP A 754 19.07 63.85 -1.80
N ALA A 755 18.62 64.87 -1.06
CA ALA A 755 19.04 65.18 0.29
C ALA A 755 18.15 64.54 1.39
N CYS A 756 17.28 63.58 1.06
CA CYS A 756 16.36 62.96 2.01
C CYS A 756 16.61 61.46 2.21
N ASP A 757 16.87 61.06 3.45
CA ASP A 757 17.09 59.66 3.89
C ASP A 757 15.86 58.71 3.71
N CYS A 758 14.78 59.18 3.07
CA CYS A 758 13.57 58.41 2.79
C CYS A 758 13.66 57.52 1.55
N GLU A 759 14.44 57.92 0.54
CA GLU A 759 14.55 57.13 -0.69
C GLU A 759 15.44 55.91 -0.43
N MET A 760 14.88 54.71 -0.57
CA MET A 760 15.62 53.47 -0.45
C MET A 760 16.15 53.08 -1.82
N THR A 761 17.16 53.80 -2.33
CA THR A 761 17.92 53.39 -3.51
C THR A 761 18.75 52.13 -3.19
N CYS A 762 18.87 51.19 -4.12
CA CYS A 762 19.85 50.11 -4.03
C CYS A 762 21.25 50.67 -4.40
N PRO A 763 22.34 50.36 -3.66
CA PRO A 763 23.66 50.85 -4.03
C PRO A 763 24.18 50.27 -5.35
N ASN A 764 25.00 51.04 -6.06
CA ASN A 764 25.62 50.62 -7.32
C ASN A 764 26.41 49.30 -7.17
N ASN A 765 26.44 48.46 -8.19
CA ASN A 765 27.04 47.11 -8.18
C ASN A 765 26.44 46.10 -7.16
N CYS A 766 25.42 46.46 -6.38
CA CYS A 766 24.75 45.56 -5.45
C CYS A 766 23.43 45.02 -6.01
N THR A 767 22.87 44.01 -5.35
CA THR A 767 21.48 43.57 -5.55
C THR A 767 20.70 43.65 -4.24
N CYS A 768 19.56 44.33 -4.28
CA CYS A 768 18.71 44.53 -3.11
C CYS A 768 17.37 43.80 -3.25
N TYR A 769 16.89 43.22 -2.17
CA TYR A 769 15.69 42.37 -2.15
C TYR A 769 14.80 42.70 -0.95
N HIS A 770 13.47 42.67 -1.14
CA HIS A 770 12.48 42.95 -0.09
C HIS A 770 11.32 41.94 -0.08
N ASP A 771 10.70 41.72 1.09
CA ASP A 771 9.41 41.02 1.19
C ASP A 771 8.22 41.98 0.95
N GLN A 772 6.99 41.45 0.81
CA GLN A 772 5.81 42.31 0.61
C GLN A 772 5.59 43.35 1.73
N SER A 773 5.99 43.05 2.98
CA SER A 773 5.73 43.91 4.13
C SER A 773 6.90 44.84 4.51
N TRP A 774 8.02 44.78 3.79
CA TRP A 774 9.27 45.47 4.13
C TRP A 774 9.76 45.17 5.56
N SER A 775 9.46 43.96 6.04
CA SER A 775 9.94 43.39 7.30
C SER A 775 11.34 42.78 7.17
N ALA A 776 11.71 42.39 5.94
CA ALA A 776 13.01 41.91 5.54
C ALA A 776 13.48 42.66 4.30
N ASN A 777 14.64 43.30 4.43
CA ASN A 777 15.36 43.96 3.36
C ASN A 777 16.81 43.45 3.37
N VAL A 778 17.24 42.90 2.24
CA VAL A 778 18.52 42.21 2.06
C VAL A 778 19.33 42.95 1.00
N VAL A 779 20.53 43.40 1.36
CA VAL A 779 21.43 44.16 0.49
C VAL A 779 22.71 43.35 0.27
N GLU A 780 22.87 42.78 -0.93
CA GLU A 780 24.00 41.94 -1.32
C GLU A 780 24.98 42.74 -2.19
N CYS A 781 26.14 43.09 -1.62
CA CYS A 781 27.21 43.90 -2.22
C CYS A 781 28.58 43.16 -2.22
N SER A 782 28.57 41.82 -2.14
CA SER A 782 29.80 41.05 -1.91
C SER A 782 30.59 40.85 -3.20
N ASN A 783 31.91 41.08 -3.13
CA ASN A 783 32.81 41.18 -4.28
C ASN A 783 32.38 42.25 -5.32
N ALA A 784 31.57 43.25 -4.93
CA ALA A 784 31.05 44.30 -5.82
C ALA A 784 32.10 45.33 -6.30
N GLY A 785 33.37 45.15 -5.92
CA GLY A 785 34.51 45.94 -6.39
C GLY A 785 34.78 47.20 -5.57
N TYR A 786 34.27 47.30 -4.35
CA TYR A 786 34.49 48.45 -3.48
C TYR A 786 35.94 48.51 -2.99
N ASN A 787 36.61 49.63 -3.27
CA ASN A 787 38.02 49.86 -2.96
C ASN A 787 38.19 51.12 -2.10
N ASN A 788 38.60 50.94 -0.84
CA ASN A 788 38.78 51.95 0.21
C ASN A 788 37.57 52.86 0.49
N LEU A 789 36.37 52.47 0.02
CA LEU A 789 35.11 53.17 0.18
C LEU A 789 34.00 52.18 0.53
N LEU A 790 33.02 52.64 1.31
CA LEU A 790 31.76 51.91 1.54
C LEU A 790 30.73 52.28 0.46
N PRO A 791 29.69 51.44 0.23
CA PRO A 791 28.59 51.81 -0.66
C PRO A 791 27.90 53.10 -0.24
N GLU A 792 27.73 54.02 -1.19
CA GLU A 792 26.83 55.16 -1.01
C GLU A 792 25.36 54.68 -0.98
N ARG A 793 24.49 55.44 -0.29
CA ARG A 793 23.04 55.19 -0.19
C ARG A 793 22.61 53.79 0.32
N ILE A 794 23.38 53.13 1.21
CA ILE A 794 22.91 51.90 1.90
C ILE A 794 21.52 52.17 2.52
N PRO A 795 20.45 51.42 2.17
CA PRO A 795 19.09 51.68 2.64
C PRO A 795 18.98 51.78 4.17
N MET A 796 18.23 52.77 4.67
CA MET A 796 18.10 53.00 6.12
C MET A 796 17.40 51.86 6.86
N GLU A 797 16.45 51.20 6.19
CA GLU A 797 15.72 50.03 6.70
C GLU A 797 16.33 48.69 6.21
N ALA A 798 17.64 48.66 5.92
CA ALA A 798 18.35 47.41 5.61
C ALA A 798 18.39 46.49 6.85
N THR A 799 17.99 45.22 6.68
CA THR A 799 17.95 44.21 7.76
C THR A 799 19.10 43.20 7.67
N GLN A 800 19.60 42.96 6.46
CA GLN A 800 20.81 42.17 6.20
C GLN A 800 21.68 42.94 5.21
N LEU A 801 22.98 43.04 5.47
CA LEU A 801 23.94 43.75 4.63
C LEU A 801 25.20 42.91 4.46
N TYR A 802 25.52 42.58 3.20
CA TYR A 802 26.65 41.74 2.83
C TYR A 802 27.67 42.57 2.05
N LEU A 803 28.85 42.76 2.63
CA LEU A 803 29.96 43.56 2.10
C LEU A 803 31.25 42.72 1.98
N ASP A 804 31.14 41.39 2.02
CA ASP A 804 32.27 40.48 2.05
C ASP A 804 33.04 40.39 0.71
N GLY A 805 34.35 40.14 0.78
CA GLY A 805 35.23 40.05 -0.40
C GLY A 805 35.50 41.37 -1.14
N ASN A 806 35.44 42.52 -0.45
CA ASN A 806 35.81 43.83 -1.00
C ASN A 806 37.22 44.29 -0.51
N GLU A 807 37.62 45.54 -0.75
CA GLU A 807 38.87 46.12 -0.22
C GLU A 807 38.59 47.32 0.72
N ILE A 808 37.99 47.07 1.89
CA ILE A 808 37.50 48.09 2.82
C ILE A 808 38.49 48.25 4.00
N LYS A 809 39.68 48.82 3.75
CA LYS A 809 40.78 48.85 4.76
C LYS A 809 40.44 49.54 6.08
N VAL A 810 39.56 50.54 6.05
CA VAL A 810 39.19 51.34 7.23
C VAL A 810 37.67 51.42 7.35
N LEU A 811 37.13 51.08 8.52
CA LEU A 811 35.72 51.30 8.84
C LEU A 811 35.54 52.54 9.75
N PRO A 812 35.03 53.67 9.21
CA PRO A 812 34.89 54.92 9.95
C PRO A 812 33.68 54.94 10.88
N SER A 813 33.72 55.78 11.90
CA SER A 813 32.73 55.87 12.99
C SER A 813 31.30 56.29 12.58
N HIS A 814 31.06 56.56 11.30
CA HIS A 814 29.76 56.92 10.73
C HIS A 814 29.25 55.90 9.68
N ALA A 815 29.99 54.81 9.43
CA ALA A 815 29.74 53.83 8.36
C ALA A 815 28.29 53.34 8.27
N PHE A 816 27.67 53.02 9.40
CA PHE A 816 26.33 52.42 9.47
C PHE A 816 25.30 53.31 10.17
N ILE A 817 25.56 54.62 10.24
CA ILE A 817 24.70 55.59 10.96
C ILE A 817 23.25 55.48 10.48
N GLY A 818 22.29 55.41 11.42
CA GLY A 818 20.86 55.34 11.12
C GLY A 818 20.27 53.95 10.87
N ARG A 819 21.06 52.93 10.50
CA ARG A 819 20.60 51.59 10.07
C ARG A 819 20.16 50.68 11.25
N LYS A 820 19.18 51.15 12.02
CA LYS A 820 18.79 50.59 13.33
C LYS A 820 18.25 49.15 13.29
N ARG A 821 17.60 48.75 12.17
CA ARG A 821 17.03 47.40 11.98
C ARG A 821 18.01 46.36 11.44
N LEU A 822 19.29 46.71 11.27
CA LEU A 822 20.30 45.79 10.75
C LEU A 822 20.56 44.66 11.74
N LYS A 823 20.28 43.42 11.33
CA LYS A 823 20.39 42.18 12.13
C LYS A 823 21.59 41.33 11.78
N ILE A 824 22.00 41.37 10.51
CA ILE A 824 23.07 40.56 9.96
C ILE A 824 24.00 41.49 9.16
N LEU A 825 25.29 41.46 9.48
CA LEU A 825 26.33 42.24 8.79
C LEU A 825 27.53 41.35 8.44
N TYR A 826 27.77 41.15 7.15
CA TYR A 826 28.95 40.46 6.64
C TYR A 826 29.99 41.47 6.13
N LEU A 827 31.20 41.36 6.67
CA LEU A 827 32.39 42.19 6.40
C LEU A 827 33.66 41.32 6.31
N ASN A 828 33.52 40.00 6.20
CA ASN A 828 34.62 39.05 6.13
C ASN A 828 35.36 39.11 4.78
N SER A 829 36.63 38.68 4.77
CA SER A 829 37.50 38.70 3.57
C SER A 829 37.70 40.07 2.92
N SER A 830 37.31 41.18 3.59
CA SER A 830 37.27 42.53 3.01
C SER A 830 38.50 43.39 3.29
N HIS A 831 39.64 42.77 3.61
CA HIS A 831 40.94 43.40 3.86
C HIS A 831 40.94 44.54 4.92
N ILE A 832 40.03 44.50 5.89
CA ILE A 832 39.92 45.53 6.94
C ILE A 832 41.18 45.48 7.82
N GLU A 833 41.89 46.60 7.92
CA GLU A 833 43.10 46.78 8.75
C GLU A 833 42.77 47.46 10.09
N THR A 834 41.81 48.40 10.10
CA THR A 834 41.40 49.18 11.27
C THR A 834 39.89 49.48 11.32
N ILE A 835 39.32 49.49 12.51
CA ILE A 835 37.94 49.92 12.79
C ILE A 835 38.00 51.10 13.77
N HIS A 836 37.26 52.18 13.52
CA HIS A 836 37.19 53.31 14.44
C HIS A 836 36.29 53.02 15.65
N ASN A 837 36.58 53.65 16.78
CA ASN A 837 35.78 53.55 18.00
C ASN A 837 34.33 54.00 17.69
N ARG A 838 33.34 53.27 18.20
CA ARG A 838 31.89 53.49 18.01
C ARG A 838 31.35 53.32 16.58
N THR A 839 32.08 52.68 15.67
CA THR A 839 31.60 52.39 14.30
C THR A 839 30.27 51.63 14.23
N PHE A 840 30.02 50.71 15.16
CA PHE A 840 28.77 49.93 15.20
C PHE A 840 27.68 50.53 16.13
N ASN A 841 27.91 51.73 16.68
CA ASN A 841 27.02 52.34 17.66
C ASN A 841 25.65 52.70 17.05
N GLY A 842 24.59 52.18 17.65
CA GLY A 842 23.21 52.36 17.21
C GLY A 842 22.62 51.20 16.42
N LEU A 843 23.42 50.18 16.07
CA LEU A 843 22.97 48.92 15.44
C LEU A 843 22.32 47.98 16.46
N LYS A 844 21.25 48.46 17.11
CA LYS A 844 20.65 47.80 18.29
C LYS A 844 19.98 46.47 18.01
N GLU A 845 19.62 46.17 16.76
CA GLU A 845 19.05 44.86 16.38
C GLU A 845 20.11 43.87 15.85
N LEU A 846 21.41 44.22 15.83
CA LEU A 846 22.45 43.36 15.26
C LEU A 846 22.65 42.09 16.09
N GLU A 847 22.38 40.93 15.48
CA GLU A 847 22.51 39.61 16.10
C GLU A 847 23.73 38.84 15.58
N VAL A 848 24.14 39.06 14.32
CA VAL A 848 25.26 38.36 13.66
C VAL A 848 26.22 39.36 13.01
N LEU A 849 27.52 39.25 13.33
CA LEU A 849 28.59 40.07 12.77
C LEU A 849 29.77 39.20 12.30
N HIS A 850 30.03 39.20 11.00
CA HIS A 850 31.18 38.54 10.36
C HIS A 850 32.28 39.54 10.03
N LEU A 851 33.45 39.38 10.64
CA LEU A 851 34.68 40.17 10.45
C LEU A 851 35.90 39.26 10.22
N ASP A 852 35.66 37.97 9.95
CA ASP A 852 36.70 36.96 9.74
C ASP A 852 37.48 37.14 8.42
N TYR A 853 38.65 36.50 8.30
CA TYR A 853 39.55 36.61 7.12
C TYR A 853 39.98 38.06 6.77
N ASN A 854 40.10 38.93 7.77
CA ASN A 854 40.56 40.31 7.62
C ASN A 854 42.02 40.51 8.09
N SER A 855 42.49 41.76 8.17
CA SER A 855 43.85 42.11 8.60
C SER A 855 43.90 42.91 9.91
N LEU A 856 42.85 42.83 10.74
CA LEU A 856 42.76 43.54 12.02
C LEU A 856 43.93 43.17 12.93
N THR A 857 44.63 44.16 13.50
CA THR A 857 45.85 43.93 14.30
C THR A 857 45.69 44.15 15.81
N VAL A 858 44.74 44.98 16.21
CA VAL A 858 44.39 45.34 17.59
C VAL A 858 42.87 45.50 17.67
N VAL A 859 42.28 45.15 18.81
CA VAL A 859 40.90 45.50 19.17
C VAL A 859 40.90 46.03 20.60
N GLU A 860 40.53 47.30 20.81
CA GLU A 860 40.56 47.97 22.12
C GLU A 860 39.24 47.78 22.91
N GLY A 861 38.15 47.44 22.22
CA GLY A 861 36.82 47.16 22.75
C GLY A 861 35.78 48.23 22.42
N GLN A 862 36.20 49.50 22.31
CA GLN A 862 35.33 50.65 22.06
C GLN A 862 34.77 50.71 20.62
N GLU A 863 35.27 49.90 19.70
CA GLU A 863 34.78 49.75 18.34
C GLU A 863 33.37 49.13 18.31
N PHE A 864 33.07 48.28 19.30
CA PHE A 864 31.85 47.49 19.44
C PHE A 864 30.82 48.08 20.43
N ASP A 865 31.03 49.32 20.89
CA ASP A 865 30.11 50.09 21.76
C ASP A 865 28.65 50.02 21.23
N GLY A 866 27.73 49.49 22.05
CA GLY A 866 26.28 49.49 21.79
C GLY A 866 25.69 48.26 21.09
N LEU A 867 26.48 47.19 20.91
CA LEU A 867 26.02 45.91 20.32
C LEU A 867 25.34 44.97 21.35
N ASP A 868 24.40 45.49 22.12
CA ASP A 868 23.75 44.82 23.27
C ASP A 868 23.07 43.47 22.92
N ASN A 869 22.66 43.30 21.67
CA ASN A 869 21.91 42.14 21.16
C ASN A 869 22.75 41.11 20.39
N LEU A 870 24.06 41.35 20.21
CA LEU A 870 24.90 40.48 19.41
C LEU A 870 24.96 39.06 19.97
N ARG A 871 24.66 38.08 19.13
CA ARG A 871 24.63 36.65 19.45
C ARG A 871 25.81 35.90 18.84
N GLU A 872 26.26 36.30 17.67
CA GLU A 872 27.33 35.63 16.93
C GLU A 872 28.37 36.65 16.44
N LEU A 873 29.64 36.42 16.79
CA LEU A 873 30.77 37.25 16.40
C LEU A 873 31.90 36.38 15.84
N TYR A 874 32.20 36.59 14.56
CA TYR A 874 33.28 35.89 13.85
C TYR A 874 34.42 36.86 13.57
N ILE A 875 35.54 36.68 14.25
CA ILE A 875 36.77 37.53 14.18
C ILE A 875 38.03 36.67 14.05
N ASN A 876 37.86 35.43 13.61
CA ASN A 876 38.90 34.46 13.28
C ASN A 876 39.64 34.82 11.98
N ASN A 877 40.76 34.14 11.70
CA ASN A 877 41.61 34.37 10.51
C ASN A 877 42.01 35.85 10.35
N ASN A 878 42.49 36.46 11.44
CA ASN A 878 42.89 37.86 11.49
C ASN A 878 44.32 37.97 12.07
N LYS A 879 44.81 39.20 12.33
CA LYS A 879 46.17 39.47 12.82
C LYS A 879 46.18 40.01 14.26
N ILE A 880 45.09 39.79 15.01
CA ILE A 880 44.83 40.45 16.31
C ILE A 880 45.85 39.96 17.34
N LYS A 881 46.62 40.89 17.91
CA LYS A 881 47.65 40.62 18.93
C LYS A 881 47.11 40.71 20.36
N THR A 882 46.19 41.63 20.59
CA THR A 882 45.63 41.96 21.90
C THR A 882 44.16 42.35 21.76
N ILE A 883 43.35 41.88 22.71
CA ILE A 883 41.94 42.26 22.88
C ILE A 883 41.83 43.07 24.18
N GLY A 884 41.13 44.20 24.13
CA GLY A 884 40.89 45.08 25.26
C GLY A 884 40.00 44.46 26.33
N LYS A 885 40.30 44.75 27.60
CA LYS A 885 39.65 44.15 28.79
C LYS A 885 38.16 44.45 28.93
N GLU A 886 37.61 45.38 28.15
CA GLU A 886 36.21 45.81 28.26
C GLU A 886 35.36 45.38 27.06
N MET A 887 35.94 44.78 26.01
CA MET A 887 35.25 44.38 24.77
C MET A 887 33.97 43.54 25.02
N PHE A 888 34.03 42.57 25.92
CA PHE A 888 32.90 41.67 26.19
C PHE A 888 31.84 42.26 27.13
N SER A 889 32.10 43.42 27.75
CA SER A 889 31.19 44.00 28.77
C SER A 889 29.84 44.43 28.21
N HIS A 890 29.79 44.81 26.92
CA HIS A 890 28.57 45.22 26.22
C HIS A 890 27.88 44.06 25.45
N MET A 891 28.57 42.94 25.22
CA MET A 891 28.06 41.81 24.42
C MET A 891 27.27 40.79 25.25
N SER A 892 26.31 41.26 26.07
CA SER A 892 25.65 40.45 27.10
C SER A 892 24.89 39.21 26.57
N ARG A 893 24.52 39.19 25.29
CA ARG A 893 23.72 38.13 24.63
C ARG A 893 24.53 37.19 23.74
N LEU A 894 25.86 37.31 23.74
CA LEU A 894 26.75 36.53 22.89
C LEU A 894 26.65 35.02 23.17
N LYS A 895 26.59 34.23 22.10
CA LYS A 895 26.46 32.76 22.10
C LYS A 895 27.52 32.05 21.27
N ILE A 896 28.01 32.67 20.19
CA ILE A 896 29.03 32.12 19.31
C ILE A 896 30.15 33.16 19.16
N LEU A 897 31.39 32.75 19.45
CA LEU A 897 32.58 33.60 19.37
C LEU A 897 33.72 32.87 18.69
N HIS A 898 34.03 33.22 17.45
CA HIS A 898 35.11 32.59 16.70
C HIS A 898 36.35 33.47 16.65
N LEU A 899 37.46 32.97 17.22
CA LEU A 899 38.72 33.69 17.44
C LEU A 899 39.96 32.93 16.91
N HIS A 900 39.80 31.73 16.37
CA HIS A 900 40.90 30.90 15.86
C HIS A 900 41.72 31.60 14.75
N HIS A 901 42.95 31.11 14.50
CA HIS A 901 43.84 31.66 13.47
C HIS A 901 44.06 33.19 13.66
N ASN A 902 44.57 33.58 14.82
CA ASN A 902 44.92 34.97 15.16
C ASN A 902 46.34 35.03 15.74
N ARG A 903 46.74 36.17 16.31
CA ARG A 903 48.08 36.39 16.91
C ARG A 903 48.01 36.67 18.42
N LEU A 904 46.97 36.18 19.10
CA LEU A 904 46.76 36.38 20.54
C LEU A 904 47.74 35.55 21.37
N VAL A 905 48.44 36.21 22.30
CA VAL A 905 49.36 35.55 23.25
C VAL A 905 48.71 35.31 24.61
N THR A 906 47.82 36.23 25.04
CA THR A 906 47.04 36.12 26.28
C THR A 906 45.66 36.73 26.10
N LEU A 907 44.65 36.10 26.68
CA LEU A 907 43.26 36.58 26.74
C LEU A 907 42.74 36.51 28.18
N THR A 908 41.99 37.52 28.62
CA THR A 908 41.38 37.60 29.96
C THR A 908 40.09 36.77 30.04
N VAL A 909 40.22 35.46 29.83
CA VAL A 909 39.11 34.51 29.65
C VAL A 909 38.07 34.48 30.79
N TRP A 910 38.43 34.93 32.00
CA TRP A 910 37.51 35.13 33.14
C TRP A 910 36.39 36.16 32.89
N GLN A 911 36.55 37.01 31.87
CA GLN A 911 35.59 38.06 31.51
C GLN A 911 34.57 37.62 30.46
N ILE A 912 34.66 36.40 29.94
CA ILE A 912 33.78 35.84 28.91
C ILE A 912 32.50 35.29 29.56
N ASN A 913 31.33 35.62 29.00
CA ASN A 913 30.03 35.23 29.54
C ASN A 913 29.84 33.68 29.53
N PRO A 914 29.52 33.03 30.67
CA PRO A 914 29.29 31.58 30.72
C PRO A 914 28.07 31.08 29.93
N ALA A 915 27.20 31.97 29.41
CA ALA A 915 26.06 31.60 28.57
C ALA A 915 26.41 31.24 27.11
N ILE A 916 27.70 31.28 26.73
CA ILE A 916 28.17 31.01 25.37
C ILE A 916 28.09 29.52 25.01
N THR A 917 27.64 29.21 23.79
CA THR A 917 27.41 27.86 23.26
C THR A 917 28.48 27.36 22.29
N SER A 918 29.27 28.25 21.67
CA SER A 918 30.43 27.86 20.83
C SER A 918 31.56 28.88 20.94
N ILE A 919 32.79 28.40 21.17
CA ILE A 919 34.03 29.17 21.08
C ILE A 919 35.05 28.39 20.24
N THR A 920 35.81 29.09 19.39
CA THR A 920 37.05 28.57 18.76
C THR A 920 38.26 29.44 19.11
N LEU A 921 39.35 28.84 19.60
CA LEU A 921 40.57 29.50 20.10
C LEU A 921 41.89 28.94 19.51
N SER A 922 41.81 27.97 18.61
CA SER A 922 42.98 27.29 18.00
C SER A 922 43.86 28.22 17.16
N ASP A 923 45.07 27.76 16.85
CA ASP A 923 46.03 28.44 15.96
C ASP A 923 46.30 29.91 16.34
N ASN A 924 46.34 30.15 17.65
CA ASN A 924 46.83 31.37 18.27
C ASN A 924 48.11 31.04 19.06
N PRO A 925 49.09 31.96 19.10
CA PRO A 925 50.38 31.75 19.77
C PRO A 925 50.29 31.95 21.30
N TRP A 926 49.45 31.16 21.96
CA TRP A 926 49.18 31.28 23.39
C TRP A 926 50.46 31.15 24.24
N SER A 927 50.53 31.92 25.32
CA SER A 927 51.66 31.90 26.25
C SER A 927 51.85 30.53 26.91
N CYS A 928 53.07 29.99 26.88
CA CYS A 928 53.46 28.81 27.68
C CYS A 928 53.83 29.15 29.14
N ASP A 929 53.52 30.34 29.66
CA ASP A 929 53.78 30.64 31.07
C ASP A 929 52.88 29.78 31.98
N CYS A 930 53.46 29.15 33.00
CA CYS A 930 52.73 28.19 33.86
C CYS A 930 51.64 28.86 34.70
N GLU A 931 51.77 30.16 35.03
CA GLU A 931 50.69 30.92 35.67
C GLU A 931 49.49 31.08 34.71
N TYR A 932 49.75 31.45 33.45
CA TYR A 932 48.70 31.63 32.45
C TYR A 932 48.03 30.31 32.07
N THR A 933 48.82 29.25 31.87
CA THR A 933 48.31 27.95 31.40
C THR A 933 47.51 27.18 32.46
N GLU A 934 47.88 27.23 33.75
CA GLU A 934 47.04 26.65 34.82
C GLU A 934 45.72 27.41 34.98
N LEU A 935 45.75 28.75 34.98
CA LEU A 935 44.52 29.55 35.01
C LEU A 935 43.63 29.26 33.78
N PHE A 936 44.21 29.20 32.57
CA PHE A 936 43.49 28.85 31.34
C PHE A 936 42.89 27.44 31.40
N ARG A 937 43.63 26.47 31.97
CA ARG A 937 43.20 25.08 32.19
C ARG A 937 42.06 24.97 33.22
N GLU A 938 42.04 25.80 34.27
CA GLU A 938 40.88 25.91 35.15
C GLU A 938 39.64 26.46 34.42
N TRP A 939 39.82 27.42 33.51
CA TRP A 939 38.71 27.99 32.76
C TRP A 939 38.15 27.02 31.71
N THR A 940 38.99 26.31 30.96
CA THR A 940 38.51 25.27 30.01
C THR A 940 37.79 24.13 30.73
N LYS A 941 38.21 23.76 31.95
CA LYS A 941 37.47 22.81 32.81
C LYS A 941 36.11 23.31 33.30
N ARG A 942 35.81 24.62 33.19
CA ARG A 942 34.52 25.24 33.54
C ARG A 942 33.63 25.55 32.33
N VAL A 943 34.18 25.55 31.10
CA VAL A 943 33.48 25.95 29.87
C VAL A 943 33.55 24.82 28.83
N SER A 944 32.50 24.01 28.76
CA SER A 944 32.37 22.89 27.79
C SER A 944 32.12 23.33 26.33
N SER A 945 31.95 24.63 26.09
CA SER A 945 31.54 25.20 24.79
C SER A 945 32.68 25.43 23.79
N ILE A 946 33.91 25.03 24.12
CA ILE A 946 35.10 25.25 23.27
C ILE A 946 35.22 24.08 22.29
N THR A 947 34.93 24.33 21.01
CA THR A 947 34.78 23.26 20.00
C THR A 947 36.11 22.74 19.47
N ASP A 948 37.15 23.57 19.48
CA ASP A 948 38.50 23.25 18.99
C ASP A 948 39.53 22.98 20.11
N VAL A 949 39.04 22.66 21.32
CA VAL A 949 39.86 22.47 22.53
C VAL A 949 41.08 21.55 22.33
N SER A 950 40.98 20.52 21.47
CA SER A 950 42.07 19.57 21.21
C SER A 950 43.25 20.10 20.38
N SER A 951 43.10 21.23 19.69
CA SER A 951 44.16 21.86 18.88
C SER A 951 44.77 23.11 19.52
N ILE A 952 44.32 23.52 20.71
CA ILE A 952 44.88 24.67 21.43
C ILE A 952 46.30 24.33 21.95
N ARG A 953 47.30 25.03 21.40
CA ARG A 953 48.72 24.93 21.79
C ARG A 953 49.25 26.24 22.37
N CYS A 954 50.22 26.15 23.26
CA CYS A 954 51.08 27.27 23.63
C CYS A 954 52.40 27.21 22.84
N VAL A 955 53.01 28.38 22.57
CA VAL A 955 54.24 28.51 21.77
C VAL A 955 55.38 29.08 22.64
N TYR A 956 56.58 28.49 22.53
CA TYR A 956 57.78 28.95 23.23
C TYR A 956 58.95 29.10 22.24
N SER A 957 59.65 30.23 22.26
CA SER A 957 60.78 30.48 21.36
C SER A 957 62.10 29.91 21.91
N LYS A 958 62.66 28.89 21.24
CA LYS A 958 64.01 28.38 21.52
C LYS A 958 65.07 29.27 20.86
N THR A 959 65.46 30.35 21.54
CA THR A 959 66.68 31.13 21.21
C THR A 959 67.58 31.26 22.44
N ASN A 960 68.77 30.65 22.41
CA ASN A 960 69.76 30.75 23.48
C ASN A 960 70.54 32.08 23.41
N SER A 961 69.90 33.18 23.80
CA SER A 961 70.55 34.47 24.06
C SER A 961 69.75 35.26 25.10
N THR A 962 70.42 36.05 25.93
CA THR A 962 69.84 36.71 27.11
C THR A 962 69.16 38.06 26.84
N ASP A 963 69.01 38.44 25.56
CA ASP A 963 68.41 39.72 25.17
C ASP A 963 66.94 39.59 24.81
N ILE A 964 66.13 40.51 25.38
CA ILE A 964 64.71 40.65 25.10
C ILE A 964 64.52 41.37 23.77
N ALA A 965 63.46 40.99 23.03
CA ALA A 965 62.92 41.65 21.83
C ALA A 965 63.70 41.49 20.51
N MET A 966 63.59 40.32 19.89
CA MET A 966 63.17 40.24 18.48
C MET A 966 62.35 38.98 18.19
N PHE A 967 61.02 39.13 18.13
CA PHE A 967 60.12 38.04 17.73
C PHE A 967 60.15 37.86 16.22
N ASN A 968 60.81 36.80 15.73
CA ASN A 968 60.89 36.53 14.30
C ASN A 968 59.55 35.99 13.76
N ALA A 969 59.06 36.55 12.66
CA ALA A 969 57.68 36.34 12.19
C ALA A 969 57.39 34.90 11.74
N SER A 970 58.42 34.16 11.31
CA SER A 970 58.32 32.79 10.80
C SER A 970 57.92 31.74 11.84
N ILE A 971 58.04 32.03 13.15
CA ILE A 971 57.56 31.11 14.20
C ILE A 971 56.03 31.00 14.20
N PHE A 972 55.32 32.02 13.70
CA PHE A 972 53.85 32.04 13.66
C PHE A 972 53.24 31.32 12.43
N GLU A 973 54.05 30.57 11.67
CA GLU A 973 53.63 29.79 10.49
C GLU A 973 53.77 28.27 10.70
N ASP A 974 54.52 27.82 11.71
CA ASP A 974 54.61 26.40 12.07
C ASP A 974 53.50 26.03 13.09
N THR A 975 52.39 25.50 12.58
CA THR A 975 51.24 25.04 13.38
C THR A 975 51.52 23.81 14.25
N ASN A 976 52.72 23.20 14.14
CA ASN A 976 53.18 22.13 15.02
C ASN A 976 54.15 22.59 16.12
N ALA A 977 54.72 23.80 16.02
CA ALA A 977 55.65 24.35 17.01
C ALA A 977 54.95 24.79 18.31
N GLY A 978 54.57 23.83 19.16
CA GLY A 978 54.00 24.15 20.48
C GLY A 978 53.43 22.96 21.24
N PHE A 979 53.26 23.12 22.54
CA PHE A 979 52.68 22.11 23.44
C PHE A 979 51.18 22.31 23.57
N LYS A 980 50.39 21.23 23.49
CA LYS A 980 48.96 21.29 23.80
C LYS A 980 48.75 21.62 25.28
N ILE A 981 47.88 22.59 25.57
CA ILE A 981 47.68 23.11 26.94
C ILE A 981 46.90 22.10 27.82
N ILE A 982 46.15 21.18 27.20
CA ILE A 982 45.13 20.34 27.86
C ILE A 982 45.54 18.86 28.04
N ASP A 983 46.65 18.39 27.44
CA ASP A 983 47.10 17.00 27.59
C ASP A 983 47.78 16.76 28.97
N GLU A 984 47.00 16.26 29.93
CA GLU A 984 47.42 16.00 31.33
C GLU A 984 48.54 14.96 31.43
N ASN A 985 48.61 13.98 30.51
CA ASN A 985 49.61 12.92 30.52
C ASN A 985 50.98 13.32 29.93
N GLY A 986 51.09 14.49 29.29
CA GLY A 986 52.30 14.87 28.53
C GLY A 986 52.95 16.19 28.97
N THR A 987 52.35 16.96 29.88
CA THR A 987 52.80 18.32 30.21
C THR A 987 52.75 18.61 31.71
N ILE A 988 53.91 18.59 32.39
CA ILE A 988 54.03 18.85 33.83
C ILE A 988 54.87 20.12 34.07
N CYS A 989 54.25 21.18 34.61
CA CYS A 989 54.96 22.37 35.10
C CYS A 989 55.79 22.01 36.35
N THR A 990 57.08 21.72 36.17
CA THR A 990 57.99 21.24 37.23
C THR A 990 58.65 22.39 38.00
N GLY A 991 57.87 23.05 38.86
CA GLY A 991 58.34 24.08 39.80
C GLY A 991 57.53 24.09 41.09
N LEU A 992 58.20 24.09 42.24
CA LEU A 992 57.53 24.06 43.55
C LEU A 992 57.02 25.46 43.95
N PRO A 993 55.76 25.60 44.40
CA PRO A 993 55.28 26.84 44.99
C PRO A 993 55.91 27.04 46.39
N SER A 994 56.73 28.07 46.55
CA SER A 994 57.38 28.40 47.83
C SER A 994 56.59 29.48 48.58
N ILE A 995 55.75 29.05 49.53
CA ILE A 995 55.05 29.96 50.44
C ILE A 995 55.90 30.18 51.70
N ASN A 996 56.50 31.36 51.79
CA ASN A 996 56.97 32.09 52.98
C ASN A 996 57.34 31.30 54.25
N ASN A 997 58.64 31.28 54.58
CA ASN A 997 59.16 32.15 55.67
C ASN A 997 60.69 32.30 55.61
N SER A 998 61.22 33.31 56.30
CA SER A 998 62.65 33.70 56.38
C SER A 998 63.57 32.56 56.90
N ILE A 999 64.88 32.51 56.61
CA ILE A 999 65.91 33.58 56.77
C ILE A 999 67.03 33.46 55.71
N ASN A 1000 67.58 34.60 55.28
CA ASN A 1000 68.83 34.82 54.53
C ASN A 1000 69.04 34.08 53.19
N GLY A 1001 68.85 34.83 52.09
CA GLY A 1001 69.84 34.84 51.00
C GLY A 1001 69.44 34.20 49.66
N ASN A 1002 68.97 35.04 48.74
CA ASN A 1002 69.13 34.91 47.29
C ASN A 1002 68.62 33.61 46.62
N LEU A 1003 67.33 33.57 46.24
CA LEU A 1003 66.78 32.61 45.27
C LEU A 1003 66.43 33.33 43.96
N THR A 1004 67.04 32.89 42.86
CA THR A 1004 66.66 33.31 41.50
C THR A 1004 65.45 32.50 41.03
N ALA A 1005 64.37 33.17 40.61
CA ALA A 1005 63.17 32.51 40.11
C ALA A 1005 63.44 31.78 38.77
N THR A 1006 63.52 30.44 38.81
CA THR A 1006 63.66 29.59 37.63
C THR A 1006 62.32 29.45 36.90
N LYS A 1007 62.22 29.96 35.67
CA LYS A 1007 61.04 29.72 34.82
C LYS A 1007 60.89 28.23 34.50
N THR A 1008 59.70 27.70 34.75
CA THR A 1008 59.26 26.35 34.38
C THR A 1008 58.97 26.27 32.89
N ILE A 1009 59.45 25.24 32.20
CA ILE A 1009 59.29 25.02 30.75
C ILE A 1009 58.90 23.56 30.51
N ILE A 1010 58.05 23.32 29.50
CA ILE A 1010 57.54 22.00 29.09
C ILE A 1010 58.49 21.38 28.05
N THR A 1011 58.62 20.04 28.02
CA THR A 1011 59.44 19.27 27.07
C THR A 1011 58.79 17.92 26.73
N ASN A 1012 59.05 17.37 25.54
CA ASN A 1012 58.52 16.08 25.06
C ASN A 1012 59.54 15.37 24.13
N GLU A 1013 59.41 14.05 23.90
CA GLU A 1013 60.35 13.22 23.10
C GLU A 1013 59.84 12.90 21.67
N GLU A 1014 60.76 12.48 20.78
CA GLU A 1014 60.54 12.21 19.34
C GLU A 1014 61.06 10.82 18.91
N VAL A 1015 60.42 10.19 17.91
CA VAL A 1015 60.97 9.07 17.12
C VAL A 1015 60.48 9.14 15.66
N GLN A 1016 61.33 8.81 14.69
CA GLN A 1016 61.05 8.77 13.25
C GLN A 1016 60.73 7.34 12.76
N ASP A 1017 59.94 7.17 11.69
CA ASP A 1017 60.43 6.91 10.32
C ASP A 1017 59.35 6.25 9.40
N TYR A 1018 59.33 6.59 8.10
CA TYR A 1018 58.16 6.39 7.23
C TYR A 1018 58.22 5.23 6.21
N ILE A 1019 59.29 4.43 6.21
CA ILE A 1019 59.45 3.28 5.29
C ILE A 1019 58.31 2.24 5.37
N PRO A 1020 57.74 1.89 6.55
CA PRO A 1020 56.61 0.96 6.62
C PRO A 1020 55.37 1.42 5.84
N LEU A 1021 55.14 2.74 5.75
CA LEU A 1021 53.91 3.32 5.22
C LEU A 1021 53.67 2.96 3.74
N LEU A 1022 54.72 2.83 2.94
CA LEU A 1022 54.61 2.58 1.50
C LEU A 1022 54.31 1.10 1.20
N CYS A 1023 54.88 0.19 1.98
CA CYS A 1023 54.49 -1.23 1.98
C CYS A 1023 53.06 -1.42 2.51
N VAL A 1024 52.68 -0.68 3.56
CA VAL A 1024 51.31 -0.63 4.08
C VAL A 1024 50.34 -0.07 3.04
N ALA A 1025 50.72 0.94 2.24
CA ALA A 1025 49.85 1.51 1.20
C ALA A 1025 49.55 0.50 0.07
N LEU A 1026 50.57 -0.19 -0.46
CA LEU A 1026 50.35 -1.24 -1.47
C LEU A 1026 49.59 -2.44 -0.90
N GLY A 1027 49.90 -2.84 0.33
CA GLY A 1027 49.13 -3.84 1.08
C GLY A 1027 47.68 -3.41 1.28
N ALA A 1028 47.43 -2.12 1.58
CA ALA A 1028 46.11 -1.55 1.79
C ALA A 1028 45.30 -1.47 0.49
N VAL A 1029 45.89 -1.19 -0.68
CA VAL A 1029 45.16 -1.24 -1.96
C VAL A 1029 44.73 -2.68 -2.28
N LEU A 1030 45.61 -3.66 -2.11
CA LEU A 1030 45.26 -5.07 -2.30
C LEU A 1030 44.21 -5.52 -1.28
N LEU A 1031 44.37 -5.12 -0.01
CA LEU A 1031 43.42 -5.40 1.06
C LEU A 1031 42.08 -4.68 0.85
N VAL A 1032 42.04 -3.48 0.26
CA VAL A 1032 40.80 -2.80 -0.13
C VAL A 1032 40.09 -3.54 -1.26
N LEU A 1033 40.80 -4.07 -2.27
CA LEU A 1033 40.18 -4.92 -3.30
C LEU A 1033 39.64 -6.24 -2.72
N ILE A 1034 40.38 -6.86 -1.80
CA ILE A 1034 39.94 -8.05 -1.06
C ILE A 1034 38.74 -7.71 -0.16
N VAL A 1035 38.76 -6.56 0.54
CA VAL A 1035 37.66 -6.08 1.39
C VAL A 1035 36.43 -5.71 0.57
N ILE A 1036 36.57 -5.10 -0.61
CA ILE A 1036 35.43 -4.86 -1.53
C ILE A 1036 34.83 -6.19 -1.98
N THR A 1037 35.68 -7.19 -2.30
CA THR A 1037 35.23 -8.53 -2.70
C THR A 1037 34.53 -9.26 -1.53
N ILE A 1038 35.05 -9.14 -0.31
CA ILE A 1038 34.45 -9.65 0.93
C ILE A 1038 33.13 -8.92 1.22
N VAL A 1039 33.12 -7.59 1.19
CA VAL A 1039 31.92 -6.76 1.40
C VAL A 1039 30.85 -7.06 0.37
N PHE A 1040 31.19 -7.37 -0.89
CA PHE A 1040 30.20 -7.76 -1.89
C PHE A 1040 29.69 -9.20 -1.66
N LYS A 1041 30.60 -10.16 -1.41
CA LYS A 1041 30.25 -11.58 -1.16
C LYS A 1041 29.44 -11.78 0.13
N TYR A 1042 29.77 -11.02 1.19
CA TYR A 1042 29.14 -11.07 2.50
C TYR A 1042 28.19 -9.87 2.74
N ARG A 1043 27.75 -9.16 1.69
CA ARG A 1043 27.00 -7.89 1.79
C ARG A 1043 25.82 -7.88 2.76
N GLN A 1044 25.08 -8.98 2.85
CA GLN A 1044 23.95 -9.10 3.77
C GLN A 1044 24.39 -9.29 5.22
N GLN A 1045 25.51 -10.00 5.47
CA GLN A 1045 26.09 -10.15 6.81
C GLN A 1045 26.74 -8.83 7.27
N MET A 1046 27.47 -8.15 6.38
CA MET A 1046 28.04 -6.83 6.66
C MET A 1046 26.97 -5.77 6.94
N ARG A 1047 25.82 -5.79 6.25
CA ARG A 1047 24.68 -4.90 6.54
C ARG A 1047 24.12 -5.12 7.94
N VAL A 1048 23.87 -6.37 8.31
CA VAL A 1048 23.39 -6.74 9.66
C VAL A 1048 24.39 -6.31 10.74
N TRP A 1049 25.68 -6.54 10.51
CA TRP A 1049 26.75 -6.14 11.43
C TRP A 1049 26.89 -4.61 11.56
N PHE A 1050 26.83 -3.86 10.45
CA PHE A 1050 26.85 -2.40 10.48
C PHE A 1050 25.65 -1.82 11.25
N HIS A 1051 24.45 -2.34 11.01
CA HIS A 1051 23.27 -1.95 11.77
C HIS A 1051 23.42 -2.29 13.25
N SER A 1052 23.88 -3.50 13.58
CA SER A 1052 24.02 -3.94 14.98
C SER A 1052 25.17 -3.28 15.76
N LYS A 1053 26.07 -2.54 15.10
CA LYS A 1053 27.21 -1.86 15.74
C LYS A 1053 27.20 -0.33 15.60
N PHE A 1054 26.48 0.22 14.62
CA PHE A 1054 26.43 1.66 14.33
C PHE A 1054 25.01 2.18 14.08
N GLY A 1055 23.96 1.35 14.11
CA GLY A 1055 22.56 1.74 13.93
C GLY A 1055 22.12 2.07 12.49
N VAL A 1056 23.04 2.14 11.52
CA VAL A 1056 22.74 2.67 10.16
C VAL A 1056 22.45 1.56 9.13
N ARG A 1057 21.33 1.71 8.39
CA ARG A 1057 20.85 0.77 7.35
C ARG A 1057 21.40 1.11 5.95
N LEU A 1058 22.68 0.78 5.72
CA LEU A 1058 23.39 1.06 4.47
C LEU A 1058 22.70 0.52 3.20
N PHE A 1059 22.36 1.46 2.30
CA PHE A 1059 21.72 1.23 1.00
C PHE A 1059 20.34 0.55 1.08
N TYR A 1060 19.53 0.90 2.07
CA TYR A 1060 18.10 0.55 2.10
C TYR A 1060 17.29 1.69 1.45
N LYS A 1061 16.52 1.39 0.39
CA LYS A 1061 15.50 2.33 -0.11
C LYS A 1061 14.27 2.22 0.78
N ALA A 1062 13.87 3.31 1.42
CA ALA A 1062 12.53 3.43 1.97
C ALA A 1062 11.54 3.47 0.79
N SER A 1063 10.62 2.51 0.72
CA SER A 1063 9.65 2.37 -0.36
C SER A 1063 8.26 2.05 0.21
N ASP A 1064 7.32 2.96 -0.01
CA ASP A 1064 5.87 2.73 -0.09
C ASP A 1064 5.14 2.15 1.15
N MET A 1065 5.78 2.01 2.32
CA MET A 1065 5.14 1.43 3.51
C MET A 1065 5.05 2.34 4.75
N ASP A 1066 5.75 3.47 4.77
CA ASP A 1066 6.00 4.25 6.01
C ASP A 1066 5.10 5.50 6.23
N ARG A 1067 4.01 5.69 5.45
CA ARG A 1067 3.01 6.74 5.76
C ARG A 1067 2.11 6.31 6.92
N ASP A 1068 1.36 5.22 6.76
CA ASP A 1068 0.44 4.70 7.79
C ASP A 1068 1.17 4.14 9.03
N ASP A 1069 2.32 3.50 8.85
CA ASP A 1069 3.03 2.83 9.95
C ASP A 1069 3.56 3.80 11.02
N ARG A 1070 3.62 5.12 10.75
CA ARG A 1070 4.05 6.13 11.74
C ARG A 1070 3.09 6.27 12.92
N GLU A 1071 1.78 6.17 12.69
CA GLU A 1071 0.74 6.42 13.72
C GLU A 1071 0.51 5.24 14.66
N LYS A 1072 1.15 4.10 14.37
CA LYS A 1072 0.96 2.86 15.13
C LYS A 1072 1.53 2.92 16.55
N LEU A 1073 0.76 2.33 17.48
CA LEU A 1073 1.02 2.36 18.92
C LEU A 1073 2.15 1.43 19.38
N TYR A 1074 2.56 0.45 18.57
CA TYR A 1074 3.56 -0.57 18.92
C TYR A 1074 4.52 -0.84 17.75
N ASP A 1075 5.78 -1.15 18.04
CA ASP A 1075 6.80 -1.44 17.02
C ASP A 1075 6.68 -2.87 16.49
N ALA A 1076 6.38 -3.82 17.37
CA ALA A 1076 6.12 -5.20 16.97
C ALA A 1076 5.18 -5.93 17.92
N PHE A 1077 4.21 -6.65 17.33
CA PHE A 1077 3.46 -7.68 18.03
C PHE A 1077 4.23 -9.00 17.99
N VAL A 1078 4.27 -9.73 19.11
CA VAL A 1078 4.90 -11.05 19.18
C VAL A 1078 3.83 -12.13 19.38
N SER A 1079 3.70 -13.01 18.40
CA SER A 1079 2.86 -14.21 18.43
C SER A 1079 3.70 -15.46 18.71
N TYR A 1080 3.28 -16.26 19.69
CA TYR A 1080 4.03 -17.41 20.22
C TYR A 1080 3.09 -18.36 20.96
N SER A 1081 3.58 -19.56 21.32
CA SER A 1081 2.79 -20.51 22.10
C SER A 1081 2.76 -20.13 23.57
N SER A 1082 1.60 -20.31 24.20
CA SER A 1082 1.46 -20.35 25.65
C SER A 1082 2.51 -21.24 26.36
N LYS A 1083 2.99 -22.30 25.70
CA LYS A 1083 4.07 -23.16 26.22
C LYS A 1083 5.48 -22.58 26.05
N ASP A 1084 5.66 -21.64 25.13
CA ASP A 1084 6.92 -20.92 24.88
C ASP A 1084 6.96 -19.56 25.58
N GLU A 1085 5.91 -19.20 26.33
CA GLU A 1085 5.78 -17.93 27.04
C GLU A 1085 6.95 -17.66 27.99
N ALA A 1086 7.47 -18.69 28.68
CA ALA A 1086 8.67 -18.58 29.49
C ALA A 1086 9.91 -18.13 28.67
N TRP A 1087 10.05 -18.60 27.42
CA TRP A 1087 11.13 -18.17 26.55
C TRP A 1087 10.93 -16.73 26.04
N VAL A 1088 9.68 -16.33 25.75
CA VAL A 1088 9.39 -14.95 25.33
C VAL A 1088 9.56 -13.95 26.49
N THR A 1089 9.03 -14.25 27.67
CA THR A 1089 9.11 -13.41 28.88
C THR A 1089 10.52 -13.27 29.42
N GLU A 1090 11.31 -14.35 29.46
CA GLU A 1090 12.67 -14.32 30.02
C GLU A 1090 13.74 -13.89 29.00
N LYS A 1091 13.55 -14.14 27.69
CA LYS A 1091 14.63 -14.01 26.70
C LYS A 1091 14.30 -13.10 25.53
N LEU A 1092 13.09 -13.15 24.95
CA LEU A 1092 12.76 -12.32 23.79
C LEU A 1092 12.41 -10.87 24.16
N ALA A 1093 11.39 -10.68 25.00
CA ALA A 1093 10.90 -9.37 25.37
C ALA A 1093 11.97 -8.52 26.11
N PRO A 1094 12.71 -9.03 27.13
CA PRO A 1094 13.68 -8.21 27.85
C PRO A 1094 14.84 -7.69 26.97
N VAL A 1095 15.21 -8.43 25.92
CA VAL A 1095 16.33 -8.09 25.02
C VAL A 1095 15.90 -7.11 23.91
N LEU A 1096 14.60 -6.98 23.65
CA LEU A 1096 14.03 -6.00 22.71
C LEU A 1096 13.52 -4.74 23.42
N GLU A 1097 12.83 -4.87 24.55
CA GLU A 1097 12.28 -3.73 25.32
C GLU A 1097 13.35 -2.97 26.11
N ARG A 1098 14.44 -3.65 26.51
CA ARG A 1098 15.60 -3.04 27.20
C ARG A 1098 16.88 -3.03 26.34
N GLY A 1099 16.73 -3.29 25.05
CA GLY A 1099 17.82 -3.11 24.08
C GLY A 1099 18.05 -1.63 23.76
N ASP A 1100 19.08 -1.37 22.95
CA ASP A 1100 19.23 -0.08 22.26
C ASP A 1100 19.19 -0.34 20.73
N PRO A 1101 18.26 0.28 19.98
CA PRO A 1101 17.10 1.03 20.49
C PRO A 1101 16.11 0.13 21.26
N PRO A 1102 15.36 0.68 22.23
CA PRO A 1102 14.28 -0.05 22.91
C PRO A 1102 13.03 -0.10 22.01
N TYR A 1103 12.46 -1.28 21.85
CA TYR A 1103 11.24 -1.51 21.06
C TYR A 1103 10.01 -1.64 21.96
N LYS A 1104 8.91 -0.98 21.60
CA LYS A 1104 7.64 -1.16 22.31
C LYS A 1104 6.88 -2.36 21.74
N LEU A 1105 6.89 -3.49 22.46
CA LEU A 1105 6.23 -4.73 22.03
C LEU A 1105 4.77 -4.80 22.47
N TYR A 1106 3.96 -5.55 21.71
CA TYR A 1106 2.64 -6.03 22.12
C TYR A 1106 2.74 -7.53 22.46
N LEU A 1107 2.39 -7.93 23.68
CA LEU A 1107 2.63 -9.27 24.24
C LEU A 1107 1.36 -9.90 24.83
N HIS A 1108 1.14 -11.20 24.54
CA HIS A 1108 -0.06 -11.95 24.93
C HIS A 1108 -0.43 -11.86 26.42
N TYR A 1109 0.52 -11.98 27.34
CA TYR A 1109 0.26 -11.96 28.78
C TYR A 1109 0.07 -10.57 29.41
N ARG A 1110 0.36 -9.48 28.67
CA ARG A 1110 0.44 -8.11 29.21
C ARG A 1110 -0.53 -7.14 28.56
N ASP A 1111 -0.58 -7.16 27.23
CA ASP A 1111 -1.19 -6.08 26.44
C ASP A 1111 -2.56 -6.48 25.86
N PHE A 1112 -2.94 -7.76 25.97
CA PHE A 1112 -4.26 -8.29 25.56
C PHE A 1112 -5.35 -7.76 26.53
N PRO A 1113 -6.46 -7.18 26.01
CA PRO A 1113 -7.56 -6.75 26.86
C PRO A 1113 -8.26 -7.95 27.51
N VAL A 1114 -8.39 -7.91 28.84
CA VAL A 1114 -9.01 -8.96 29.64
C VAL A 1114 -10.49 -9.11 29.27
N GLY A 1115 -10.87 -10.28 28.77
CA GLY A 1115 -12.24 -10.60 28.34
C GLY A 1115 -12.48 -10.51 26.82
N GLY A 1116 -11.51 -10.06 26.01
CA GLY A 1116 -11.56 -10.18 24.56
C GLY A 1116 -11.17 -11.60 24.08
N TYR A 1117 -11.72 -12.06 22.96
CA TYR A 1117 -11.27 -13.31 22.33
C TYR A 1117 -9.84 -13.18 21.78
N VAL A 1118 -9.11 -14.30 21.84
CA VAL A 1118 -7.70 -14.36 21.43
C VAL A 1118 -7.53 -14.06 19.94
N ALA A 1119 -8.48 -14.44 19.08
CA ALA A 1119 -8.47 -14.11 17.65
C ALA A 1119 -8.45 -12.60 17.38
N ASP A 1120 -9.45 -11.88 17.88
CA ASP A 1120 -9.59 -10.42 17.72
C ASP A 1120 -8.44 -9.67 18.39
N ASN A 1121 -7.98 -10.12 19.56
CA ASN A 1121 -6.81 -9.54 20.22
C ASN A 1121 -5.54 -9.71 19.36
N ILE A 1122 -5.37 -10.85 18.66
CA ILE A 1122 -4.28 -11.05 17.69
C ILE A 1122 -4.44 -10.12 16.48
N ILE A 1123 -5.65 -9.99 15.92
CA ILE A 1123 -5.91 -9.10 14.77
C ILE A 1123 -5.62 -7.65 15.17
N GLN A 1124 -6.17 -7.17 16.28
CA GLN A 1124 -5.93 -5.83 16.82
C GLN A 1124 -4.44 -5.59 17.15
N ALA A 1125 -3.72 -6.60 17.64
CA ALA A 1125 -2.28 -6.50 17.87
C ALA A 1125 -1.47 -6.39 16.57
N VAL A 1126 -1.83 -7.16 15.54
CA VAL A 1126 -1.26 -7.07 14.18
C VAL A 1126 -1.54 -5.70 13.54
N GLU A 1127 -2.74 -5.16 13.72
CA GLU A 1127 -3.12 -3.87 13.15
C GLU A 1127 -2.47 -2.69 13.89
N SER A 1128 -2.40 -2.72 15.22
CA SER A 1128 -1.76 -1.68 16.05
C SER A 1128 -0.23 -1.72 16.06
N SER A 1129 0.40 -2.73 15.42
CA SER A 1129 1.87 -2.91 15.36
C SER A 1129 2.46 -2.70 13.95
N ARG A 1130 3.70 -2.19 13.88
CA ARG A 1130 4.43 -1.98 12.62
C ARG A 1130 4.93 -3.28 11.98
N ARG A 1131 5.36 -4.25 12.79
CA ARG A 1131 5.75 -5.62 12.37
C ARG A 1131 5.05 -6.68 13.23
N THR A 1132 5.06 -7.92 12.74
CA THR A 1132 4.64 -9.10 13.50
C THR A 1132 5.79 -10.10 13.58
N ILE A 1133 6.23 -10.44 14.80
CA ILE A 1133 7.17 -11.54 15.05
C ILE A 1133 6.36 -12.80 15.35
N MET A 1134 6.63 -13.89 14.63
CA MET A 1134 5.98 -15.19 14.81
C MET A 1134 7.02 -16.21 15.28
N VAL A 1135 6.86 -16.72 16.50
CA VAL A 1135 7.75 -17.71 17.13
C VAL A 1135 7.26 -19.12 16.77
N LEU A 1136 7.81 -19.65 15.69
CA LEU A 1136 7.46 -20.95 15.11
C LEU A 1136 8.26 -22.08 15.78
N SER A 1137 7.73 -22.60 16.88
CA SER A 1137 8.27 -23.79 17.56
C SER A 1137 7.47 -25.06 17.23
N GLU A 1138 7.97 -26.22 17.67
CA GLU A 1138 7.18 -27.46 17.69
C GLU A 1138 5.92 -27.33 18.57
N ASN A 1139 6.02 -26.62 19.71
CA ASN A 1139 4.86 -26.32 20.56
C ASN A 1139 3.84 -25.46 19.82
N PHE A 1140 4.29 -24.40 19.14
CA PHE A 1140 3.44 -23.49 18.37
C PHE A 1140 2.70 -24.24 17.28
N ILE A 1141 3.39 -25.09 16.51
CA ILE A 1141 2.77 -25.88 15.45
C ILE A 1141 1.75 -26.87 16.00
N LYS A 1142 2.07 -27.56 17.10
CA LYS A 1142 1.20 -28.59 17.71
C LYS A 1142 0.14 -28.04 18.68
N SER A 1143 0.08 -26.73 18.91
CA SER A 1143 -0.96 -26.09 19.74
C SER A 1143 -1.61 -24.92 19.02
N GLU A 1144 -0.95 -23.77 18.94
CA GLU A 1144 -1.56 -22.54 18.43
C GLU A 1144 -1.84 -22.61 16.92
N TRP A 1145 -0.94 -23.14 16.08
CA TRP A 1145 -1.19 -23.26 14.65
C TRP A 1145 -2.29 -24.29 14.29
N CYS A 1146 -2.55 -25.24 15.18
CA CYS A 1146 -3.70 -26.13 15.08
C CYS A 1146 -5.03 -25.46 15.49
N ARG A 1147 -4.98 -24.32 16.21
CA ARG A 1147 -6.18 -23.52 16.51
C ARG A 1147 -6.54 -22.67 15.29
N PHE A 1148 -7.79 -22.78 14.86
CA PHE A 1148 -8.31 -22.08 13.68
C PHE A 1148 -8.16 -20.55 13.82
N GLU A 1149 -8.42 -20.01 15.01
CA GLU A 1149 -8.29 -18.60 15.38
C GLU A 1149 -6.89 -18.02 15.03
N PHE A 1150 -5.84 -18.64 15.58
CA PHE A 1150 -4.46 -18.26 15.29
C PHE A 1150 -4.10 -18.47 13.82
N LYS A 1151 -4.50 -19.61 13.25
CA LYS A 1151 -4.20 -19.95 11.85
C LYS A 1151 -4.80 -18.93 10.89
N SER A 1152 -6.08 -18.58 11.03
CA SER A 1152 -6.79 -17.65 10.16
C SER A 1152 -6.24 -16.24 10.25
N ALA A 1153 -6.02 -15.72 11.47
CA ALA A 1153 -5.43 -14.40 11.68
C ALA A 1153 -4.03 -14.26 11.04
N HIS A 1154 -3.19 -15.30 11.13
CA HIS A 1154 -1.87 -15.31 10.51
C HIS A 1154 -1.92 -15.63 9.00
N HIS A 1155 -2.90 -16.38 8.51
CA HIS A 1155 -3.08 -16.67 7.09
C HIS A 1155 -3.39 -15.39 6.30
N GLN A 1156 -4.17 -14.47 6.86
CA GLN A 1156 -4.40 -13.14 6.28
C GLN A 1156 -3.09 -12.33 6.17
N VAL A 1157 -2.26 -12.32 7.23
CA VAL A 1157 -0.93 -11.69 7.21
C VAL A 1157 0.01 -12.36 6.18
N LEU A 1158 -0.06 -13.69 6.04
CA LEU A 1158 0.68 -14.48 5.06
C LEU A 1158 0.19 -14.32 3.62
N ARG A 1159 -1.04 -13.84 3.37
CA ARG A 1159 -1.50 -13.45 2.03
C ARG A 1159 -1.13 -11.99 1.74
N ASP A 1160 -1.68 -11.06 2.50
CA ASP A 1160 -1.75 -9.65 2.08
C ASP A 1160 -0.55 -8.82 2.53
N ARG A 1161 0.14 -9.23 3.61
CA ARG A 1161 1.14 -8.41 4.31
C ARG A 1161 2.49 -9.12 4.48
N ARG A 1162 2.88 -9.99 3.54
CA ARG A 1162 4.11 -10.84 3.56
C ARG A 1162 5.42 -10.13 3.97
N LYS A 1163 5.56 -8.83 3.68
CA LYS A 1163 6.73 -7.98 4.02
C LYS A 1163 6.72 -7.40 5.46
N ARG A 1164 5.64 -7.56 6.23
CA ARG A 1164 5.53 -7.12 7.65
C ARG A 1164 5.69 -8.25 8.67
N LEU A 1165 5.67 -9.51 8.23
CA LEU A 1165 5.90 -10.70 9.06
C LEU A 1165 7.40 -11.02 9.21
N ILE A 1166 7.81 -11.47 10.40
CA ILE A 1166 9.16 -11.94 10.73
C ILE A 1166 9.03 -13.31 11.42
N VAL A 1167 9.58 -14.37 10.83
CA VAL A 1167 9.47 -15.73 11.41
C VAL A 1167 10.75 -16.12 12.13
N VAL A 1168 10.61 -16.48 13.41
CA VAL A 1168 11.66 -16.99 14.30
C VAL A 1168 11.38 -18.47 14.59
N ILE A 1169 12.24 -19.37 14.15
CA ILE A 1169 12.09 -20.82 14.39
C ILE A 1169 12.75 -21.19 15.72
N LEU A 1170 12.01 -21.85 16.61
CA LEU A 1170 12.45 -22.21 17.96
C LEU A 1170 12.46 -23.74 18.14
N GLY A 1171 13.65 -24.34 18.02
CA GLY A 1171 13.85 -25.79 18.02
C GLY A 1171 13.91 -26.39 16.61
N GLU A 1172 13.96 -27.72 16.52
CA GLU A 1172 13.89 -28.42 15.23
C GLU A 1172 12.43 -28.65 14.83
N VAL A 1173 12.02 -28.01 13.73
CA VAL A 1173 10.65 -28.09 13.20
C VAL A 1173 10.63 -29.00 11.96
N PRO A 1174 9.93 -30.16 11.99
CA PRO A 1174 9.86 -31.05 10.84
C PRO A 1174 9.16 -30.41 9.64
N GLN A 1175 9.83 -30.38 8.49
CA GLN A 1175 9.27 -29.82 7.24
C GLN A 1175 7.99 -30.52 6.72
N LYS A 1176 7.70 -31.73 7.23
CA LYS A 1176 6.46 -32.48 6.93
C LYS A 1176 5.25 -31.93 7.69
N ASP A 1177 5.46 -31.43 8.90
CA ASP A 1177 4.41 -31.03 9.83
C ASP A 1177 4.02 -29.55 9.63
N LEU A 1178 4.85 -28.81 8.88
CA LEU A 1178 4.56 -27.45 8.44
C LEU A 1178 3.44 -27.40 7.40
N ASP A 1179 2.42 -26.59 7.68
CA ASP A 1179 1.35 -26.23 6.76
C ASP A 1179 1.86 -25.69 5.40
N PRO A 1180 1.18 -25.95 4.26
CA PRO A 1180 1.60 -25.51 2.94
C PRO A 1180 1.96 -24.02 2.82
N ASP A 1181 1.24 -23.11 3.48
CA ASP A 1181 1.48 -21.67 3.36
C ASP A 1181 2.73 -21.23 4.14
N ILE A 1182 2.95 -21.77 5.34
CA ILE A 1182 4.23 -21.56 6.05
C ILE A 1182 5.38 -22.20 5.26
N ARG A 1183 5.18 -23.41 4.73
CA ARG A 1183 6.19 -24.14 3.94
C ARG A 1183 6.55 -23.38 2.65
N LEU A 1184 5.60 -22.68 2.04
CA LEU A 1184 5.82 -21.77 0.92
C LEU A 1184 6.54 -20.48 1.37
N TYR A 1185 6.13 -19.89 2.49
CA TYR A 1185 6.75 -18.68 3.04
C TYR A 1185 8.22 -18.92 3.40
N LEU A 1186 8.54 -20.00 4.12
CA LEU A 1186 9.91 -20.35 4.53
C LEU A 1186 10.82 -20.72 3.35
N LYS A 1187 10.26 -21.16 2.22
CA LYS A 1187 10.99 -21.38 0.95
C LYS A 1187 11.27 -20.09 0.17
N THR A 1188 10.48 -19.03 0.38
CA THR A 1188 10.52 -17.81 -0.45
C THR A 1188 11.02 -16.57 0.29
N ASN A 1189 10.94 -16.55 1.62
CA ASN A 1189 11.31 -15.42 2.47
C ASN A 1189 12.34 -15.81 3.54
N THR A 1190 13.05 -14.81 4.07
CA THR A 1190 14.10 -15.01 5.08
C THR A 1190 13.49 -15.24 6.46
N HIS A 1191 13.93 -16.28 7.16
CA HIS A 1191 13.56 -16.61 8.54
C HIS A 1191 14.81 -16.75 9.41
N PHE A 1192 14.64 -16.75 10.74
CA PHE A 1192 15.75 -16.80 11.69
C PHE A 1192 15.63 -17.99 12.64
N ASN A 1193 16.67 -18.81 12.74
CA ASN A 1193 16.67 -19.95 13.67
C ASN A 1193 17.24 -19.52 15.03
N TRP A 1194 16.56 -19.87 16.12
CA TRP A 1194 17.10 -19.68 17.46
C TRP A 1194 18.37 -20.50 17.65
N GLY A 1195 19.44 -19.86 18.13
CA GLY A 1195 20.79 -20.44 18.18
C GLY A 1195 21.72 -19.99 17.03
N ASP A 1196 21.21 -19.26 16.03
CA ASP A 1196 22.06 -18.57 15.05
C ASP A 1196 23.06 -17.63 15.74
N LYS A 1197 24.35 -17.71 15.36
CA LYS A 1197 25.42 -16.88 15.98
C LYS A 1197 25.18 -15.37 15.94
N LEU A 1198 24.37 -14.88 15.00
CA LEU A 1198 24.02 -13.47 14.82
C LEU A 1198 22.49 -13.22 14.94
N PHE A 1199 21.77 -14.10 15.66
CA PHE A 1199 20.30 -14.06 15.76
C PHE A 1199 19.75 -12.67 16.12
N TRP A 1200 20.27 -12.06 17.19
CA TRP A 1200 19.82 -10.75 17.68
C TRP A 1200 20.10 -9.61 16.71
N GLU A 1201 21.24 -9.67 16.02
CA GLU A 1201 21.64 -8.67 15.02
C GLU A 1201 20.68 -8.71 13.82
N LYS A 1202 20.40 -9.92 13.32
CA LYS A 1202 19.44 -10.17 12.23
C LYS A 1202 18.02 -9.72 12.59
N LEU A 1203 17.57 -10.05 13.81
CA LEU A 1203 16.23 -9.71 14.28
C LEU A 1203 16.04 -8.20 14.41
N ARG A 1204 16.99 -7.48 15.00
CA ARG A 1204 16.95 -6.00 15.08
C ARG A 1204 17.02 -5.33 13.70
N PHE A 1205 17.73 -5.91 12.74
CA PHE A 1205 17.74 -5.42 11.34
C PHE A 1205 16.39 -5.60 10.61
N ALA A 1206 15.55 -6.56 11.01
CA ALA A 1206 14.23 -6.79 10.41
C ALA A 1206 13.10 -5.95 11.05
N LEU A 1207 13.31 -5.45 12.27
CA LEU A 1207 12.39 -4.59 13.02
C LEU A 1207 12.31 -3.16 12.43
N PRO A 1208 11.29 -2.34 12.75
CA PRO A 1208 11.23 -0.95 12.28
C PRO A 1208 12.36 -0.11 12.89
N ASP A 1209 12.53 1.11 12.37
CA ASP A 1209 13.43 2.11 12.94
C ASP A 1209 12.66 3.00 13.92
N VAL A 1210 13.18 3.16 15.15
CA VAL A 1210 12.50 3.90 16.23
C VAL A 1210 12.87 5.39 16.16
N PRO A 1211 11.91 6.32 16.04
CA PRO A 1211 12.22 7.75 15.94
C PRO A 1211 12.66 8.36 17.28
N ASP A 1212 13.78 9.10 17.29
CA ASP A 1212 14.52 9.56 18.48
C ASP A 1212 13.75 10.41 19.53
N LYS A 1213 12.51 10.83 19.25
CA LYS A 1213 11.73 11.75 20.11
C LYS A 1213 11.26 11.15 21.46
N GLN A 1214 11.65 9.92 21.81
CA GLN A 1214 11.35 9.30 23.12
C GLN A 1214 12.56 9.06 24.03
N ARG A 1215 13.78 9.47 23.64
CA ARG A 1215 14.98 9.30 24.50
C ARG A 1215 15.08 10.24 25.71
N CYS A 1216 14.20 11.24 25.85
CA CYS A 1216 14.18 12.16 26.98
C CYS A 1216 12.77 12.36 27.53
N HIS A 1217 12.44 11.73 28.68
CA HIS A 1217 11.71 12.33 29.81
C HIS A 1217 11.56 11.30 30.94
N GLY A 1218 12.52 11.31 31.88
CA GLY A 1218 12.61 10.29 32.93
C GLY A 1218 13.19 10.77 34.25
N MET A 1219 12.67 11.84 34.85
CA MET A 1219 12.68 12.08 36.32
C MET A 1219 11.55 13.05 36.75
N PRO A 1220 11.12 13.07 38.03
CA PRO A 1220 9.79 13.57 38.43
C PRO A 1220 9.79 14.78 39.40
N SER A 1221 8.62 15.46 39.54
CA SER A 1221 8.06 16.14 40.76
C SER A 1221 7.04 17.26 40.37
N PRO A 1222 6.19 17.80 41.29
CA PRO A 1222 5.34 17.07 42.25
C PRO A 1222 3.90 17.65 42.45
N GLY A 1223 2.92 16.75 42.68
CA GLY A 1223 1.96 16.81 43.80
C GLY A 1223 0.90 17.92 43.99
N ALA A 1224 -0.37 17.56 43.75
CA ALA A 1224 -1.57 17.80 44.60
C ALA A 1224 -2.74 16.98 43.99
N GLY A 1225 -3.65 16.27 44.66
CA GLY A 1225 -4.07 16.07 46.07
C GLY A 1225 -5.61 15.98 46.05
N ALA A 1226 -6.37 15.01 46.59
CA ALA A 1226 -6.28 14.08 47.73
C ALA A 1226 -6.86 12.67 47.36
N VAL A 1227 -6.60 11.49 47.98
CA VAL A 1227 -6.43 11.02 49.39
C VAL A 1227 -7.78 10.73 50.12
N PRO A 1228 -7.99 9.61 50.88
CA PRO A 1228 -7.34 8.26 50.88
C PRO A 1228 -8.28 7.04 51.21
N MET A 1229 -7.77 5.78 51.22
CA MET A 1229 -7.69 4.93 52.45
C MET A 1229 -6.98 3.56 52.28
N HIS A 1230 -6.62 3.00 53.45
CA HIS A 1230 -5.68 1.92 53.83
C HIS A 1230 -5.87 0.51 53.19
N ARG A 1231 -4.89 -0.42 53.05
CA ARG A 1231 -3.65 -0.89 53.77
C ARG A 1231 -3.90 -2.17 54.63
N HIS A 1232 -3.24 -3.31 54.32
CA HIS A 1232 -2.30 -4.05 55.22
C HIS A 1232 -1.81 -5.46 54.73
N HIS A 1233 -0.51 -5.70 54.93
CA HIS A 1233 0.24 -6.97 55.20
C HIS A 1233 0.51 -8.14 54.20
N HIS A 1234 1.73 -8.67 54.40
CA HIS A 1234 2.43 -9.92 54.01
C HIS A 1234 1.75 -11.23 54.54
N PRO A 1235 2.20 -12.50 54.23
CA PRO A 1235 3.58 -12.94 53.87
C PRO A 1235 3.85 -14.15 52.90
N ARG A 1236 4.94 -14.02 52.10
CA ARG A 1236 6.17 -14.89 52.00
C ARG A 1236 6.14 -16.42 51.68
N ASN A 1237 7.27 -16.89 51.12
CA ASN A 1237 7.82 -18.28 51.01
C ASN A 1237 7.37 -19.15 49.81
N HIS A 1238 8.19 -20.03 49.20
CA HIS A 1238 9.66 -20.26 49.23
C HIS A 1238 10.10 -20.96 47.91
N LEU A 1239 11.40 -20.95 47.57
CA LEU A 1239 11.97 -21.59 46.36
C LEU A 1239 13.26 -22.39 46.67
N GLY A 1240 13.52 -23.46 45.91
CA GLY A 1240 14.79 -24.23 45.86
C GLY A 1240 14.59 -25.73 45.55
N ALA A 1241 15.59 -26.51 45.08
CA ALA A 1241 16.88 -26.19 44.45
C ALA A 1241 17.55 -27.46 43.84
N LEU A 1242 18.53 -27.29 42.94
CA LEU A 1242 19.63 -28.22 42.55
C LEU A 1242 19.31 -29.46 41.64
N PRO A 1243 20.31 -30.05 40.89
CA PRO A 1243 20.11 -30.44 39.48
C PRO A 1243 20.52 -31.90 39.02
N PRO A 1244 21.41 -32.19 38.03
CA PRO A 1244 21.22 -33.25 36.99
C PRO A 1244 22.04 -34.56 37.25
N PRO A 1245 22.18 -35.56 36.32
CA PRO A 1245 23.22 -35.54 35.24
C PRO A 1245 22.88 -36.46 33.96
N PRO A 1246 23.77 -37.20 33.22
CA PRO A 1246 23.76 -37.24 31.71
C PRO A 1246 24.05 -38.63 31.01
N VAL A 1247 24.72 -38.66 29.83
CA VAL A 1247 25.38 -39.81 29.09
C VAL A 1247 24.43 -40.69 28.21
N HIS A 1248 24.71 -41.26 27.00
CA HIS A 1248 25.82 -41.38 25.99
C HIS A 1248 25.20 -41.47 24.54
N GLY A 1249 25.86 -41.67 23.37
CA GLY A 1249 27.28 -41.67 22.95
C GLY A 1249 27.82 -42.95 22.23
N ALA A 1250 27.87 -43.03 20.88
CA ALA A 1250 28.68 -44.03 20.11
C ALA A 1250 28.99 -43.65 18.63
N HIS A 1251 30.03 -44.26 18.01
CA HIS A 1251 30.56 -43.99 16.63
C HIS A 1251 30.60 -45.26 15.68
N PRO A 1252 31.63 -45.57 14.83
CA PRO A 1252 31.52 -45.44 13.35
C PRO A 1252 32.04 -46.62 12.47
N VAL A 1253 31.91 -46.55 11.13
CA VAL A 1253 32.67 -47.35 10.11
C VAL A 1253 32.94 -46.51 8.82
N LEU A 1254 33.95 -46.89 8.00
CA LEU A 1254 34.47 -46.16 6.81
C LEU A 1254 34.27 -46.90 5.43
N PRO A 1255 35.24 -47.00 4.49
CA PRO A 1255 35.29 -46.41 3.12
C PRO A 1255 35.08 -47.47 1.97
N PRO A 1256 35.33 -47.28 0.62
CA PRO A 1256 36.16 -46.26 -0.08
C PRO A 1256 35.80 -45.81 -1.56
N HIS A 1257 36.77 -45.11 -2.17
CA HIS A 1257 37.16 -44.77 -3.57
C HIS A 1257 37.01 -45.83 -4.72
N PRO A 1258 37.43 -45.54 -6.00
CA PRO A 1258 37.46 -44.29 -6.83
C PRO A 1258 37.13 -44.49 -8.36
N SER A 1259 37.16 -43.43 -9.20
CA SER A 1259 37.71 -43.46 -10.60
C SER A 1259 37.88 -42.05 -11.24
N HIS A 1260 38.61 -41.95 -12.38
CA HIS A 1260 39.04 -40.71 -13.07
C HIS A 1260 38.98 -40.90 -14.63
N THR A 1261 39.47 -39.92 -15.42
CA THR A 1261 39.80 -39.94 -16.89
C THR A 1261 38.64 -39.83 -17.92
N GLN A 1262 38.79 -39.31 -19.16
CA GLN A 1262 39.57 -38.16 -19.73
C GLN A 1262 39.11 -37.86 -21.20
N HIS A 1263 39.75 -36.90 -21.90
CA HIS A 1263 39.62 -36.55 -23.35
C HIS A 1263 38.34 -35.78 -23.79
N GLN A 1264 38.30 -34.95 -24.85
CA GLN A 1264 39.32 -34.41 -25.79
C GLN A 1264 38.91 -33.01 -26.38
N ILE A 1265 39.73 -32.44 -27.28
CA ILE A 1265 39.74 -31.04 -27.83
C ILE A 1265 40.20 -31.10 -29.32
N PRO A 1266 40.00 -30.14 -30.28
CA PRO A 1266 39.19 -28.89 -30.41
C PRO A 1266 38.13 -28.97 -31.58
N THR A 1267 37.46 -27.91 -32.08
CA THR A 1267 37.97 -26.93 -33.11
C THR A 1267 37.15 -25.63 -33.29
N ARG A 1268 37.86 -24.57 -33.72
CA ARG A 1268 37.49 -23.22 -34.25
C ARG A 1268 36.07 -22.98 -34.82
N GLY A 1269 35.53 -21.77 -34.55
CA GLY A 1269 34.41 -21.16 -35.28
C GLY A 1269 34.11 -19.70 -34.89
N SER A 1270 34.73 -18.72 -35.57
CA SER A 1270 34.52 -17.26 -35.44
C SER A 1270 34.28 -16.67 -36.85
N PRO A 1271 33.65 -15.48 -37.07
CA PRO A 1271 33.68 -14.30 -36.17
C PRO A 1271 32.45 -13.33 -36.20
N ARG A 1272 32.50 -12.27 -35.34
CA ARG A 1272 31.74 -10.98 -35.44
C ARG A 1272 30.19 -11.07 -35.25
N ASN A 1273 29.45 -10.02 -34.88
CA ASN A 1273 29.82 -8.64 -34.50
C ASN A 1273 28.87 -8.00 -33.45
N LEU A 1274 29.41 -6.99 -32.77
CA LEU A 1274 28.80 -5.81 -32.09
C LEU A 1274 27.25 -5.59 -31.99
N SER A 1275 26.86 -5.24 -30.75
CA SER A 1275 26.08 -4.03 -30.31
C SER A 1275 24.55 -3.90 -30.45
N VAL A 1276 23.92 -3.76 -29.26
CA VAL A 1276 23.03 -2.64 -28.80
C VAL A 1276 21.64 -2.45 -29.45
N HIS A 1277 20.60 -2.51 -28.60
CA HIS A 1277 19.18 -2.09 -28.76
C HIS A 1277 18.43 -2.62 -29.99
N VAL A 1278 17.18 -3.10 -29.89
CA VAL A 1278 16.11 -2.77 -28.92
C VAL A 1278 16.10 -3.68 -27.70
#